data_AF-A0AAQ4EJ11-F1
#
_entry.id   AF-A0AAQ4EJ11-F1
#
_cell.length_a   1.000
_cell.length_b   1.000
_cell.length_c   1.000
_cell.angle_alpha   90.00
_cell.angle_beta   90.00
_cell.angle_gamma   90.00
#
_symmetry.space_group_name_H-M   'P 1'
#
loop_
_entity.id
_entity.type
_entity.pdbx_description
1 polymer ?
#
loop_
_entity_poly.entity_id
_entity_poly.type
_entity_poly.pdbx_seq_one_letter_code
_entity_poly.pdbx_strand_id
1 'polypeptide(L)'
;MAALNEAVLALRSGHCEAAIVGGSNVTMEAALSTNFLRLGLLSEEGKCKAFDSNGKGYVRSESVGAFFLQRASEARRFYAKVVNVKSNADGFKSEGVTYPSGKLQEELLREVYAEANVDPTKVSYVEAHGTGTKAGDTQELGAISNVFCQPGRAKPLKIGSVKSNMGHAESACGVPAVAKVILAMETGSIAANLHFSEPNQDVPALLDGRIEVVDRETPFYGGLVGVNSFGFGGANVHTILEANPGPSVDSFPREKPQLPRLVLMAGRKEDSLENSLTRLEADGPFPDSAYALLNRVGQPSVKQFPYRGYALVPVDGGSGKEILKVVDQAPFEKRPLWFVFTGMGCQWTGMARQMMHFDLFARSIRKCHDVLEQYGIDLIDLVTSEEARKQTMVSPFISIAAVQVALVELLRAIGLQPDGLVGHSVGEIGCAYADGGLTAEQTVLCSYWRGRCTELGNLPKGAMAAVGLTWEEATKRCPFDVYPACHNAEDSVTVSGPADAVAEMVAELKAENIFARLVDTLDVAFHCKHIHSIGPALHEALSKPILRRALGPAATCLGVMKRDTDNLDFFLGSLGKLHTLGVQMDLSPLYPPVPWPVPRGTPNIGHLVSWDHSETWTVAGWKDFPTAVQTEVDVDVEGNETDKYLTGHKPDGRVLFPASGYLVLAWKCLASRHAKPLDQAPVVLEDVILHRATILPKTGSVRFKVNLMPASGEFEVCESGSAVARGRIRLAEEGERVLDKEPPEAPEDSEAYDLDGADVYKELRLRGYEYYGSFQAILKAGVQKPHAKLKWEDNWVTFIDAMLQLSVLSYPHRSFILPVSIQSCRIDPKIHAEVIGKAGDAGVDAICNWDLNTCRAGGVALRGLSASVAQRRPLQQNPVLEEYRFVPYEDDEATREQRESRVREYVEACCGVAHRIVDSYGDGKAHLHDVINGYRAIPEDQLSQYIENPAENHGLLEVLISVLNESKSSTSLASTVQSALLSSMERLQKDLLNTALFEEDPLRHLLDVVVENTSLTKIRVLELAGQGRVSLMTPWAHSYVSPYNVQLKTEYTVAHPSPDAIPADQIPEGVRTITWSPSTVSQGQMPEVDLVIVACGVTGVFGGPETLAQELSSVCKDRGFVLLSHRTALTGPELFLSKLSGVPLRVHTMEEMTSALKARKFQLVGMKSNNLSELLLFRKIIETVDVTKQAFIRVKNDDLNWVQTLKDKAVEHDSKAVGENIWLLAEGADVSGIVGLTNCVRQETGGRHIRYARATMLLLLASVGMAHTRDGGFVRD
;
A
#
# COMPACT_ATOMS: atom_id res chain seq x y z
N MET A 1 -27.95 34.00 -5.48
CA MET A 1 -29.11 34.47 -4.68
C MET A 1 -30.46 34.28 -5.38
N ALA A 2 -30.59 34.51 -6.69
CA ALA A 2 -31.84 34.18 -7.39
C ALA A 2 -32.24 32.69 -7.23
N ALA A 3 -31.26 31.78 -7.30
CA ALA A 3 -31.50 30.36 -6.99
C ALA A 3 -32.01 30.11 -5.55
N LEU A 4 -31.60 30.94 -4.57
CA LEU A 4 -32.12 30.87 -3.20
C LEU A 4 -33.60 31.31 -3.16
N ASN A 5 -33.96 32.36 -3.90
CA ASN A 5 -35.35 32.80 -4.04
C ASN A 5 -36.24 31.66 -4.55
N GLU A 6 -35.86 31.04 -5.66
CA GLU A 6 -36.62 29.93 -6.25
C GLU A 6 -36.72 28.72 -5.31
N ALA A 7 -35.62 28.37 -4.62
CA ALA A 7 -35.64 27.27 -3.66
C ALA A 7 -36.58 27.53 -2.48
N VAL A 8 -36.61 28.76 -1.95
CA VAL A 8 -37.53 29.13 -0.86
C VAL A 8 -38.99 29.13 -1.34
N LEU A 9 -39.25 29.60 -2.55
CA LEU A 9 -40.59 29.53 -3.16
C LEU A 9 -41.04 28.07 -3.33
N ALA A 10 -40.17 27.19 -3.83
CA ALA A 10 -40.45 25.76 -4.00
C ALA A 10 -40.72 25.06 -2.65
N LEU A 11 -39.94 25.36 -1.61
CA LEU A 11 -40.14 24.84 -0.25
C LEU A 11 -41.47 25.34 0.36
N ARG A 12 -41.78 26.62 0.21
CA ARG A 12 -43.02 27.23 0.76
C ARG A 12 -44.29 26.73 0.07
N SER A 13 -44.20 26.44 -1.22
CA SER A 13 -45.31 25.89 -2.01
C SER A 13 -45.45 24.37 -1.91
N GLY A 14 -44.52 23.68 -1.23
CA GLY A 14 -44.56 22.23 -1.05
C GLY A 14 -44.09 21.41 -2.26
N HIS A 15 -43.48 22.03 -3.27
CA HIS A 15 -42.92 21.32 -4.43
C HIS A 15 -41.68 20.48 -4.09
N CYS A 16 -40.97 20.83 -3.02
CA CYS A 16 -39.86 20.05 -2.48
C CYS A 16 -39.83 20.09 -0.94
N GLU A 17 -39.13 19.13 -0.33
CA GLU A 17 -38.97 19.03 1.12
C GLU A 17 -37.64 19.61 1.62
N ALA A 18 -36.64 19.59 0.75
CA ALA A 18 -35.32 20.15 0.93
C ALA A 18 -34.79 20.65 -0.42
N ALA A 19 -33.81 21.55 -0.40
CA ALA A 19 -33.16 22.07 -1.59
C ALA A 19 -31.66 22.27 -1.35
N ILE A 20 -30.85 21.94 -2.36
CA ILE A 20 -29.44 22.33 -2.41
C ILE A 20 -29.33 23.56 -3.31
N VAL A 21 -28.84 24.67 -2.76
CA VAL A 21 -28.66 25.93 -3.49
C VAL A 21 -27.17 26.18 -3.67
N GLY A 22 -26.67 25.95 -4.88
CA GLY A 22 -25.27 26.15 -5.24
C GLY A 22 -25.01 27.49 -5.95
N GLY A 23 -23.77 27.97 -5.82
CA GLY A 23 -23.22 29.04 -6.66
C GLY A 23 -21.76 28.72 -7.00
N SER A 24 -21.38 28.92 -8.26
CA SER A 24 -20.04 28.66 -8.77
C SER A 24 -19.57 29.77 -9.70
N ASN A 25 -18.35 30.26 -9.47
CA ASN A 25 -17.62 31.15 -10.37
C ASN A 25 -16.13 30.77 -10.38
N VAL A 26 -15.56 30.58 -11.56
CA VAL A 26 -14.14 30.28 -11.78
C VAL A 26 -13.64 31.14 -12.94
N THR A 27 -12.47 31.76 -12.79
CA THR A 27 -11.90 32.76 -13.69
C THR A 27 -10.87 32.14 -14.65
N MET A 28 -11.35 31.46 -15.70
CA MET A 28 -10.48 30.74 -16.66
C MET A 28 -10.04 31.59 -17.86
N GLU A 29 -10.95 32.36 -18.47
CA GLU A 29 -10.70 33.09 -19.72
C GLU A 29 -10.25 34.54 -19.49
N ALA A 30 -9.06 34.90 -19.99
CA ALA A 30 -8.49 36.24 -19.84
C ALA A 30 -9.25 37.34 -20.62
N ALA A 31 -9.90 36.97 -21.74
CA ALA A 31 -10.65 37.93 -22.56
C ALA A 31 -11.84 38.52 -21.79
N LEU A 32 -12.50 37.73 -20.92
CA LEU A 32 -13.62 38.20 -20.11
C LEU A 32 -13.19 39.29 -19.11
N SER A 33 -12.06 39.11 -18.43
CA SER A 33 -11.49 40.14 -17.54
C SER A 33 -11.14 41.42 -18.32
N THR A 34 -10.61 41.28 -19.54
CA THR A 34 -10.32 42.41 -20.42
C THR A 34 -11.59 43.16 -20.82
N ASN A 35 -12.68 42.45 -21.10
CA ASN A 35 -13.98 43.05 -21.40
C ASN A 35 -14.54 43.82 -20.19
N PHE A 36 -14.46 43.26 -18.98
CA PHE A 36 -14.91 43.97 -17.77
C PHE A 36 -14.04 45.18 -17.43
N LEU A 37 -12.73 45.12 -17.70
CA LEU A 37 -11.85 46.28 -17.59
C LEU A 37 -12.26 47.39 -18.58
N ARG A 38 -12.54 47.03 -19.84
CA ARG A 38 -13.02 47.97 -20.87
C ARG A 38 -14.39 48.57 -20.55
N LEU A 39 -15.24 47.85 -19.81
CA LEU A 39 -16.51 48.37 -19.30
C LEU A 39 -16.35 49.26 -18.05
N GLY A 40 -15.13 49.46 -17.56
CA GLY A 40 -14.85 50.29 -16.38
C GLY A 40 -15.38 49.70 -15.06
N LEU A 41 -15.62 48.38 -15.02
CA LEU A 41 -16.18 47.70 -13.85
C LEU A 41 -15.10 47.22 -12.88
N LEU A 42 -13.89 46.98 -13.39
CA LEU A 42 -12.79 46.45 -12.59
C LEU A 42 -11.93 47.55 -11.98
N SER A 43 -11.51 47.36 -10.73
CA SER A 43 -10.53 48.21 -10.07
C SER A 43 -9.11 47.87 -10.55
N GLU A 44 -8.39 48.85 -11.07
CA GLU A 44 -6.97 48.71 -11.44
C GLU A 44 -6.07 48.33 -10.25
N GLU A 45 -6.45 48.72 -9.02
CA GLU A 45 -5.73 48.35 -7.80
C GLU A 45 -5.95 46.90 -7.36
N GLY A 46 -6.85 46.15 -8.01
CA GLY A 46 -7.17 44.78 -7.66
C GLY A 46 -7.83 44.61 -6.28
N LYS A 47 -8.61 45.59 -5.81
CA LYS A 47 -9.29 45.58 -4.51
C LYS A 47 -10.74 46.07 -4.65
N CYS A 48 -11.66 45.50 -3.87
CA CYS A 48 -13.00 46.04 -3.69
C CYS A 48 -13.01 47.01 -2.50
N LYS A 49 -12.88 48.31 -2.75
CA LYS A 49 -12.94 49.35 -1.69
C LYS A 49 -14.39 49.73 -1.39
N ALA A 50 -15.14 48.79 -0.79
CA ALA A 50 -16.55 48.98 -0.52
C ALA A 50 -16.79 50.19 0.42
N PHE A 51 -17.65 51.10 -0.01
CA PHE A 51 -18.11 52.31 0.71
C PHE A 51 -17.05 53.41 0.90
N ASP A 52 -15.84 53.22 0.38
CA ASP A 52 -14.74 54.19 0.46
C ASP A 52 -14.85 55.27 -0.63
N SER A 53 -14.37 56.49 -0.35
CA SER A 53 -14.34 57.61 -1.29
C SER A 53 -13.53 57.30 -2.56
N ASN A 54 -12.56 56.39 -2.49
CA ASN A 54 -11.69 55.98 -3.59
C ASN A 54 -12.10 54.62 -4.21
N GLY A 55 -13.37 54.22 -4.06
CA GLY A 55 -13.95 53.08 -4.77
C GLY A 55 -14.06 53.31 -6.29
N LYS A 56 -13.32 52.52 -7.08
CA LYS A 56 -13.24 52.64 -8.54
C LYS A 56 -13.72 51.42 -9.33
N GLY A 57 -14.20 50.39 -8.65
CA GLY A 57 -14.54 49.11 -9.27
C GLY A 57 -14.33 47.94 -8.31
N TYR A 58 -14.63 46.74 -8.79
CA TYR A 58 -14.41 45.51 -8.03
C TYR A 58 -13.21 44.72 -8.57
N VAL A 59 -12.72 43.76 -7.80
CA VAL A 59 -11.79 42.72 -8.28
C VAL A 59 -12.54 41.41 -8.42
N ARG A 60 -12.37 40.70 -9.54
CA ARG A 60 -13.00 39.39 -9.75
C ARG A 60 -12.43 38.37 -8.77
N SER A 61 -13.25 37.44 -8.34
CA SER A 61 -12.79 36.29 -7.55
C SER A 61 -13.55 35.01 -7.88
N GLU A 62 -13.06 33.92 -7.32
CA GLU A 62 -13.59 32.59 -7.52
C GLU A 62 -14.27 32.12 -6.24
N SER A 63 -15.39 31.42 -6.39
CA SER A 63 -16.06 30.78 -5.27
C SER A 63 -16.95 29.67 -5.79
N VAL A 64 -16.88 28.51 -5.14
CA VAL A 64 -17.83 27.42 -5.32
C VAL A 64 -18.33 27.03 -3.94
N GLY A 65 -19.63 27.00 -3.76
CA GLY A 65 -20.22 26.53 -2.52
C GLY A 65 -21.73 26.35 -2.64
N ALA A 66 -22.31 25.72 -1.61
CA ALA A 66 -23.72 25.40 -1.58
C ALA A 66 -24.30 25.50 -0.17
N PHE A 67 -25.61 25.76 -0.13
CA PHE A 67 -26.42 25.70 1.08
C PHE A 67 -27.40 24.54 0.99
N PHE A 68 -27.63 23.86 2.12
CA PHE A 68 -28.71 22.90 2.25
C PHE A 68 -29.87 23.55 3.01
N LEU A 69 -31.00 23.68 2.34
CA LEU A 69 -32.24 24.24 2.88
C LEU A 69 -33.23 23.12 3.17
N GLN A 70 -33.90 23.22 4.30
CA GLN A 70 -34.96 22.31 4.71
C GLN A 70 -35.93 23.06 5.64
N ARG A 71 -37.08 22.45 5.93
CA ARG A 71 -38.00 22.95 6.96
C ARG A 71 -37.32 22.93 8.33
N ALA A 72 -37.51 24.00 9.12
CA ALA A 72 -36.86 24.13 10.42
C ALA A 72 -37.20 22.98 11.39
N SER A 73 -38.40 22.38 11.27
CA SER A 73 -38.83 21.24 12.08
C SER A 73 -38.01 19.96 11.85
N GLU A 74 -37.40 19.81 10.67
CA GLU A 74 -36.63 18.62 10.28
C GLU A 74 -35.12 18.82 10.50
N ALA A 75 -34.68 20.04 10.78
CA ALA A 75 -33.29 20.40 10.79
C ALA A 75 -32.57 19.85 12.02
N ARG A 76 -31.58 18.96 11.80
CA ARG A 76 -30.65 18.54 12.86
C ARG A 76 -29.59 19.58 13.17
N ARG A 77 -29.26 20.41 12.19
CA ARG A 77 -28.42 21.58 12.36
C ARG A 77 -29.11 22.77 11.72
N PHE A 78 -29.19 23.84 12.48
CA PHE A 78 -29.92 25.04 12.07
C PHE A 78 -29.04 26.26 12.31
N TYR A 79 -28.47 26.80 11.25
CA TYR A 79 -27.60 27.98 11.28
C TYR A 79 -28.43 29.27 11.33
N ALA A 80 -29.33 29.43 10.36
CA ALA A 80 -30.14 30.63 10.20
C ALA A 80 -31.49 30.30 9.56
N LYS A 81 -32.51 31.07 9.93
CA LYS A 81 -33.81 31.08 9.28
C LYS A 81 -33.77 32.02 8.08
N VAL A 82 -34.25 31.57 6.93
CA VAL A 82 -34.62 32.49 5.85
C VAL A 82 -36.02 33.03 6.16
N VAL A 83 -36.08 34.27 6.68
CA VAL A 83 -37.34 34.93 7.05
C VAL A 83 -38.12 35.28 5.80
N ASN A 84 -37.47 35.94 4.83
CA ASN A 84 -38.01 36.17 3.51
C ASN A 84 -36.90 36.39 2.48
N VAL A 85 -37.19 36.15 1.22
CA VAL A 85 -36.34 36.45 0.07
C VAL A 85 -37.22 36.88 -1.08
N LYS A 86 -36.79 37.89 -1.83
CA LYS A 86 -37.48 38.34 -3.03
C LYS A 86 -36.47 38.82 -4.07
N SER A 87 -36.86 38.75 -5.34
CA SER A 87 -36.13 39.32 -6.46
C SER A 87 -36.98 40.33 -7.23
N ASN A 88 -36.32 41.33 -7.84
CA ASN A 88 -36.92 42.22 -8.84
C ASN A 88 -35.90 42.58 -9.93
N ALA A 89 -36.26 43.51 -10.84
CA ALA A 89 -35.39 43.99 -11.89
C ALA A 89 -35.42 45.52 -12.03
N ASP A 90 -34.27 46.12 -12.34
CA ASP A 90 -34.09 47.57 -12.49
C ASP A 90 -34.94 48.19 -13.63
N GLY A 91 -35.36 47.39 -14.60
CA GLY A 91 -36.08 47.86 -15.78
C GLY A 91 -35.23 48.76 -16.68
N PHE A 92 -35.89 49.70 -17.38
CA PHE A 92 -35.24 50.65 -18.28
C PHE A 92 -34.58 51.81 -17.51
N LYS A 93 -33.33 52.15 -17.88
CA LYS A 93 -32.51 53.20 -17.26
C LYS A 93 -31.87 54.04 -18.36
N SER A 94 -31.95 55.38 -18.25
CA SER A 94 -31.38 56.32 -19.22
C SER A 94 -29.85 56.26 -19.31
N GLU A 95 -29.22 55.88 -18.21
CA GLU A 95 -27.77 55.80 -18.00
C GLU A 95 -27.14 54.52 -18.59
N GLY A 96 -27.98 53.58 -19.04
CA GLY A 96 -27.56 52.30 -19.61
C GLY A 96 -27.83 51.10 -18.71
N VAL A 97 -27.64 49.90 -19.28
CA VAL A 97 -27.98 48.63 -18.62
C VAL A 97 -27.15 48.37 -17.36
N THR A 98 -25.89 48.81 -17.35
CA THR A 98 -24.93 48.58 -16.27
C THR A 98 -25.08 49.52 -15.07
N TYR A 99 -25.83 50.61 -15.23
CA TYR A 99 -26.07 51.55 -14.13
C TYR A 99 -27.08 50.94 -13.14
N PRO A 100 -26.86 50.97 -11.81
CA PRO A 100 -27.80 50.41 -10.85
C PRO A 100 -28.97 51.37 -10.54
N SER A 101 -30.20 50.85 -10.40
CA SER A 101 -31.37 51.66 -10.03
C SER A 101 -31.62 51.65 -8.52
N GLY A 102 -31.14 52.68 -7.81
CA GLY A 102 -31.36 52.81 -6.36
C GLY A 102 -32.84 52.84 -5.97
N LYS A 103 -33.72 53.40 -6.82
CA LYS A 103 -35.17 53.41 -6.61
C LYS A 103 -35.77 51.99 -6.59
N LEU A 104 -35.38 51.14 -7.54
CA LEU A 104 -35.91 49.77 -7.66
C LEU A 104 -35.29 48.86 -6.59
N GLN A 105 -34.06 49.13 -6.18
CA GLN A 105 -33.47 48.49 -5.00
C GLN A 105 -34.21 48.87 -3.72
N GLU A 106 -34.56 50.15 -3.53
CA GLU A 106 -35.39 50.60 -2.41
C GLU A 106 -36.77 49.92 -2.39
N GLU A 107 -37.43 49.85 -3.55
CA GLU A 107 -38.72 49.18 -3.70
C GLU A 107 -38.62 47.70 -3.32
N LEU A 108 -37.60 46.99 -3.81
CA LEU A 108 -37.33 45.59 -3.43
C LEU A 108 -37.21 45.44 -1.91
N LEU A 109 -36.38 46.28 -1.28
CA LEU A 109 -36.20 46.25 0.16
C LEU A 109 -37.56 46.42 0.86
N ARG A 110 -38.32 47.47 0.56
CA ARG A 110 -39.64 47.71 1.17
C ARG A 110 -40.59 46.53 1.02
N GLU A 111 -40.66 45.94 -0.17
CA GLU A 111 -41.51 44.79 -0.45
C GLU A 111 -41.13 43.56 0.37
N VAL A 112 -39.84 43.22 0.46
CA VAL A 112 -39.38 42.03 1.19
C VAL A 112 -39.75 42.10 2.66
N TYR A 113 -39.57 43.28 3.30
CA TYR A 113 -39.91 43.50 4.70
C TYR A 113 -41.42 43.59 4.93
N ALA A 114 -42.17 44.20 4.01
CA ALA A 114 -43.63 44.25 4.06
C ALA A 114 -44.25 42.85 3.97
N GLU A 115 -43.81 42.03 3.01
CA GLU A 115 -44.24 40.63 2.86
C GLU A 115 -43.87 39.77 4.07
N ALA A 116 -42.72 40.03 4.69
CA ALA A 116 -42.28 39.34 5.89
C ALA A 116 -43.03 39.80 7.16
N ASN A 117 -43.78 40.91 7.09
CA ASN A 117 -44.33 41.62 8.24
C ASN A 117 -43.26 41.96 9.30
N VAL A 118 -42.11 42.47 8.85
CA VAL A 118 -40.95 42.80 9.68
C VAL A 118 -40.66 44.29 9.59
N ASP A 119 -40.47 44.93 10.74
CA ASP A 119 -40.03 46.33 10.82
C ASP A 119 -38.55 46.46 10.41
N PRO A 120 -38.22 47.21 9.32
CA PRO A 120 -36.83 47.37 8.88
C PRO A 120 -35.92 48.02 9.93
N THR A 121 -36.44 48.82 10.85
CA THR A 121 -35.62 49.47 11.89
C THR A 121 -35.00 48.47 12.88
N LYS A 122 -35.53 47.24 12.93
CA LYS A 122 -35.01 46.13 13.77
C LYS A 122 -33.86 45.36 13.14
N VAL A 123 -33.48 45.66 11.89
CA VAL A 123 -32.34 45.02 11.22
C VAL A 123 -31.05 45.47 11.90
N SER A 124 -30.29 44.50 12.41
CA SER A 124 -29.04 44.71 13.16
C SER A 124 -27.85 44.94 12.22
N TYR A 125 -27.84 44.26 11.08
CA TYR A 125 -26.73 44.25 10.13
C TYR A 125 -27.24 44.13 8.69
N VAL A 126 -26.59 44.80 7.74
CA VAL A 126 -26.79 44.55 6.31
C VAL A 126 -25.46 44.16 5.67
N GLU A 127 -25.41 42.95 5.14
CA GLU A 127 -24.37 42.49 4.23
C GLU A 127 -24.74 42.99 2.82
N ALA A 128 -24.14 44.12 2.44
CA ALA A 128 -24.45 44.80 1.20
C ALA A 128 -23.79 44.11 -0.01
N HIS A 129 -24.23 44.48 -1.22
CA HIS A 129 -23.58 44.07 -2.44
C HIS A 129 -22.18 44.70 -2.52
N GLY A 130 -22.04 46.00 -2.24
CA GLY A 130 -20.79 46.69 -1.90
C GLY A 130 -19.62 46.31 -2.79
N THR A 131 -19.67 46.75 -4.05
CA THR A 131 -18.66 46.39 -5.07
C THR A 131 -17.46 47.32 -5.05
N GLY A 132 -17.56 48.48 -4.39
CA GLY A 132 -16.57 49.54 -4.50
C GLY A 132 -16.69 50.29 -5.83
N THR A 133 -17.80 50.15 -6.56
CA THR A 133 -18.07 50.98 -7.73
C THR A 133 -18.67 52.31 -7.30
N LYS A 134 -18.20 53.42 -7.87
CA LYS A 134 -18.66 54.75 -7.45
C LYS A 134 -20.18 54.94 -7.60
N ALA A 135 -20.77 54.48 -8.70
CA ALA A 135 -22.22 54.56 -8.91
C ALA A 135 -22.98 53.50 -8.08
N GLY A 136 -22.47 52.27 -8.01
CA GLY A 136 -23.16 51.17 -7.33
C GLY A 136 -23.27 51.35 -5.82
N ASP A 137 -22.15 51.65 -5.15
CA ASP A 137 -22.16 51.83 -3.71
C ASP A 137 -23.02 53.03 -3.29
N THR A 138 -22.99 54.13 -4.06
CA THR A 138 -23.82 55.31 -3.79
C THR A 138 -25.33 55.02 -3.93
N GLN A 139 -25.75 54.34 -5.00
CA GLN A 139 -27.17 53.99 -5.22
C GLN A 139 -27.67 52.98 -4.18
N GLU A 140 -26.87 51.95 -3.89
CA GLU A 140 -27.22 50.91 -2.90
C GLU A 140 -27.33 51.49 -1.48
N LEU A 141 -26.35 52.29 -1.05
CA LEU A 141 -26.38 52.89 0.29
C LEU A 141 -27.51 53.90 0.44
N GLY A 142 -27.88 54.61 -0.64
CA GLY A 142 -29.07 55.44 -0.68
C GLY A 142 -30.34 54.64 -0.38
N ALA A 143 -30.54 53.52 -1.07
CA ALA A 143 -31.67 52.61 -0.84
C ALA A 143 -31.68 52.05 0.60
N ILE A 144 -30.52 51.62 1.11
CA ILE A 144 -30.36 51.12 2.49
C ILE A 144 -30.75 52.21 3.50
N SER A 145 -30.22 53.42 3.36
CA SER A 145 -30.55 54.55 4.24
C SER A 145 -32.04 54.86 4.25
N ASN A 146 -32.67 54.90 3.07
CA ASN A 146 -34.09 55.21 2.89
C ASN A 146 -35.03 54.15 3.49
N VAL A 147 -34.57 52.92 3.71
CA VAL A 147 -35.42 51.85 4.28
C VAL A 147 -35.11 51.62 5.76
N PHE A 148 -33.84 51.52 6.12
CA PHE A 148 -33.42 51.04 7.43
C PHE A 148 -33.13 52.15 8.45
N CYS A 149 -32.86 53.38 7.99
CA CYS A 149 -32.45 54.52 8.83
C CYS A 149 -33.59 55.54 9.02
N GLN A 150 -34.84 55.06 9.10
CA GLN A 150 -36.03 55.87 9.35
C GLN A 150 -36.09 56.42 10.80
N PRO A 151 -36.83 57.51 11.05
CA PRO A 151 -37.06 58.02 12.40
C PRO A 151 -37.61 56.94 13.33
N GLY A 152 -36.95 56.73 14.49
CA GLY A 152 -37.31 55.67 15.46
C GLY A 152 -36.24 54.60 15.66
N ARG A 153 -35.18 54.57 14.82
CA ARG A 153 -34.03 53.68 15.02
C ARG A 153 -33.15 54.14 16.21
N ALA A 154 -32.84 53.23 17.12
CA ALA A 154 -32.10 53.55 18.35
C ALA A 154 -30.56 53.52 18.23
N LYS A 155 -30.02 52.76 17.28
CA LYS A 155 -28.57 52.59 17.06
C LYS A 155 -28.24 52.69 15.57
N PRO A 156 -27.03 53.12 15.17
CA PRO A 156 -26.61 53.10 13.77
C PRO A 156 -26.85 51.73 13.11
N LEU A 157 -27.13 51.72 11.80
CA LEU A 157 -27.16 50.48 11.03
C LEU A 157 -25.74 50.04 10.73
N LYS A 158 -25.36 48.85 11.20
CA LYS A 158 -24.07 48.26 10.84
C LYS A 158 -24.13 47.69 9.42
N ILE A 159 -23.11 47.94 8.62
CA ILE A 159 -22.99 47.40 7.26
C ILE A 159 -21.60 46.83 6.99
N GLY A 160 -21.51 45.96 5.99
CA GLY A 160 -20.25 45.49 5.44
C GLY A 160 -20.44 44.75 4.11
N SER A 161 -19.33 44.35 3.50
CA SER A 161 -19.30 43.55 2.27
C SER A 161 -18.12 42.58 2.30
N VAL A 162 -18.40 41.30 2.16
CA VAL A 162 -17.42 40.21 2.04
C VAL A 162 -16.54 40.39 0.80
N LYS A 163 -17.00 41.15 -0.20
CA LYS A 163 -16.22 41.41 -1.42
C LYS A 163 -14.96 42.22 -1.13
N SER A 164 -14.95 43.00 -0.04
CA SER A 164 -13.73 43.66 0.43
C SER A 164 -12.67 42.66 0.93
N ASN A 165 -13.09 41.50 1.46
CA ASN A 165 -12.19 40.47 1.99
C ASN A 165 -11.66 39.52 0.91
N MET A 166 -12.49 39.14 -0.06
CA MET A 166 -12.15 38.07 -1.01
C MET A 166 -12.38 38.40 -2.49
N GLY A 167 -12.75 39.64 -2.82
CA GLY A 167 -13.17 40.01 -4.17
C GLY A 167 -14.62 39.60 -4.49
N HIS A 168 -15.05 39.95 -5.70
CA HIS A 168 -16.40 39.68 -6.19
C HIS A 168 -16.46 38.35 -6.96
N ALA A 169 -17.09 37.34 -6.35
CA ALA A 169 -17.30 36.04 -6.96
C ALA A 169 -18.48 35.98 -7.97
N GLU A 170 -18.78 37.11 -8.62
CA GLU A 170 -19.80 37.27 -9.67
C GLU A 170 -21.12 36.50 -9.41
N SER A 171 -21.44 35.50 -10.24
CA SER A 171 -22.62 34.65 -10.12
C SER A 171 -22.73 33.92 -8.76
N ALA A 172 -21.60 33.61 -8.15
CA ALA A 172 -21.48 32.94 -6.85
C ALA A 172 -21.43 33.91 -5.67
N CYS A 173 -21.44 35.23 -5.86
CA CYS A 173 -21.16 36.21 -4.78
C CYS A 173 -22.11 36.14 -3.57
N GLY A 174 -23.31 35.59 -3.73
CA GLY A 174 -24.24 35.35 -2.63
C GLY A 174 -23.78 34.27 -1.65
N VAL A 175 -23.00 33.29 -2.13
CA VAL A 175 -22.49 32.18 -1.32
C VAL A 175 -21.58 32.69 -0.19
N PRO A 176 -20.47 33.41 -0.48
CA PRO A 176 -19.63 33.93 0.59
C PRO A 176 -20.33 34.99 1.46
N ALA A 177 -21.28 35.75 0.91
CA ALA A 177 -22.03 36.76 1.67
C ALA A 177 -22.89 36.11 2.76
N VAL A 178 -23.69 35.10 2.40
CA VAL A 178 -24.50 34.34 3.36
C VAL A 178 -23.61 33.53 4.30
N ALA A 179 -22.49 32.97 3.83
CA ALA A 179 -21.54 32.25 4.68
C ALA A 179 -20.92 33.16 5.76
N LYS A 180 -20.49 34.38 5.41
CA LYS A 180 -19.99 35.38 6.37
C LYS A 180 -21.05 35.72 7.43
N VAL A 181 -22.30 35.90 7.01
CA VAL A 181 -23.42 36.17 7.93
C VAL A 181 -23.67 34.99 8.87
N ILE A 182 -23.70 33.76 8.35
CA ILE A 182 -23.86 32.55 9.18
C ILE A 182 -22.71 32.42 10.17
N LEU A 183 -21.46 32.66 9.74
CA LEU A 183 -20.31 32.65 10.64
C LEU A 183 -20.48 33.68 11.75
N ALA A 184 -20.91 34.91 11.43
CA ALA A 184 -21.17 35.93 12.43
C ALA A 184 -22.30 35.54 13.41
N MET A 185 -23.35 34.87 12.93
CA MET A 185 -24.43 34.35 13.76
C MET A 185 -23.97 33.23 14.70
N GLU A 186 -23.08 32.35 14.26
CA GLU A 186 -22.57 31.23 15.04
C GLU A 186 -21.48 31.63 16.04
N THR A 187 -20.60 32.56 15.68
CA THR A 187 -19.48 33.00 16.52
C THR A 187 -19.82 34.21 17.39
N GLY A 188 -20.92 34.91 17.10
CA GLY A 188 -21.27 36.15 17.78
C GLY A 188 -20.34 37.32 17.43
N SER A 189 -19.68 37.29 16.27
CA SER A 189 -18.73 38.32 15.83
C SER A 189 -18.82 38.62 14.33
N ILE A 190 -18.99 39.89 13.96
CA ILE A 190 -19.00 40.34 12.56
C ILE A 190 -17.56 40.61 12.11
N ALA A 191 -17.15 39.95 11.03
CA ALA A 191 -15.85 40.17 10.40
C ALA A 191 -15.71 41.58 9.81
N ALA A 192 -14.50 42.14 9.95
CA ALA A 192 -14.15 43.47 9.46
C ALA A 192 -14.25 43.59 7.93
N ASN A 193 -14.83 44.69 7.47
CA ASN A 193 -14.81 45.18 6.10
C ASN A 193 -13.44 45.81 5.82
N LEU A 194 -12.74 45.32 4.81
CA LEU A 194 -11.40 45.79 4.49
C LEU A 194 -11.43 47.00 3.55
N HIS A 195 -10.28 47.67 3.46
CA HIS A 195 -10.04 48.75 2.49
C HIS A 195 -10.97 49.96 2.62
N PHE A 196 -11.51 50.18 3.82
CA PHE A 196 -12.29 51.36 4.17
C PHE A 196 -11.41 52.31 4.99
N SER A 197 -11.08 53.47 4.42
CA SER A 197 -10.24 54.51 5.03
C SER A 197 -10.96 55.83 5.14
N GLU A 198 -11.61 56.28 4.06
CA GLU A 198 -12.39 57.52 4.03
C GLU A 198 -13.82 57.24 3.54
N PRO A 199 -14.86 57.69 4.25
CA PRO A 199 -16.24 57.44 3.84
C PRO A 199 -16.56 58.12 2.50
N ASN A 200 -17.35 57.45 1.66
CA ASN A 200 -17.85 58.01 0.42
C ASN A 200 -18.66 59.30 0.68
N GLN A 201 -18.18 60.42 0.13
CA GLN A 201 -18.74 61.76 0.34
C GLN A 201 -20.10 61.94 -0.34
N ASP A 202 -20.46 61.08 -1.30
CA ASP A 202 -21.74 61.13 -2.01
C ASP A 202 -22.89 60.49 -1.19
N VAL A 203 -22.61 59.93 -0.01
CA VAL A 203 -23.59 59.23 0.84
C VAL A 203 -23.70 59.90 2.22
N PRO A 204 -24.69 60.79 2.44
CA PRO A 204 -24.85 61.51 3.71
C PRO A 204 -24.96 60.63 4.95
N ALA A 205 -25.58 59.44 4.83
CA ALA A 205 -25.80 58.52 5.95
C ALA A 205 -24.50 57.92 6.54
N LEU A 206 -23.41 57.90 5.76
CA LEU A 206 -22.08 57.51 6.26
C LEU A 206 -21.41 58.66 7.03
N LEU A 207 -21.68 59.90 6.64
CA LEU A 207 -21.08 61.10 7.23
C LEU A 207 -21.78 61.52 8.53
N ASP A 208 -23.10 61.35 8.60
CA ASP A 208 -23.92 61.70 9.76
C ASP A 208 -24.05 60.57 10.81
N GLY A 209 -23.45 59.41 10.55
CA GLY A 209 -23.38 58.28 11.48
C GLY A 209 -24.66 57.44 11.58
N ARG A 210 -25.65 57.63 10.70
CA ARG A 210 -26.83 56.73 10.61
C ARG A 210 -26.46 55.32 10.16
N ILE A 211 -25.42 55.20 9.34
CA ILE A 211 -24.81 53.94 8.89
C ILE A 211 -23.38 53.85 9.42
N GLU A 212 -23.03 52.71 10.00
CA GLU A 212 -21.71 52.40 10.56
C GLU A 212 -21.10 51.24 9.76
N VAL A 213 -19.98 51.48 9.08
CA VAL A 213 -19.21 50.40 8.42
C VAL A 213 -18.46 49.62 9.48
N VAL A 214 -18.59 48.29 9.46
CA VAL A 214 -17.87 47.39 10.36
C VAL A 214 -16.41 47.30 9.91
N ASP A 215 -15.55 48.21 10.33
CA ASP A 215 -14.12 48.32 9.93
C ASP A 215 -13.15 47.47 10.76
N ARG A 216 -13.66 46.88 11.85
CA ARG A 216 -12.95 45.99 12.77
C ARG A 216 -13.86 44.87 13.23
N GLU A 217 -13.27 43.81 13.77
CA GLU A 217 -14.03 42.74 14.39
C GLU A 217 -14.99 43.31 15.44
N THR A 218 -16.29 43.03 15.28
CA THR A 218 -17.34 43.69 16.05
C THR A 218 -18.32 42.67 16.61
N PRO A 219 -18.58 42.66 17.94
CA PRO A 219 -19.54 41.74 18.54
C PRO A 219 -20.93 41.80 17.89
N PHE A 220 -21.49 40.63 17.62
CA PHE A 220 -22.82 40.42 17.08
C PHE A 220 -23.76 39.83 18.13
N TYR A 221 -24.74 40.62 18.57
CA TYR A 221 -25.70 40.23 19.60
C TYR A 221 -26.98 39.59 19.03
N GLY A 222 -26.97 39.17 17.76
CA GLY A 222 -28.13 38.62 17.07
C GLY A 222 -29.06 39.67 16.45
N GLY A 223 -30.23 39.20 16.04
CA GLY A 223 -31.26 39.98 15.34
C GLY A 223 -31.33 39.67 13.85
N LEU A 224 -32.07 40.50 13.13
CA LEU A 224 -32.34 40.35 11.70
C LEU A 224 -31.16 40.89 10.87
N VAL A 225 -30.79 40.16 9.83
CA VAL A 225 -29.72 40.52 8.90
C VAL A 225 -30.25 40.58 7.48
N GLY A 226 -30.03 41.69 6.79
CA GLY A 226 -30.30 41.82 5.36
C GLY A 226 -29.09 41.40 4.54
N VAL A 227 -29.29 40.71 3.42
CA VAL A 227 -28.23 40.34 2.47
C VAL A 227 -28.62 40.77 1.06
N ASN A 228 -27.79 41.60 0.42
CA ASN A 228 -27.98 42.10 -0.94
C ASN A 228 -27.16 41.34 -1.98
N SER A 229 -27.73 41.14 -3.15
CA SER A 229 -27.05 40.60 -4.33
C SER A 229 -27.64 41.19 -5.60
N PHE A 230 -26.90 42.09 -6.24
CA PHE A 230 -27.36 42.81 -7.42
C PHE A 230 -26.48 42.45 -8.63
N GLY A 231 -27.09 41.93 -9.69
CA GLY A 231 -26.38 41.62 -10.93
C GLY A 231 -26.22 42.87 -11.78
N PHE A 232 -25.09 43.01 -12.48
CA PHE A 232 -24.80 44.19 -13.30
C PHE A 232 -25.83 44.45 -14.42
N GLY A 233 -26.58 43.42 -14.84
CA GLY A 233 -27.70 43.54 -15.78
C GLY A 233 -28.99 44.10 -15.16
N GLY A 234 -29.01 44.39 -13.86
CA GLY A 234 -30.14 44.94 -13.12
C GLY A 234 -31.07 43.90 -12.48
N ALA A 235 -30.63 42.65 -12.28
CA ALA A 235 -31.39 41.65 -11.54
C ALA A 235 -31.02 41.71 -10.05
N ASN A 236 -31.98 42.07 -9.19
CA ASN A 236 -31.72 42.32 -7.78
C ASN A 236 -32.36 41.27 -6.89
N VAL A 237 -31.68 40.89 -5.81
CA VAL A 237 -32.21 39.97 -4.80
C VAL A 237 -31.87 40.49 -3.41
N HIS A 238 -32.86 40.49 -2.51
CA HIS A 238 -32.67 40.77 -1.09
C HIS A 238 -33.17 39.60 -0.26
N THR A 239 -32.42 39.24 0.79
CA THR A 239 -32.77 38.16 1.72
C THR A 239 -32.70 38.65 3.16
N ILE A 240 -33.70 38.30 3.96
CA ILE A 240 -33.75 38.52 5.40
C ILE A 240 -33.39 37.20 6.09
N LEU A 241 -32.31 37.21 6.87
CA LEU A 241 -31.86 36.11 7.70
C LEU A 241 -32.04 36.42 9.17
N GLU A 242 -32.37 35.41 9.96
CA GLU A 242 -32.44 35.49 11.42
C GLU A 242 -31.63 34.35 12.01
N ALA A 243 -30.81 34.66 13.02
CA ALA A 243 -30.01 33.65 13.71
C ALA A 243 -30.88 32.58 14.38
N ASN A 244 -30.35 31.37 14.56
CA ASN A 244 -31.00 30.35 15.36
C ASN A 244 -31.37 30.91 16.77
N PRO A 245 -32.66 30.90 17.16
CA PRO A 245 -33.11 31.38 18.47
C PRO A 245 -32.82 30.38 19.60
N GLY A 246 -32.34 29.18 19.26
CA GLY A 246 -31.97 28.16 20.22
C GLY A 246 -30.80 28.56 21.13
N PRO A 247 -30.62 27.83 22.24
CA PRO A 247 -29.53 28.09 23.19
C PRO A 247 -28.15 28.00 22.52
N SER A 248 -27.19 28.78 23.04
CA SER A 248 -25.78 28.63 22.70
C SER A 248 -25.23 27.32 23.28
N VAL A 249 -24.26 26.70 22.62
CA VAL A 249 -23.54 25.54 23.17
C VAL A 249 -22.95 25.85 24.56
N ASP A 250 -22.53 27.09 24.80
CA ASP A 250 -21.98 27.55 26.10
C ASP A 250 -23.02 27.65 27.21
N SER A 251 -24.32 27.65 26.88
CA SER A 251 -25.40 27.69 27.86
C SER A 251 -25.73 26.32 28.46
N PHE A 252 -25.19 25.24 27.90
CA PHE A 252 -25.24 23.92 28.49
C PHE A 252 -24.04 23.74 29.41
N PRO A 253 -24.24 23.52 30.72
CA PRO A 253 -23.13 23.24 31.61
C PRO A 253 -22.36 22.03 31.08
N ARG A 254 -21.05 22.19 30.89
CA ARG A 254 -20.16 21.07 30.61
C ARG A 254 -20.07 20.22 31.88
N GLU A 255 -21.05 19.35 32.10
CA GLU A 255 -20.85 18.26 33.06
C GLU A 255 -19.57 17.52 32.67
N LYS A 256 -18.71 17.22 33.64
CA LYS A 256 -17.53 16.41 33.36
C LYS A 256 -18.01 15.11 32.69
N PRO A 257 -17.53 14.77 31.49
CA PRO A 257 -17.94 13.54 30.84
C PRO A 257 -17.71 12.38 31.80
N GLN A 258 -18.69 11.49 32.01
CA GLN A 258 -18.47 10.29 32.81
C GLN A 258 -18.06 9.09 31.94
N LEU A 259 -18.11 9.26 30.61
CA LEU A 259 -17.90 8.21 29.61
C LEU A 259 -16.97 8.70 28.49
N PRO A 260 -16.02 7.89 28.03
CA PRO A 260 -15.27 8.17 26.80
C PRO A 260 -16.23 8.29 25.60
N ARG A 261 -15.87 9.12 24.61
CA ARG A 261 -16.67 9.30 23.39
C ARG A 261 -16.12 8.47 22.24
N LEU A 262 -16.94 7.58 21.72
CA LEU A 262 -16.68 6.87 20.47
C LEU A 262 -17.13 7.77 19.30
N VAL A 263 -16.17 8.10 18.43
CA VAL A 263 -16.40 8.89 17.21
C VAL A 263 -16.16 8.00 16.00
N LEU A 264 -17.20 7.75 15.22
CA LEU A 264 -17.19 6.95 14.00
C LEU A 264 -16.96 7.87 12.80
N MET A 265 -16.04 7.48 11.91
CA MET A 265 -15.71 8.22 10.70
C MET A 265 -15.55 7.27 9.50
N ALA A 266 -15.60 7.83 8.30
CA ALA A 266 -15.48 7.10 7.06
C ALA A 266 -14.74 7.93 6.01
N GLY A 267 -14.03 7.26 5.11
CA GLY A 267 -13.23 7.88 4.06
C GLY A 267 -13.28 7.14 2.74
N ARG A 268 -12.90 7.86 1.68
CA ARG A 268 -12.72 7.30 0.32
C ARG A 268 -11.37 6.60 0.16
N LYS A 269 -10.37 7.03 0.94
CA LYS A 269 -9.00 6.53 0.97
C LYS A 269 -8.51 6.45 2.42
N GLU A 270 -7.60 5.53 2.70
CA GLU A 270 -7.00 5.30 4.02
C GLU A 270 -6.34 6.58 4.58
N ASP A 271 -5.34 7.13 3.88
CA ASP A 271 -4.61 8.34 4.29
C ASP A 271 -5.54 9.54 4.55
N SER A 272 -6.59 9.70 3.72
CA SER A 272 -7.55 10.79 3.89
C SER A 272 -8.33 10.66 5.20
N LEU A 273 -8.68 9.43 5.60
CA LEU A 273 -9.38 9.16 6.85
C LEU A 273 -8.46 9.30 8.06
N GLU A 274 -7.20 8.86 7.96
CA GLU A 274 -6.20 9.08 9.00
C GLU A 274 -5.96 10.57 9.26
N ASN A 275 -5.87 11.37 8.20
CA ASN A 275 -5.78 12.82 8.30
C ASN A 275 -7.00 13.44 8.98
N SER A 276 -8.20 12.96 8.65
CA SER A 276 -9.44 13.36 9.30
C SER A 276 -9.46 13.07 10.80
N LEU A 277 -9.01 11.88 11.21
CA LEU A 277 -8.90 11.50 12.63
C LEU A 277 -7.80 12.29 13.36
N THR A 278 -6.72 12.64 12.66
CA THR A 278 -5.64 13.48 13.22
C THR A 278 -6.10 14.92 13.42
N ARG A 279 -6.91 15.48 12.51
CA ARG A 279 -7.54 16.80 12.71
C ARG A 279 -8.55 16.77 13.86
N LEU A 280 -9.35 15.70 13.98
CA LEU A 280 -10.27 15.52 15.10
C LEU A 280 -9.54 15.58 16.45
N GLU A 281 -8.35 14.98 16.54
CA GLU A 281 -7.49 15.03 17.71
C GLU A 281 -6.91 16.42 17.95
N ALA A 282 -6.38 17.08 16.91
CA ALA A 282 -5.74 18.39 17.02
C ALA A 282 -6.73 19.52 17.37
N ASP A 283 -7.94 19.48 16.82
CA ASP A 283 -8.96 20.53 16.98
C ASP A 283 -9.90 20.26 18.17
N GLY A 284 -9.80 19.08 18.80
CA GLY A 284 -10.61 18.67 19.95
C GLY A 284 -10.12 19.26 21.29
N PRO A 285 -10.87 19.03 22.40
CA PRO A 285 -12.14 18.30 22.46
C PRO A 285 -13.33 19.13 21.93
N PHE A 286 -14.29 18.44 21.31
CA PHE A 286 -15.51 19.02 20.77
C PHE A 286 -16.69 18.85 21.74
N PRO A 287 -17.76 19.66 21.63
CA PRO A 287 -18.99 19.43 22.39
C PRO A 287 -19.71 18.16 21.90
N ASP A 288 -20.51 17.53 22.79
CA ASP A 288 -21.27 16.31 22.48
C ASP A 288 -22.19 16.45 21.25
N SER A 289 -22.70 17.66 20.97
CA SER A 289 -23.48 17.95 19.77
C SER A 289 -22.69 17.75 18.48
N ALA A 290 -21.39 18.04 18.47
CA ALA A 290 -20.53 17.81 17.31
C ALA A 290 -20.19 16.32 17.16
N TYR A 291 -19.91 15.61 18.25
CA TYR A 291 -19.70 14.16 18.20
C TYR A 291 -20.94 13.40 17.70
N ALA A 292 -22.14 13.81 18.12
CA ALA A 292 -23.39 13.24 17.63
C ALA A 292 -23.60 13.46 16.12
N LEU A 293 -23.23 14.64 15.59
CA LEU A 293 -23.24 14.90 14.15
C LEU A 293 -22.22 14.04 13.40
N LEU A 294 -20.99 13.95 13.91
CA LEU A 294 -19.91 13.14 13.33
C LEU A 294 -20.31 11.66 13.25
N ASN A 295 -20.82 11.09 14.35
CA ASN A 295 -21.26 9.70 14.40
C ASN A 295 -22.36 9.36 13.38
N ARG A 296 -23.19 10.35 13.05
CA ARG A 296 -24.25 10.17 12.05
C ARG A 296 -23.75 10.29 10.62
N VAL A 297 -22.81 11.21 10.36
CA VAL A 297 -22.20 11.41 9.03
C VAL A 297 -21.15 10.33 8.73
N GLY A 298 -20.47 9.81 9.76
CA GLY A 298 -19.35 8.86 9.65
C GLY A 298 -19.74 7.43 9.27
N GLN A 299 -21.02 7.17 8.99
CA GLN A 299 -21.52 5.85 8.61
C GLN A 299 -22.25 5.84 7.23
N PRO A 300 -21.70 6.44 6.16
CA PRO A 300 -22.32 6.40 4.82
C PRO A 300 -22.26 4.97 4.23
N SER A 301 -22.70 4.74 3.00
CA SER A 301 -22.61 3.41 2.37
C SER A 301 -21.15 2.91 2.24
N VAL A 302 -20.88 1.64 2.58
CA VAL A 302 -19.54 1.02 2.45
C VAL A 302 -19.07 1.03 1.00
N LYS A 303 -19.98 0.89 0.03
CA LYS A 303 -19.65 0.93 -1.41
C LYS A 303 -19.06 2.27 -1.84
N GLN A 304 -19.52 3.36 -1.22
CA GLN A 304 -19.04 4.70 -1.53
C GLN A 304 -17.87 5.10 -0.64
N PHE A 305 -17.80 4.63 0.60
CA PHE A 305 -16.72 4.95 1.54
C PHE A 305 -16.20 3.65 2.15
N PRO A 306 -15.28 2.95 1.44
CA PRO A 306 -14.81 1.63 1.85
C PRO A 306 -13.90 1.68 3.07
N TYR A 307 -13.26 2.82 3.35
CA TYR A 307 -12.43 2.96 4.53
C TYR A 307 -13.25 3.45 5.72
N ARG A 308 -13.06 2.78 6.85
CA ARG A 308 -13.78 3.02 8.09
C ARG A 308 -12.79 3.21 9.22
N GLY A 309 -13.14 4.09 10.13
CA GLY A 309 -12.28 4.36 11.26
C GLY A 309 -13.05 4.91 12.43
N TYR A 310 -12.44 4.81 13.59
CA TYR A 310 -13.01 5.34 14.81
C TYR A 310 -11.92 5.96 15.71
N ALA A 311 -12.36 6.90 16.53
CA ALA A 311 -11.58 7.47 17.62
C ALA A 311 -12.26 7.22 18.97
N LEU A 312 -11.47 6.87 20.00
CA LEU A 312 -11.92 6.91 21.39
C LEU A 312 -11.37 8.16 22.07
N VAL A 313 -12.23 9.17 22.25
CA VAL A 313 -11.88 10.41 22.93
C VAL A 313 -12.02 10.21 24.44
N PRO A 314 -10.95 10.42 25.24
CA PRO A 314 -10.98 10.21 26.68
C PRO A 314 -11.85 11.26 27.38
N VAL A 315 -12.37 10.88 28.56
CA VAL A 315 -13.26 11.67 29.41
C VAL A 315 -12.78 13.10 29.69
N ASP A 316 -11.47 13.28 29.97
CA ASP A 316 -10.94 14.58 30.38
C ASP A 316 -10.34 15.40 29.22
N GLY A 317 -10.45 14.94 27.97
CA GLY A 317 -9.96 15.65 26.77
C GLY A 317 -8.47 16.06 26.79
N GLY A 318 -7.69 15.64 27.81
CA GLY A 318 -6.36 16.17 28.09
C GLY A 318 -5.61 15.46 29.24
N SER A 319 -5.98 14.23 29.62
CA SER A 319 -5.30 13.47 30.70
C SER A 319 -3.92 12.90 30.31
N GLY A 320 -3.33 13.35 29.20
CA GLY A 320 -2.10 12.78 28.64
C GLY A 320 -2.27 11.38 28.03
N LYS A 321 -3.50 10.84 28.01
CA LYS A 321 -3.85 9.59 27.32
C LYS A 321 -4.15 9.92 25.84
N GLU A 322 -3.35 9.39 24.92
CA GLU A 322 -3.53 9.58 23.48
C GLU A 322 -4.89 9.06 22.99
N ILE A 323 -5.47 9.71 21.99
CA ILE A 323 -6.71 9.26 21.37
C ILE A 323 -6.42 7.98 20.59
N LEU A 324 -7.08 6.88 20.96
CA LEU A 324 -7.00 5.64 20.18
C LEU A 324 -7.69 5.88 18.84
N LYS A 325 -6.93 5.79 17.74
CA LYS A 325 -7.41 5.87 16.37
C LYS A 325 -7.19 4.53 15.68
N VAL A 326 -8.20 4.05 14.96
CA VAL A 326 -8.09 2.85 14.14
C VAL A 326 -8.72 3.13 12.79
N VAL A 327 -8.05 2.73 11.72
CA VAL A 327 -8.54 2.75 10.35
C VAL A 327 -8.41 1.35 9.78
N ASP A 328 -9.40 0.92 9.01
CA ASP A 328 -9.39 -0.34 8.27
C ASP A 328 -10.25 -0.20 7.00
N GLN A 329 -10.05 -1.12 6.07
CA GLN A 329 -10.93 -1.26 4.92
C GLN A 329 -12.09 -2.18 5.26
N ALA A 330 -13.31 -1.66 5.19
CA ALA A 330 -14.50 -2.45 5.40
C ALA A 330 -14.71 -3.45 4.25
N PRO A 331 -15.15 -4.67 4.54
CA PRO A 331 -15.53 -5.64 3.52
C PRO A 331 -16.74 -5.11 2.72
N PHE A 332 -16.71 -5.26 1.40
CA PHE A 332 -17.81 -4.82 0.53
C PHE A 332 -19.10 -5.63 0.71
N GLU A 333 -18.96 -6.89 1.12
CA GLU A 333 -20.08 -7.78 1.38
C GLU A 333 -20.56 -7.66 2.82
N LYS A 334 -21.88 -7.66 3.01
CA LYS A 334 -22.47 -7.70 4.35
C LYS A 334 -22.12 -9.03 5.00
N ARG A 335 -21.43 -8.99 6.14
CA ARG A 335 -21.10 -10.17 6.94
C ARG A 335 -22.23 -10.45 7.95
N PRO A 336 -22.61 -11.71 8.17
CA PRO A 336 -23.59 -12.05 9.19
C PRO A 336 -23.01 -11.76 10.58
N LEU A 337 -23.80 -11.11 11.43
CA LEU A 337 -23.44 -10.79 12.81
C LEU A 337 -23.93 -11.90 13.75
N TRP A 338 -23.01 -12.54 14.48
CA TRP A 338 -23.34 -13.60 15.42
C TRP A 338 -23.07 -13.18 16.86
N PHE A 339 -24.04 -13.37 17.76
CA PHE A 339 -23.80 -13.21 19.21
C PHE A 339 -23.44 -14.57 19.81
N VAL A 340 -22.31 -14.59 20.53
CA VAL A 340 -21.77 -15.79 21.17
C VAL A 340 -21.70 -15.58 22.67
N PHE A 341 -22.45 -16.37 23.43
CA PHE A 341 -22.60 -16.24 24.88
C PHE A 341 -21.68 -17.23 25.60
N THR A 342 -20.75 -16.69 26.40
CA THR A 342 -19.76 -17.50 27.12
C THR A 342 -20.36 -18.23 28.31
N GLY A 343 -19.85 -19.44 28.58
CA GLY A 343 -20.23 -20.28 29.69
C GLY A 343 -19.55 -19.95 31.02
N MET A 344 -19.62 -20.88 31.97
CA MET A 344 -18.98 -20.79 33.28
C MET A 344 -17.45 -20.66 33.21
N GLY A 345 -16.85 -20.00 34.21
CA GLY A 345 -15.41 -19.70 34.28
C GLY A 345 -15.05 -18.33 33.69
N CYS A 346 -16.02 -17.64 33.06
CA CYS A 346 -15.84 -16.31 32.51
C CYS A 346 -16.10 -15.18 33.52
N GLN A 347 -16.60 -15.45 34.72
CA GLN A 347 -16.85 -14.45 35.77
C GLN A 347 -15.55 -13.90 36.38
N TRP A 348 -15.57 -12.69 36.94
CA TRP A 348 -14.49 -12.12 37.77
C TRP A 348 -15.02 -11.06 38.74
N THR A 349 -14.25 -10.77 39.78
CA THR A 349 -14.59 -9.74 40.79
C THR A 349 -14.72 -8.35 40.14
N GLY A 350 -15.81 -7.64 40.45
CA GLY A 350 -16.07 -6.31 39.91
C GLY A 350 -16.39 -6.25 38.40
N MET A 351 -16.82 -7.36 37.78
CA MET A 351 -17.01 -7.44 36.33
C MET A 351 -17.99 -6.40 35.76
N ALA A 352 -19.01 -5.98 36.50
CA ALA A 352 -19.97 -4.97 36.05
C ALA A 352 -19.53 -3.53 36.40
N ARG A 353 -18.58 -3.35 37.33
CA ARG A 353 -18.27 -2.05 37.99
C ARG A 353 -18.13 -0.88 37.01
N GLN A 354 -17.30 -1.06 35.97
CA GLN A 354 -17.07 -0.02 34.97
C GLN A 354 -18.29 0.18 34.06
N MET A 355 -18.93 -0.91 33.63
CA MET A 355 -20.08 -0.87 32.72
C MET A 355 -21.32 -0.21 33.35
N MET A 356 -21.40 -0.12 34.68
CA MET A 356 -22.48 0.59 35.39
C MET A 356 -22.55 2.10 35.08
N HIS A 357 -21.53 2.69 34.44
CA HIS A 357 -21.61 4.08 33.95
C HIS A 357 -22.56 4.23 32.74
N PHE A 358 -22.89 3.14 32.04
CA PHE A 358 -23.95 3.17 31.04
C PHE A 358 -25.32 3.00 31.71
N ASP A 359 -26.17 4.02 31.61
CA ASP A 359 -27.48 4.03 32.27
C ASP A 359 -28.37 2.85 31.88
N LEU A 360 -28.32 2.43 30.61
CA LEU A 360 -29.05 1.25 30.13
C LEU A 360 -28.57 -0.04 30.81
N PHE A 361 -27.24 -0.21 30.92
CA PHE A 361 -26.63 -1.36 31.57
C PHE A 361 -27.00 -1.38 33.06
N ALA A 362 -26.84 -0.26 33.75
CA ALA A 362 -27.17 -0.14 35.17
C ALA A 362 -28.65 -0.40 35.45
N ARG A 363 -29.56 0.10 34.61
CA ARG A 363 -31.00 -0.20 34.72
C ARG A 363 -31.29 -1.68 34.52
N SER A 364 -30.64 -2.33 33.57
CA SER A 364 -30.82 -3.78 33.34
C SER A 364 -30.31 -4.61 34.52
N ILE A 365 -29.18 -4.25 35.11
CA ILE A 365 -28.66 -4.93 36.31
C ILE A 365 -29.58 -4.72 37.51
N ARG A 366 -30.09 -3.50 37.74
CA ARG A 366 -31.07 -3.22 38.81
C ARG A 366 -32.34 -4.06 38.63
N LYS A 367 -32.85 -4.15 37.41
CA LYS A 367 -34.00 -4.99 37.09
C LYS A 367 -33.77 -6.47 37.45
N CYS A 368 -32.57 -6.99 37.21
CA CYS A 368 -32.20 -8.35 37.62
C CYS A 368 -32.03 -8.48 39.14
N HIS A 369 -31.49 -7.43 39.80
CA HIS A 369 -31.31 -7.36 41.24
C HIS A 369 -32.65 -7.40 41.98
N ASP A 370 -33.63 -6.61 41.56
CA ASP A 370 -34.96 -6.54 42.20
C ASP A 370 -35.64 -7.91 42.26
N VAL A 371 -35.42 -8.76 41.24
CA VAL A 371 -35.94 -10.13 41.18
C VAL A 371 -35.25 -11.06 42.18
N LEU A 372 -33.96 -10.83 42.45
CA LEU A 372 -33.14 -11.67 43.33
C LEU A 372 -33.18 -11.24 44.80
N GLU A 373 -33.62 -10.01 45.08
CA GLU A 373 -33.71 -9.45 46.43
C GLU A 373 -34.57 -10.33 47.36
N GLN A 374 -35.68 -10.88 46.86
CA GLN A 374 -36.56 -11.80 47.60
C GLN A 374 -35.87 -13.09 48.06
N TYR A 375 -34.73 -13.46 47.44
CA TYR A 375 -33.92 -14.61 47.82
C TYR A 375 -32.71 -14.23 48.68
N GLY A 376 -32.65 -12.98 49.16
CA GLY A 376 -31.59 -12.46 50.01
C GLY A 376 -30.27 -12.22 49.27
N ILE A 377 -30.32 -11.99 47.95
CA ILE A 377 -29.12 -11.78 47.13
C ILE A 377 -29.02 -10.32 46.70
N ASP A 378 -27.96 -9.66 47.13
CA ASP A 378 -27.55 -8.37 46.58
C ASP A 378 -26.70 -8.57 45.32
N LEU A 379 -27.37 -8.62 44.16
CA LEU A 379 -26.69 -8.76 42.88
C LEU A 379 -25.73 -7.60 42.58
N ILE A 380 -26.05 -6.36 42.99
CA ILE A 380 -25.26 -5.17 42.61
C ILE A 380 -23.93 -5.19 43.36
N ASP A 381 -23.94 -5.44 44.68
CA ASP A 381 -22.70 -5.66 45.45
C ASP A 381 -21.91 -6.82 44.82
N LEU A 382 -22.58 -7.93 44.49
CA LEU A 382 -21.92 -9.11 43.93
C LEU A 382 -21.14 -8.84 42.64
N VAL A 383 -21.69 -8.03 41.72
CA VAL A 383 -21.05 -7.77 40.40
C VAL A 383 -20.17 -6.53 40.36
N THR A 384 -20.21 -5.65 41.37
CA THR A 384 -19.43 -4.40 41.40
C THR A 384 -18.36 -4.34 42.49
N SER A 385 -18.46 -5.15 43.55
CA SER A 385 -17.51 -5.13 44.67
C SER A 385 -16.10 -5.52 44.23
N GLU A 386 -15.11 -4.90 44.87
CA GLU A 386 -13.68 -5.19 44.70
C GLU A 386 -13.20 -6.32 45.61
N GLU A 387 -13.98 -6.65 46.65
CA GLU A 387 -13.65 -7.71 47.59
C GLU A 387 -14.12 -9.06 47.05
N ALA A 388 -13.25 -10.08 47.13
CA ALA A 388 -13.64 -11.45 46.81
C ALA A 388 -14.66 -11.95 47.87
N ARG A 389 -15.94 -11.94 47.52
CA ARG A 389 -17.00 -12.55 48.34
C ARG A 389 -16.86 -14.07 48.34
N LYS A 390 -17.32 -14.74 49.41
CA LYS A 390 -17.43 -16.21 49.43
C LYS A 390 -18.36 -16.64 48.30
N GLN A 391 -17.81 -17.27 47.27
CA GLN A 391 -18.58 -17.74 46.13
C GLN A 391 -19.43 -18.93 46.57
N THR A 392 -20.74 -18.82 46.39
CA THR A 392 -21.63 -19.99 46.38
C THR A 392 -21.83 -20.42 44.92
N MET A 393 -22.36 -21.61 44.64
CA MET A 393 -22.61 -22.02 43.25
C MET A 393 -23.62 -21.11 42.56
N VAL A 394 -24.52 -20.47 43.30
CA VAL A 394 -25.48 -19.50 42.74
C VAL A 394 -24.77 -18.27 42.18
N SER A 395 -23.76 -17.75 42.87
CA SER A 395 -23.10 -16.48 42.54
C SER A 395 -22.61 -16.35 41.09
N PRO A 396 -21.82 -17.29 40.52
CA PRO A 396 -21.33 -17.18 39.15
C PRO A 396 -22.46 -17.28 38.11
N PHE A 397 -23.48 -18.12 38.32
CA PHE A 397 -24.59 -18.26 37.38
C PHE A 397 -25.37 -16.97 37.21
N ILE A 398 -25.84 -16.38 38.32
CA ILE A 398 -26.64 -15.15 38.28
C ILE A 398 -25.83 -13.96 37.78
N SER A 399 -24.54 -13.91 38.12
CA SER A 399 -23.66 -12.81 37.70
C SER A 399 -23.48 -12.84 36.18
N ILE A 400 -23.14 -14.00 35.62
CA ILE A 400 -22.95 -14.17 34.17
C ILE A 400 -24.23 -13.82 33.43
N ALA A 401 -25.36 -14.37 33.86
CA ALA A 401 -26.64 -14.14 33.20
C ALA A 401 -27.07 -12.67 33.26
N ALA A 402 -26.99 -12.01 34.42
CA ALA A 402 -27.39 -10.62 34.56
C ALA A 402 -26.52 -9.69 33.69
N VAL A 403 -25.20 -9.92 33.64
CA VAL A 403 -24.30 -9.12 32.78
C VAL A 403 -24.56 -9.40 31.30
N GLN A 404 -24.80 -10.66 30.90
CA GLN A 404 -25.16 -10.99 29.52
C GLN A 404 -26.49 -10.33 29.10
N VAL A 405 -27.50 -10.30 29.97
CA VAL A 405 -28.76 -9.57 29.74
C VAL A 405 -28.47 -8.08 29.52
N ALA A 406 -27.71 -7.46 30.42
CA ALA A 406 -27.40 -6.03 30.34
C ALA A 406 -26.56 -5.66 29.10
N LEU A 407 -25.63 -6.53 28.67
CA LEU A 407 -24.90 -6.36 27.41
C LEU A 407 -25.81 -6.46 26.19
N VAL A 408 -26.74 -7.42 26.16
CA VAL A 408 -27.70 -7.56 25.07
C VAL A 408 -28.63 -6.34 24.99
N GLU A 409 -29.06 -5.79 26.12
CA GLU A 409 -29.84 -4.54 26.16
C GLU A 409 -29.05 -3.37 25.54
N LEU A 410 -27.76 -3.23 25.86
CA LEU A 410 -26.91 -2.21 25.21
C LEU A 410 -26.80 -2.42 23.70
N LEU A 411 -26.47 -3.64 23.26
CA LEU A 411 -26.29 -3.97 21.85
C LEU A 411 -27.58 -3.76 21.04
N ARG A 412 -28.73 -4.18 21.58
CA ARG A 412 -30.04 -3.96 20.97
C ARG A 412 -30.40 -2.48 20.89
N ALA A 413 -30.13 -1.71 21.95
CA ALA A 413 -30.42 -0.29 21.99
C ALA A 413 -29.70 0.47 20.87
N ILE A 414 -28.43 0.13 20.60
CA ILE A 414 -27.65 0.74 19.51
C ILE A 414 -27.96 0.17 18.13
N GLY A 415 -29.01 -0.66 18.01
CA GLY A 415 -29.50 -1.19 16.74
C GLY A 415 -28.80 -2.45 16.23
N LEU A 416 -27.94 -3.08 17.03
CA LEU A 416 -27.28 -4.33 16.65
C LEU A 416 -28.24 -5.52 16.84
N GLN A 417 -28.66 -6.10 15.72
CA GLN A 417 -29.46 -7.32 15.68
C GLN A 417 -28.60 -8.48 15.16
N PRO A 418 -28.51 -9.60 15.88
CA PRO A 418 -27.75 -10.76 15.42
C PRO A 418 -28.49 -11.49 14.29
N ASP A 419 -27.76 -11.89 13.25
CA ASP A 419 -28.21 -12.84 12.23
C ASP A 419 -28.15 -14.29 12.75
N GLY A 420 -27.36 -14.55 13.81
CA GLY A 420 -27.29 -15.84 14.47
C GLY A 420 -26.88 -15.76 15.93
N LEU A 421 -27.31 -16.75 16.71
CA LEU A 421 -27.12 -16.81 18.15
C LEU A 421 -26.52 -18.17 18.55
N VAL A 422 -25.54 -18.16 19.44
CA VAL A 422 -24.97 -19.37 20.01
C VAL A 422 -24.63 -19.17 21.48
N GLY A 423 -25.20 -20.01 22.34
CA GLY A 423 -24.76 -20.14 23.73
C GLY A 423 -23.73 -21.25 23.91
N HIS A 424 -22.90 -21.14 24.95
CA HIS A 424 -22.08 -22.25 25.44
C HIS A 424 -22.44 -22.52 26.89
N SER A 425 -23.00 -23.70 27.19
CA SER A 425 -23.35 -24.09 28.56
C SER A 425 -24.27 -23.06 29.21
N VAL A 426 -23.90 -22.44 30.35
CA VAL A 426 -24.71 -21.41 31.02
C VAL A 426 -25.00 -20.20 30.12
N GLY A 427 -24.17 -19.94 29.10
CA GLY A 427 -24.40 -18.90 28.11
C GLY A 427 -25.65 -19.13 27.26
N GLU A 428 -26.19 -20.35 27.18
CA GLU A 428 -27.47 -20.64 26.53
C GLU A 428 -28.63 -19.86 27.15
N ILE A 429 -28.54 -19.52 28.43
CA ILE A 429 -29.59 -18.77 29.13
C ILE A 429 -29.58 -17.31 28.64
N GLY A 430 -28.40 -16.69 28.52
CA GLY A 430 -28.24 -15.38 27.89
C GLY A 430 -28.63 -15.38 26.40
N CYS A 431 -28.32 -16.48 25.69
CA CYS A 431 -28.74 -16.71 24.32
C CYS A 431 -30.27 -16.75 24.17
N ALA A 432 -30.97 -17.45 25.06
CA ALA A 432 -32.44 -17.51 25.06
C ALA A 432 -33.08 -16.15 25.33
N TYR A 433 -32.46 -15.30 26.17
CA TYR A 433 -32.87 -13.91 26.32
C TYR A 433 -32.64 -13.09 25.04
N ALA A 434 -31.49 -13.28 24.38
CA ALA A 434 -31.16 -12.61 23.12
C ALA A 434 -32.05 -13.04 21.94
N ASP A 435 -32.58 -14.27 21.97
CA ASP A 435 -33.59 -14.79 21.03
C ASP A 435 -35.01 -14.28 21.36
N GLY A 436 -35.24 -13.81 22.59
CA GLY A 436 -36.55 -13.40 23.08
C GLY A 436 -37.39 -14.53 23.67
N GLY A 437 -36.84 -15.74 23.79
CA GLY A 437 -37.48 -16.90 24.41
C GLY A 437 -37.57 -16.82 25.94
N LEU A 438 -36.74 -16.00 26.59
CA LEU A 438 -36.83 -15.69 28.02
C LEU A 438 -36.87 -14.18 28.27
N THR A 439 -37.64 -13.76 29.27
CA THR A 439 -37.53 -12.39 29.82
C THR A 439 -36.30 -12.25 30.71
N ALA A 440 -35.87 -11.02 31.01
CA ALA A 440 -34.73 -10.77 31.90
C ALA A 440 -34.92 -11.43 33.29
N GLU A 441 -36.14 -11.36 33.83
CA GLU A 441 -36.54 -11.95 35.10
C GLU A 441 -36.44 -13.48 35.04
N GLN A 442 -37.01 -14.10 34.01
CA GLN A 442 -36.93 -15.55 33.80
C GLN A 442 -35.48 -16.03 33.62
N THR A 443 -34.66 -15.24 32.93
CA THR A 443 -33.24 -15.54 32.66
C THR A 443 -32.43 -15.59 33.96
N VAL A 444 -32.60 -14.59 34.83
CA VAL A 444 -31.87 -14.53 36.09
C VAL A 444 -32.39 -15.57 37.10
N LEU A 445 -33.70 -15.83 37.14
CA LEU A 445 -34.30 -16.86 37.98
C LEU A 445 -33.89 -18.28 37.53
N CYS A 446 -33.86 -18.53 36.22
CA CYS A 446 -33.36 -19.79 35.68
C CYS A 446 -31.91 -20.02 36.14
N SER A 447 -31.07 -19.01 36.01
CA SER A 447 -29.67 -19.06 36.49
C SER A 447 -29.57 -19.28 38.00
N TYR A 448 -30.41 -18.60 38.79
CA TYR A 448 -30.49 -18.76 40.24
C TYR A 448 -30.81 -20.21 40.63
N TRP A 449 -31.90 -20.77 40.09
CA TRP A 449 -32.33 -22.13 40.42
C TRP A 449 -31.34 -23.18 39.93
N ARG A 450 -30.70 -22.98 38.77
CA ARG A 450 -29.63 -23.86 38.29
C ARG A 450 -28.45 -23.91 39.26
N GLY A 451 -28.00 -22.75 39.76
CA GLY A 451 -26.98 -22.69 40.79
C GLY A 451 -27.45 -23.34 42.11
N ARG A 452 -28.68 -23.03 42.55
CA ARG A 452 -29.21 -23.48 43.84
C ARG A 452 -29.45 -25.00 43.89
N CYS A 453 -30.01 -25.58 42.83
CA CYS A 453 -30.16 -27.03 42.70
C CYS A 453 -28.80 -27.74 42.72
N THR A 454 -27.76 -27.12 42.17
CA THR A 454 -26.40 -27.66 42.22
C THR A 454 -25.84 -27.66 43.65
N GLU A 455 -26.09 -26.62 44.45
CA GLU A 455 -25.69 -26.60 45.88
C GLU A 455 -26.44 -27.64 46.70
N LEU A 456 -27.74 -27.78 46.48
CA LEU A 456 -28.60 -28.71 47.24
C LEU A 456 -28.36 -30.17 46.87
N GLY A 457 -27.81 -30.44 45.68
CA GLY A 457 -27.60 -31.79 45.16
C GLY A 457 -26.49 -32.60 45.85
N ASN A 458 -25.68 -31.98 46.74
CA ASN A 458 -24.57 -32.60 47.46
C ASN A 458 -23.70 -33.51 46.58
N LEU A 459 -23.26 -32.96 45.43
CA LEU A 459 -22.53 -33.68 44.40
C LEU A 459 -21.12 -34.09 44.89
N PRO A 460 -20.57 -35.21 44.39
CA PRO A 460 -19.19 -35.57 44.65
C PRO A 460 -18.23 -34.51 44.09
N LYS A 461 -17.07 -34.32 44.73
CA LYS A 461 -16.05 -33.37 44.29
C LYS A 461 -15.58 -33.71 42.87
N GLY A 462 -15.86 -32.81 41.94
CA GLY A 462 -15.52 -32.92 40.54
C GLY A 462 -14.66 -31.77 40.05
N ALA A 463 -14.14 -31.88 38.84
CA ALA A 463 -13.44 -30.81 38.15
C ALA A 463 -13.69 -30.88 36.64
N MET A 464 -13.35 -29.79 35.96
CA MET A 464 -13.31 -29.72 34.50
C MET A 464 -11.95 -29.20 34.02
N ALA A 465 -11.47 -29.69 32.89
CA ALA A 465 -10.26 -29.20 32.25
C ALA A 465 -10.42 -29.06 30.74
N ALA A 466 -9.99 -27.94 30.18
CA ALA A 466 -9.85 -27.78 28.74
C ALA A 466 -8.54 -28.43 28.28
N VAL A 467 -8.62 -29.38 27.35
CA VAL A 467 -7.50 -30.15 26.82
C VAL A 467 -7.37 -29.97 25.31
N GLY A 468 -6.14 -29.96 24.80
CA GLY A 468 -5.80 -29.80 23.39
C GLY A 468 -5.83 -31.12 22.64
N LEU A 469 -6.99 -31.77 22.61
CA LEU A 469 -7.24 -33.06 21.96
C LEU A 469 -8.48 -32.93 21.07
N THR A 470 -8.55 -33.75 20.02
CA THR A 470 -9.80 -33.95 19.27
C THR A 470 -10.85 -34.69 20.11
N TRP A 471 -12.13 -34.60 19.74
CA TRP A 471 -13.20 -35.33 20.45
C TRP A 471 -12.94 -36.84 20.51
N GLU A 472 -12.45 -37.42 19.43
CA GLU A 472 -12.13 -38.85 19.37
C GLU A 472 -10.93 -39.22 20.25
N GLU A 473 -9.87 -38.40 20.25
CA GLU A 473 -8.69 -38.61 21.10
C GLU A 473 -9.04 -38.46 22.58
N ALA A 474 -9.81 -37.44 22.95
CA ALA A 474 -10.30 -37.25 24.30
C ALA A 474 -11.12 -38.45 24.74
N THR A 475 -12.01 -38.97 23.89
CA THR A 475 -12.83 -40.16 24.19
C THR A 475 -11.96 -41.40 24.45
N LYS A 476 -10.87 -41.58 23.69
CA LYS A 476 -9.95 -42.73 23.85
C LYS A 476 -9.03 -42.61 25.07
N ARG A 477 -8.63 -41.38 25.42
CA ARG A 477 -7.65 -41.10 26.49
C ARG A 477 -8.26 -40.79 27.85
N CYS A 478 -9.56 -40.49 27.93
CA CYS A 478 -10.19 -40.20 29.22
C CYS A 478 -10.08 -41.43 30.15
N PRO A 479 -9.55 -41.27 31.38
CA PRO A 479 -9.50 -42.34 32.36
C PRO A 479 -10.90 -42.72 32.84
N PHE A 480 -11.01 -43.82 33.57
CA PHE A 480 -12.28 -44.25 34.14
C PHE A 480 -12.94 -43.12 34.95
N ASP A 481 -14.23 -42.89 34.70
CA ASP A 481 -15.04 -41.85 35.35
C ASP A 481 -14.79 -40.40 34.90
N VAL A 482 -13.92 -40.17 33.91
CA VAL A 482 -13.74 -38.87 33.23
C VAL A 482 -14.36 -38.93 31.84
N TYR A 483 -15.03 -37.86 31.43
CA TYR A 483 -15.82 -37.80 30.20
C TYR A 483 -15.46 -36.56 29.36
N PRO A 484 -15.34 -36.68 28.03
CA PRO A 484 -15.45 -35.53 27.13
C PRO A 484 -16.81 -34.85 27.33
N ALA A 485 -16.81 -33.56 27.66
CA ALA A 485 -17.97 -32.83 28.15
C ALA A 485 -18.35 -31.65 27.25
N CYS A 486 -17.37 -30.86 26.77
CA CYS A 486 -17.61 -29.76 25.84
C CYS A 486 -16.73 -29.88 24.60
N HIS A 487 -17.31 -29.90 23.40
CA HIS A 487 -16.57 -29.90 22.14
C HIS A 487 -16.29 -28.44 21.70
N ASN A 488 -15.21 -27.82 22.17
CA ASN A 488 -14.99 -26.39 21.92
C ASN A 488 -14.44 -26.11 20.51
N ALA A 489 -13.76 -27.09 19.92
CA ALA A 489 -12.92 -27.00 18.73
C ALA A 489 -12.70 -28.38 18.12
N GLU A 490 -12.18 -28.43 16.88
CA GLU A 490 -11.65 -29.67 16.31
C GLU A 490 -10.55 -30.30 17.20
N ASP A 491 -9.66 -29.50 17.80
CA ASP A 491 -8.51 -29.93 18.61
C ASP A 491 -8.56 -29.44 20.07
N SER A 492 -9.76 -29.14 20.59
CA SER A 492 -9.95 -28.65 21.96
C SER A 492 -11.28 -29.11 22.53
N VAL A 493 -11.18 -29.88 23.60
CA VAL A 493 -12.30 -30.50 24.30
C VAL A 493 -12.18 -30.16 25.77
N THR A 494 -13.29 -29.87 26.44
CA THR A 494 -13.32 -29.83 27.90
C THR A 494 -13.70 -31.22 28.41
N VAL A 495 -12.87 -31.82 29.26
CA VAL A 495 -13.19 -33.06 29.98
C VAL A 495 -13.75 -32.74 31.36
N SER A 496 -14.58 -33.63 31.90
CA SER A 496 -15.22 -33.49 33.21
C SER A 496 -15.31 -34.82 33.95
N GLY A 497 -15.04 -34.81 35.25
CA GLY A 497 -15.08 -36.00 36.10
C GLY A 497 -14.60 -35.70 37.53
N PRO A 498 -14.23 -36.73 38.32
CA PRO A 498 -13.69 -36.57 39.67
C PRO A 498 -12.45 -35.67 39.70
N ALA A 499 -12.33 -34.82 40.74
CA ALA A 499 -11.28 -33.81 40.81
C ALA A 499 -9.86 -34.39 40.70
N ASP A 500 -9.58 -35.48 41.41
CA ASP A 500 -8.26 -36.12 41.43
C ASP A 500 -7.91 -36.73 40.06
N ALA A 501 -8.87 -37.41 39.42
CA ALA A 501 -8.67 -38.04 38.10
C ALA A 501 -8.46 -37.02 36.97
N VAL A 502 -9.17 -35.89 37.03
CA VAL A 502 -8.97 -34.78 36.07
C VAL A 502 -7.61 -34.10 36.30
N ALA A 503 -7.19 -33.93 37.55
CA ALA A 503 -5.89 -33.35 37.89
C ALA A 503 -4.73 -34.23 37.41
N GLU A 504 -4.84 -35.55 37.56
CA GLU A 504 -3.88 -36.54 37.06
C GLU A 504 -3.78 -36.47 35.53
N MET A 505 -4.91 -36.52 34.82
CA MET A 505 -4.94 -36.40 33.36
C MET A 505 -4.33 -35.07 32.87
N VAL A 506 -4.58 -33.95 33.57
CA VAL A 506 -3.96 -32.65 33.24
C VAL A 506 -2.45 -32.69 33.42
N ALA A 507 -1.94 -33.36 34.46
CA ALA A 507 -0.50 -33.50 34.68
C ALA A 507 0.16 -34.38 33.61
N GLU A 508 -0.48 -35.49 33.23
CA GLU A 508 -0.04 -36.38 32.15
C GLU A 508 0.03 -35.63 30.81
N LEU A 509 -1.05 -34.96 30.42
CA LEU A 509 -1.10 -34.22 29.16
C LEU A 509 -0.06 -33.09 29.12
N LYS A 510 0.16 -32.39 30.24
CA LYS A 510 1.23 -31.38 30.32
C LYS A 510 2.62 -31.99 30.19
N ALA A 511 2.86 -33.18 30.74
CA ALA A 511 4.12 -33.90 30.60
C ALA A 511 4.38 -34.31 29.13
N GLU A 512 3.32 -34.56 28.36
CA GLU A 512 3.37 -34.82 26.92
C GLU A 512 3.41 -33.55 26.04
N ASN A 513 3.54 -32.36 26.63
CA ASN A 513 3.44 -31.06 25.94
C ASN A 513 2.09 -30.81 25.22
N ILE A 514 1.02 -31.45 25.66
CA ILE A 514 -0.34 -31.21 25.19
C ILE A 514 -0.99 -30.14 26.07
N PHE A 515 -1.71 -29.18 25.46
CA PHE A 515 -2.42 -28.14 26.20
C PHE A 515 -3.42 -28.78 27.18
N ALA A 516 -3.33 -28.45 28.47
CA ALA A 516 -4.31 -28.85 29.47
C ALA A 516 -4.43 -27.79 30.57
N ARG A 517 -5.64 -27.30 30.82
CA ARG A 517 -5.90 -26.24 31.82
C ARG A 517 -7.21 -26.49 32.57
N LEU A 518 -7.14 -26.50 33.89
CA LEU A 518 -8.31 -26.56 34.76
C LEU A 518 -9.22 -25.34 34.57
N VAL A 519 -10.52 -25.57 34.61
CA VAL A 519 -11.57 -24.55 34.56
C VAL A 519 -12.20 -24.44 35.95
N ASP A 520 -12.27 -23.21 36.47
CA ASP A 520 -12.89 -22.96 37.77
C ASP A 520 -14.39 -23.22 37.73
N THR A 521 -14.78 -24.30 38.40
CA THR A 521 -16.14 -24.87 38.42
C THR A 521 -16.61 -25.14 39.85
N LEU A 522 -15.89 -24.60 40.86
CA LEU A 522 -16.21 -24.73 42.29
C LEU A 522 -16.45 -26.19 42.72
N ASP A 523 -15.50 -27.07 42.39
CA ASP A 523 -15.52 -28.51 42.71
C ASP A 523 -16.69 -29.30 42.10
N VAL A 524 -17.28 -28.85 40.98
CA VAL A 524 -18.38 -29.55 40.29
C VAL A 524 -18.00 -30.02 38.88
N ALA A 525 -18.31 -31.28 38.59
CA ALA A 525 -18.17 -31.88 37.26
C ALA A 525 -19.45 -31.66 36.42
N PHE A 526 -19.48 -30.61 35.59
CA PHE A 526 -20.61 -30.31 34.70
C PHE A 526 -20.60 -31.13 33.41
N HIS A 527 -21.79 -31.36 32.83
CA HIS A 527 -21.97 -32.03 31.53
C HIS A 527 -21.45 -33.47 31.46
N CYS A 528 -21.41 -34.17 32.60
CA CYS A 528 -21.11 -35.59 32.70
C CYS A 528 -22.14 -36.31 33.58
N LYS A 529 -22.00 -37.62 33.75
CA LYS A 529 -22.97 -38.42 34.51
C LYS A 529 -23.12 -37.99 35.98
N HIS A 530 -22.13 -37.32 36.58
CA HIS A 530 -22.17 -36.89 37.98
C HIS A 530 -23.25 -35.83 38.24
N ILE A 531 -23.74 -35.17 37.18
CA ILE A 531 -24.86 -34.22 37.26
C ILE A 531 -26.24 -34.89 37.06
N HIS A 532 -26.28 -36.20 36.77
CA HIS A 532 -27.52 -36.94 36.52
C HIS A 532 -28.48 -36.93 37.73
N SER A 533 -27.94 -36.90 38.97
CA SER A 533 -28.73 -36.85 40.20
C SER A 533 -29.54 -35.56 40.36
N ILE A 534 -29.10 -34.46 39.75
CA ILE A 534 -29.87 -33.20 39.69
C ILE A 534 -30.70 -33.07 38.39
N GLY A 535 -30.56 -34.05 37.48
CA GLY A 535 -31.21 -34.11 36.17
C GLY A 535 -32.74 -34.00 36.20
N PRO A 536 -33.48 -34.70 37.08
CA PRO A 536 -34.94 -34.61 37.12
C PRO A 536 -35.48 -33.21 37.48
N ALA A 537 -34.75 -32.43 38.29
CA ALA A 537 -35.12 -31.06 38.67
C ALA A 537 -34.68 -30.02 37.61
N LEU A 538 -33.71 -30.37 36.76
CA LEU A 538 -33.11 -29.50 35.76
C LEU A 538 -33.69 -29.72 34.35
N HIS A 539 -34.21 -30.92 34.05
CA HIS A 539 -34.74 -31.30 32.74
C HIS A 539 -36.04 -30.57 32.35
N GLU A 540 -36.76 -30.00 33.31
CA GLU A 540 -37.88 -29.09 33.05
C GLU A 540 -37.42 -27.75 32.40
N ALA A 541 -36.11 -27.46 32.36
CA ALA A 541 -35.57 -26.15 32.02
C ALA A 541 -34.32 -26.13 31.08
N LEU A 542 -34.49 -26.51 29.80
CA LEU A 542 -33.70 -26.04 28.61
C LEU A 542 -32.56 -26.92 28.04
N SER A 543 -32.32 -26.81 26.72
CA SER A 543 -31.40 -27.64 25.91
C SER A 543 -30.67 -26.93 24.73
N LYS A 544 -29.32 -26.86 24.78
CA LYS A 544 -28.22 -26.81 23.74
C LYS A 544 -27.97 -25.43 23.07
N PRO A 545 -26.72 -24.95 22.71
CA PRO A 545 -25.52 -25.64 22.16
C PRO A 545 -24.07 -25.10 22.56
N ILE A 546 -23.11 -24.99 21.60
CA ILE A 546 -21.61 -25.04 21.70
C ILE A 546 -20.88 -23.95 20.84
N LEU A 547 -19.68 -23.43 21.21
CA LEU A 547 -18.67 -22.79 20.29
C LEU A 547 -17.25 -22.58 20.89
N ARG A 548 -16.18 -22.59 20.06
CA ARG A 548 -15.30 -21.41 19.76
C ARG A 548 -14.17 -21.59 18.70
N ARG A 549 -13.62 -22.78 18.42
CA ARG A 549 -12.40 -22.92 17.59
C ARG A 549 -12.64 -23.52 16.18
N ALA A 550 -13.90 -23.73 15.82
CA ALA A 550 -14.31 -24.26 14.50
C ALA A 550 -14.41 -23.18 13.40
N LEU A 551 -14.19 -21.90 13.72
CA LEU A 551 -14.33 -20.80 12.77
C LEU A 551 -12.99 -20.54 12.07
N GLY A 552 -12.98 -20.63 10.74
CA GLY A 552 -11.78 -20.39 9.91
C GLY A 552 -11.26 -18.95 9.97
N PRO A 553 -10.09 -18.66 9.37
CA PRO A 553 -9.41 -17.37 9.44
C PRO A 553 -10.21 -16.18 8.88
N ALA A 554 -11.29 -16.44 8.13
CA ALA A 554 -12.16 -15.43 7.56
C ALA A 554 -13.18 -14.83 8.57
N ALA A 555 -13.32 -15.38 9.78
CA ALA A 555 -14.23 -14.87 10.82
C ALA A 555 -13.52 -13.88 11.77
N THR A 556 -14.14 -12.73 12.06
CA THR A 556 -13.59 -11.74 13.01
C THR A 556 -14.31 -11.88 14.34
N CYS A 557 -13.60 -12.34 15.37
CA CYS A 557 -14.15 -12.48 16.73
C CYS A 557 -13.85 -11.23 17.56
N LEU A 558 -14.88 -10.57 18.07
CA LEU A 558 -14.75 -9.39 18.95
C LEU A 558 -15.26 -9.72 20.36
N GLY A 559 -14.46 -9.42 21.38
CA GLY A 559 -14.89 -9.50 22.77
C GLY A 559 -15.57 -8.19 23.19
N VAL A 560 -16.62 -8.26 24.01
CA VAL A 560 -17.32 -7.06 24.52
C VAL A 560 -16.83 -6.59 25.89
N MET A 561 -16.21 -7.49 26.66
CA MET A 561 -15.57 -7.21 27.95
C MET A 561 -14.28 -8.01 28.07
N LYS A 562 -13.31 -7.49 28.83
CA LYS A 562 -12.02 -8.12 29.08
C LYS A 562 -11.63 -7.97 30.56
N ARG A 563 -11.20 -9.07 31.16
CA ARG A 563 -10.67 -9.11 32.53
C ARG A 563 -9.41 -8.24 32.62
N ASP A 564 -9.25 -7.53 33.74
CA ASP A 564 -8.08 -6.69 34.04
C ASP A 564 -7.82 -5.57 33.01
N THR A 565 -8.88 -5.00 32.44
CA THR A 565 -8.81 -3.88 31.47
C THR A 565 -9.90 -2.85 31.78
N ASP A 566 -9.77 -1.62 31.27
CA ASP A 566 -10.87 -0.66 31.26
C ASP A 566 -11.97 -1.12 30.29
N ASN A 567 -13.07 -1.61 30.85
CA ASN A 567 -14.18 -2.16 30.07
C ASN A 567 -15.00 -1.08 29.36
N LEU A 568 -14.92 0.19 29.75
CA LEU A 568 -15.55 1.27 28.99
C LEU A 568 -14.84 1.46 27.64
N ASP A 569 -13.52 1.64 27.70
CA ASP A 569 -12.68 1.77 26.49
C ASP A 569 -12.70 0.50 25.64
N PHE A 570 -12.64 -0.68 26.28
CA PHE A 570 -12.66 -1.95 25.57
C PHE A 570 -13.98 -2.20 24.85
N PHE A 571 -15.12 -1.94 25.51
CA PHE A 571 -16.45 -2.08 24.90
C PHE A 571 -16.63 -1.11 23.73
N LEU A 572 -16.33 0.19 23.94
CA LEU A 572 -16.42 1.19 22.88
C LEU A 572 -15.45 0.92 21.74
N GLY A 573 -14.23 0.44 22.03
CA GLY A 573 -13.27 0.01 21.02
C GLY A 573 -13.77 -1.18 20.20
N SER A 574 -14.48 -2.13 20.82
CA SER A 574 -15.11 -3.24 20.09
C SER A 574 -16.28 -2.78 19.22
N LEU A 575 -17.06 -1.79 19.65
CA LEU A 575 -18.05 -1.14 18.77
C LEU A 575 -17.39 -0.40 17.61
N GLY A 576 -16.29 0.31 17.86
CA GLY A 576 -15.46 0.92 16.83
C GLY A 576 -14.97 -0.11 15.80
N LYS A 577 -14.49 -1.27 16.24
CA LYS A 577 -14.11 -2.39 15.36
C LYS A 577 -15.29 -2.99 14.58
N LEU A 578 -16.50 -3.00 15.14
CA LEU A 578 -17.68 -3.38 14.37
C LEU A 578 -17.95 -2.39 13.24
N HIS A 579 -17.78 -1.09 13.50
CA HIS A 579 -17.88 -0.06 12.47
C HIS A 579 -16.80 -0.22 11.39
N THR A 580 -15.57 -0.62 11.74
CA THR A 580 -14.53 -0.90 10.73
C THR A 580 -14.90 -2.06 9.81
N LEU A 581 -15.73 -2.99 10.28
CA LEU A 581 -16.28 -4.08 9.48
C LEU A 581 -17.54 -3.70 8.68
N GLY A 582 -17.93 -2.43 8.69
CA GLY A 582 -19.08 -1.91 7.94
C GLY A 582 -20.43 -2.04 8.65
N VAL A 583 -20.45 -2.38 9.94
CA VAL A 583 -21.68 -2.50 10.73
C VAL A 583 -22.19 -1.11 11.12
N GLN A 584 -23.48 -0.86 10.87
CA GLN A 584 -24.17 0.38 11.20
C GLN A 584 -24.71 0.34 12.63
N MET A 585 -24.56 1.42 13.39
CA MET A 585 -25.03 1.51 14.77
C MET A 585 -25.49 2.91 15.15
N ASP A 586 -26.51 3.01 16.00
CA ASP A 586 -26.96 4.26 16.61
C ASP A 586 -26.35 4.40 18.01
N LEU A 587 -25.33 5.26 18.15
CA LEU A 587 -24.67 5.46 19.44
C LEU A 587 -25.45 6.36 20.40
N SER A 588 -26.56 6.98 19.97
CA SER A 588 -27.32 7.92 20.81
C SER A 588 -27.82 7.33 22.15
N PRO A 589 -28.19 6.04 22.27
CA PRO A 589 -28.64 5.47 23.54
C PRO A 589 -27.52 5.28 24.58
N LEU A 590 -26.25 5.33 24.16
CA LEU A 590 -25.11 5.16 25.07
C LEU A 590 -24.73 6.45 25.81
N TYR A 591 -25.19 7.60 25.30
CA TYR A 591 -24.78 8.92 25.76
C TYR A 591 -26.00 9.75 26.18
N PRO A 592 -25.80 10.82 26.98
CA PRO A 592 -26.87 11.76 27.26
C PRO A 592 -27.51 12.31 25.97
N PRO A 593 -28.84 12.55 25.98
CA PRO A 593 -29.54 12.98 24.77
C PRO A 593 -29.08 14.37 24.33
N VAL A 594 -28.67 14.47 23.07
CA VAL A 594 -28.32 15.74 22.42
C VAL A 594 -29.59 16.41 21.88
N PRO A 595 -29.80 17.72 22.13
CA PRO A 595 -30.94 18.44 21.57
C PRO A 595 -30.79 18.58 20.04
N TRP A 596 -31.89 18.35 19.32
CA TRP A 596 -32.00 18.59 17.88
C TRP A 596 -33.03 19.72 17.64
N PRO A 597 -32.72 20.74 16.81
CA PRO A 597 -31.43 21.01 16.17
C PRO A 597 -30.30 21.25 17.19
N VAL A 598 -29.05 20.99 16.80
CA VAL A 598 -27.90 21.23 17.67
C VAL A 598 -27.81 22.70 18.11
N PRO A 599 -27.27 22.98 19.32
CA PRO A 599 -27.11 24.34 19.82
C PRO A 599 -26.30 25.23 18.90
N ARG A 600 -26.60 26.53 18.91
CA ARG A 600 -25.84 27.55 18.17
C ARG A 600 -24.39 27.58 18.66
N GLY A 601 -23.43 27.72 17.75
CA GLY A 601 -22.01 27.69 18.09
C GLY A 601 -21.42 26.27 18.17
N THR A 602 -22.21 25.22 17.91
CA THR A 602 -21.66 23.88 17.66
C THR A 602 -20.65 23.96 16.49
N PRO A 603 -19.39 23.51 16.61
CA PRO A 603 -18.39 23.65 15.55
C PRO A 603 -18.82 23.03 14.20
N ASN A 604 -18.34 23.59 13.09
CA ASN A 604 -18.55 22.99 11.76
C ASN A 604 -17.74 21.69 11.64
N ILE A 605 -18.33 20.61 11.13
CA ILE A 605 -17.64 19.31 10.98
C ILE A 605 -17.08 19.08 9.57
N GLY A 606 -17.38 19.94 8.59
CA GLY A 606 -17.03 19.72 7.18
C GLY A 606 -15.52 19.67 6.92
N HIS A 607 -14.71 20.41 7.68
CA HIS A 607 -13.24 20.42 7.57
C HIS A 607 -12.59 19.10 8.05
N LEU A 608 -13.33 18.30 8.82
CA LEU A 608 -12.93 16.97 9.27
C LEU A 608 -13.24 15.89 8.22
N VAL A 609 -13.94 16.21 7.12
CA VAL A 609 -14.19 15.28 6.03
C VAL A 609 -13.16 15.50 4.92
N SER A 610 -12.38 14.46 4.63
CA SER A 610 -11.36 14.48 3.57
C SER A 610 -11.78 13.59 2.40
N TRP A 611 -11.42 14.01 1.19
CA TRP A 611 -11.73 13.32 -0.06
C TRP A 611 -10.48 12.63 -0.64
N ASP A 612 -10.67 11.80 -1.65
CA ASP A 612 -9.56 11.32 -2.47
C ASP A 612 -9.33 12.33 -3.61
N HIS A 613 -8.26 13.13 -3.50
CA HIS A 613 -7.80 14.06 -4.53
C HIS A 613 -6.52 13.56 -5.23
N SER A 614 -6.26 12.25 -5.21
CA SER A 614 -5.09 11.67 -5.88
C SER A 614 -5.21 11.66 -7.40
N GLU A 615 -6.43 11.65 -7.93
CA GLU A 615 -6.68 11.80 -9.36
C GLU A 615 -6.43 13.25 -9.80
N THR A 616 -5.61 13.40 -10.82
CA THR A 616 -5.38 14.68 -11.50
C THR A 616 -6.41 14.86 -12.61
N TRP A 617 -6.94 16.07 -12.72
CA TRP A 617 -7.93 16.41 -13.73
C TRP A 617 -7.37 17.49 -14.65
N THR A 618 -7.71 17.44 -15.93
CA THR A 618 -7.39 18.51 -16.86
C THR A 618 -8.21 19.75 -16.50
N VAL A 619 -7.52 20.79 -16.04
CA VAL A 619 -8.12 22.10 -15.77
C VAL A 619 -7.76 23.02 -16.92
N ALA A 620 -8.78 23.52 -17.63
CA ALA A 620 -8.57 24.48 -18.71
C ALA A 620 -7.88 25.74 -18.17
N GLY A 621 -6.65 25.97 -18.63
CA GLY A 621 -5.86 27.15 -18.31
C GLY A 621 -6.09 28.25 -19.36
N TRP A 622 -5.66 29.46 -19.03
CA TRP A 622 -5.80 30.61 -19.94
C TRP A 622 -5.14 30.40 -21.33
N LYS A 623 -4.18 29.49 -21.44
CA LYS A 623 -3.47 29.13 -22.69
C LYS A 623 -4.28 28.24 -23.63
N ASP A 624 -5.26 27.52 -23.10
CA ASP A 624 -6.10 26.61 -23.88
C ASP A 624 -7.15 27.37 -24.70
N PHE A 625 -7.29 28.67 -24.45
CA PHE A 625 -8.13 29.58 -25.21
C PHE A 625 -7.31 30.13 -26.41
N PRO A 626 -7.76 29.93 -27.66
CA PRO A 626 -6.91 29.99 -28.86
C PRO A 626 -6.23 31.34 -29.11
N THR A 627 -4.94 31.26 -29.46
CA THR A 627 -4.11 32.36 -30.00
C THR A 627 -3.60 32.03 -31.43
N ALA A 628 -4.52 32.11 -32.39
CA ALA A 628 -4.40 32.38 -33.84
C ALA A 628 -3.42 31.68 -34.84
N VAL A 629 -2.31 30.98 -34.55
CA VAL A 629 -1.44 30.46 -35.67
C VAL A 629 -0.84 29.06 -35.52
N GLN A 630 -0.53 28.61 -34.30
CA GLN A 630 0.22 27.37 -34.07
C GLN A 630 -0.61 26.40 -33.23
N THR A 631 -0.63 25.12 -33.59
CA THR A 631 -1.27 24.06 -32.77
C THR A 631 -0.19 23.21 -32.13
N GLU A 632 -0.20 23.12 -30.81
CA GLU A 632 0.62 22.19 -30.05
C GLU A 632 -0.22 20.95 -29.72
N VAL A 633 0.33 19.76 -29.95
CA VAL A 633 -0.30 18.48 -29.63
C VAL A 633 0.66 17.69 -28.75
N ASP A 634 0.25 17.45 -27.51
CA ASP A 634 0.99 16.60 -26.57
C ASP A 634 0.48 15.15 -26.70
N VAL A 635 1.42 14.21 -26.86
CA VAL A 635 1.14 12.77 -26.92
C VAL A 635 1.74 12.12 -25.70
N ASP A 636 0.90 11.47 -24.88
CA ASP A 636 1.32 10.81 -23.63
C ASP A 636 0.73 9.40 -23.56
N VAL A 637 1.58 8.39 -23.70
CA VAL A 637 1.14 6.99 -23.76
C VAL A 637 0.74 6.41 -22.39
N GLU A 638 1.12 7.06 -21.30
CA GLU A 638 0.80 6.64 -19.93
C GLU A 638 -0.28 7.54 -19.32
N GLY A 639 -0.12 8.86 -19.45
CA GLY A 639 -1.01 9.87 -18.89
C GLY A 639 -2.31 10.10 -19.68
N ASN A 640 -2.41 9.63 -20.93
CA ASN A 640 -3.61 9.80 -21.76
C ASN A 640 -4.11 8.45 -22.34
N GLU A 641 -5.29 8.01 -21.89
CA GLU A 641 -5.90 6.75 -22.37
C GLU A 641 -6.12 6.71 -23.88
N THR A 642 -6.38 7.85 -24.53
CA THR A 642 -6.63 7.88 -25.98
C THR A 642 -5.37 7.63 -26.81
N ASP A 643 -4.18 7.82 -26.24
CA ASP A 643 -2.89 7.64 -26.91
C ASP A 643 -2.25 6.28 -26.59
N LYS A 644 -2.79 5.55 -25.61
CA LYS A 644 -2.27 4.26 -25.13
C LYS A 644 -2.11 3.21 -26.23
N TYR A 645 -2.96 3.23 -27.26
CA TYR A 645 -2.86 2.32 -28.40
C TYR A 645 -1.51 2.44 -29.14
N LEU A 646 -0.84 3.60 -29.08
CA LEU A 646 0.47 3.83 -29.70
C LEU A 646 1.56 2.92 -29.12
N THR A 647 1.39 2.42 -27.90
CA THR A 647 2.29 1.41 -27.30
C THR A 647 2.36 0.11 -28.12
N GLY A 648 1.34 -0.17 -28.93
CA GLY A 648 1.31 -1.31 -29.85
C GLY A 648 2.19 -1.16 -31.07
N HIS A 649 2.68 0.04 -31.40
CA HIS A 649 3.60 0.26 -32.51
C HIS A 649 5.06 0.20 -32.03
N LYS A 650 5.58 -1.04 -31.89
CA LYS A 650 6.90 -1.29 -31.27
C LYS A 650 7.99 -1.87 -32.20
N PRO A 651 8.44 -1.16 -33.25
CA PRO A 651 9.58 -1.59 -34.06
C PRO A 651 10.90 -1.67 -33.26
N ASP A 652 11.61 -2.79 -33.37
CA ASP A 652 12.90 -3.09 -32.72
C ASP A 652 12.89 -2.80 -31.20
N GLY A 653 11.78 -3.13 -30.53
CA GLY A 653 11.62 -2.99 -29.09
C GLY A 653 11.35 -1.56 -28.59
N ARG A 654 11.26 -0.56 -29.47
CA ARG A 654 10.96 0.84 -29.13
C ARG A 654 9.54 1.19 -29.53
N VAL A 655 8.83 1.92 -28.67
CA VAL A 655 7.54 2.53 -29.05
C VAL A 655 7.86 3.73 -29.94
N LEU A 656 7.62 3.59 -31.24
CA LEU A 656 7.87 4.66 -32.21
C LEU A 656 6.53 5.32 -32.56
N PHE A 657 6.51 6.64 -32.68
CA PHE A 657 5.34 7.33 -33.23
C PHE A 657 5.18 6.94 -34.71
N PRO A 658 4.02 6.39 -35.12
CA PRO A 658 3.83 5.85 -36.47
C PRO A 658 3.94 6.93 -37.54
N ALA A 659 4.43 6.56 -38.73
CA ALA A 659 4.48 7.45 -39.89
C ALA A 659 3.08 7.98 -40.28
N SER A 660 2.07 7.12 -40.20
CA SER A 660 0.66 7.46 -40.38
C SER A 660 0.17 8.49 -39.36
N GLY A 661 0.72 8.50 -38.14
CA GLY A 661 0.41 9.46 -37.09
C GLY A 661 0.70 10.90 -37.51
N TYR A 662 1.84 11.14 -38.17
CA TYR A 662 2.19 12.49 -38.66
C TYR A 662 1.21 13.00 -39.72
N LEU A 663 0.74 12.11 -40.61
CA LEU A 663 -0.26 12.45 -41.63
C LEU A 663 -1.59 12.85 -40.97
N VAL A 664 -2.03 12.06 -39.99
CA VAL A 664 -3.29 12.30 -39.27
C VAL A 664 -3.21 13.55 -38.39
N LEU A 665 -2.06 13.87 -37.79
CA LEU A 665 -1.85 15.12 -37.04
C LEU A 665 -1.99 16.34 -37.95
N ALA A 666 -1.32 16.34 -39.11
CA ALA A 666 -1.43 17.41 -40.09
C ALA A 666 -2.88 17.58 -40.58
N TRP A 667 -3.56 16.46 -40.86
CA TRP A 667 -4.96 16.46 -41.28
C TRP A 667 -5.92 16.98 -40.22
N LYS A 668 -5.81 16.51 -38.97
CA LYS A 668 -6.60 17.02 -37.84
C LYS A 668 -6.43 18.53 -37.66
N CYS A 669 -5.19 19.02 -37.71
CA CYS A 669 -4.93 20.46 -37.57
C CYS A 669 -5.57 21.27 -38.71
N LEU A 670 -5.51 20.77 -39.94
CA LEU A 670 -6.13 21.43 -41.09
C LEU A 670 -7.67 21.42 -40.99
N ALA A 671 -8.26 20.29 -40.61
CA ALA A 671 -9.72 20.15 -40.48
C ALA A 671 -10.29 21.07 -39.38
N SER A 672 -9.67 21.08 -38.20
CA SER A 672 -10.04 21.94 -37.07
C SER A 672 -10.01 23.42 -37.44
N ARG A 673 -9.02 23.85 -38.23
CA ARG A 673 -8.91 25.23 -38.71
C ARG A 673 -10.04 25.64 -39.64
N HIS A 674 -10.57 24.70 -40.43
CA HIS A 674 -11.73 24.92 -41.30
C HIS A 674 -13.06 24.66 -40.58
N ALA A 675 -13.04 24.45 -39.26
CA ALA A 675 -14.20 24.09 -38.44
C ALA A 675 -14.97 22.87 -39.00
N LYS A 676 -14.25 21.94 -39.63
CA LYS A 676 -14.81 20.69 -40.15
C LYS A 676 -14.34 19.52 -39.29
N PRO A 677 -15.23 18.59 -38.91
CA PRO A 677 -14.81 17.34 -38.29
C PRO A 677 -14.10 16.45 -39.32
N LEU A 678 -13.26 15.52 -38.83
CA LEU A 678 -12.36 14.73 -39.68
C LEU A 678 -13.12 13.85 -40.69
N ASP A 679 -14.29 13.34 -40.30
CA ASP A 679 -15.23 12.57 -41.12
C ASP A 679 -15.89 13.37 -42.27
N GLN A 680 -15.75 14.70 -42.28
CA GLN A 680 -16.29 15.58 -43.32
C GLN A 680 -15.18 16.32 -44.09
N ALA A 681 -13.93 15.94 -43.89
CA ALA A 681 -12.75 16.64 -44.40
C ALA A 681 -11.92 15.74 -45.33
N PRO A 682 -12.37 15.45 -46.57
CA PRO A 682 -11.55 14.73 -47.54
C PRO A 682 -10.23 15.48 -47.80
N VAL A 683 -9.11 14.76 -47.80
CA VAL A 683 -7.76 15.35 -47.78
C VAL A 683 -6.84 14.70 -48.80
N VAL A 684 -5.95 15.52 -49.37
CA VAL A 684 -4.86 15.11 -50.25
C VAL A 684 -3.55 15.57 -49.62
N LEU A 685 -2.65 14.61 -49.36
CA LEU A 685 -1.28 14.83 -48.94
C LEU A 685 -0.33 14.45 -50.08
N GLU A 686 0.65 15.30 -50.36
CA GLU A 686 1.60 15.12 -51.46
C GLU A 686 3.04 15.37 -50.99
N ASP A 687 3.98 14.62 -51.58
CA ASP A 687 5.42 14.75 -51.36
C ASP A 687 5.82 14.74 -49.87
N VAL A 688 5.24 13.82 -49.10
CA VAL A 688 5.52 13.72 -47.67
C VAL A 688 6.89 13.07 -47.47
N ILE A 689 7.74 13.74 -46.71
CA ILE A 689 9.09 13.30 -46.34
C ILE A 689 9.15 13.14 -44.81
N LEU A 690 9.62 11.97 -44.38
CA LEU A 690 9.84 11.60 -42.98
C LEU A 690 11.34 11.67 -42.68
N HIS A 691 11.75 12.60 -41.82
CA HIS A 691 13.16 12.83 -41.52
C HIS A 691 13.71 11.87 -40.47
N ARG A 692 12.90 11.59 -39.45
CA ARG A 692 13.23 10.65 -38.36
C ARG A 692 11.97 10.16 -37.68
N ALA A 693 12.02 8.96 -37.12
CA ALA A 693 10.98 8.44 -36.24
C ALA A 693 11.12 9.04 -34.84
N THR A 694 10.01 9.48 -34.25
CA THR A 694 9.97 9.93 -32.85
C THR A 694 9.82 8.74 -31.93
N ILE A 695 10.64 8.67 -30.87
CA ILE A 695 10.55 7.64 -29.84
C ILE A 695 9.61 8.16 -28.75
N LEU A 696 8.55 7.40 -28.44
CA LEU A 696 7.67 7.72 -27.32
C LEU A 696 8.27 7.14 -26.04
N PRO A 697 8.53 7.95 -25.00
CA PRO A 697 9.02 7.46 -23.73
C PRO A 697 7.94 6.64 -23.02
N LYS A 698 8.35 5.74 -22.13
CA LYS A 698 7.40 4.97 -21.31
C LYS A 698 6.63 5.83 -20.32
N THR A 699 7.25 6.92 -19.87
CA THR A 699 6.70 7.87 -18.90
C THR A 699 6.94 9.30 -19.43
N GLY A 700 5.94 10.17 -19.27
CA GLY A 700 5.97 11.56 -19.76
C GLY A 700 5.46 11.75 -21.19
N SER A 701 5.29 13.01 -21.59
CA SER A 701 4.68 13.38 -22.87
C SER A 701 5.70 13.87 -23.91
N VAL A 702 5.37 13.66 -25.19
CA VAL A 702 6.10 14.19 -26.34
C VAL A 702 5.25 15.25 -27.01
N ARG A 703 5.81 16.46 -27.16
CA ARG A 703 5.13 17.59 -27.78
C ARG A 703 5.44 17.70 -29.28
N PHE A 704 4.38 17.68 -30.08
CA PHE A 704 4.43 18.01 -31.50
C PHE A 704 3.90 19.41 -31.76
N LYS A 705 4.61 20.16 -32.61
CA LYS A 705 4.19 21.44 -33.15
C LYS A 705 3.83 21.26 -34.61
N VAL A 706 2.57 21.52 -34.97
CA VAL A 706 2.10 21.41 -36.35
C VAL A 706 1.96 22.80 -36.95
N ASN A 707 2.80 23.08 -37.95
CA ASN A 707 2.81 24.32 -38.70
C ASN A 707 2.10 24.10 -40.03
N LEU A 708 1.08 24.92 -40.33
CA LEU A 708 0.34 24.90 -41.59
C LEU A 708 0.51 26.22 -42.31
N MET A 709 1.00 26.19 -43.55
CA MET A 709 1.16 27.36 -44.42
C MET A 709 -0.02 27.45 -45.39
N PRO A 710 -1.00 28.34 -45.17
CA PRO A 710 -2.29 28.28 -45.89
C PRO A 710 -2.18 28.64 -47.37
N ALA A 711 -1.20 29.48 -47.72
CA ALA A 711 -1.02 29.96 -49.09
C ALA A 711 -0.30 28.95 -49.99
N SER A 712 0.68 28.20 -49.44
CA SER A 712 1.45 27.20 -50.19
C SER A 712 0.89 25.78 -50.06
N GLY A 713 0.06 25.53 -49.05
CA GLY A 713 -0.39 24.20 -48.67
C GLY A 713 0.70 23.36 -48.01
N GLU A 714 1.85 23.95 -47.65
CA GLU A 714 2.92 23.22 -46.98
C GLU A 714 2.58 22.97 -45.50
N PHE A 715 2.94 21.80 -44.99
CA PHE A 715 2.90 21.48 -43.57
C PHE A 715 4.25 21.01 -43.07
N GLU A 716 4.51 21.30 -41.80
CA GLU A 716 5.67 20.83 -41.06
C GLU A 716 5.24 20.38 -39.67
N VAL A 717 5.64 19.17 -39.29
CA VAL A 717 5.48 18.64 -37.93
C VAL A 717 6.85 18.65 -37.27
N CYS A 718 6.95 19.33 -36.12
CA CYS A 718 8.18 19.50 -35.37
C CYS A 718 8.08 18.84 -33.99
N GLU A 719 9.17 18.20 -33.56
CA GLU A 719 9.38 17.68 -32.21
C GLU A 719 10.62 18.40 -31.64
N SER A 720 10.49 19.02 -30.47
CA SER A 720 11.59 19.75 -29.81
C SER A 720 12.30 20.77 -30.74
N GLY A 721 11.53 21.42 -31.62
CA GLY A 721 12.02 22.42 -32.57
C GLY A 721 12.65 21.86 -33.86
N SER A 722 12.71 20.53 -34.03
CA SER A 722 13.24 19.88 -35.25
C SER A 722 12.12 19.23 -36.06
N ALA A 723 12.13 19.43 -37.38
CA ALA A 723 11.15 18.82 -38.29
C ALA A 723 11.29 17.29 -38.31
N VAL A 724 10.18 16.59 -38.05
CA VAL A 724 10.07 15.13 -38.12
C VAL A 724 9.34 14.68 -39.38
N ALA A 725 8.37 15.47 -39.85
CA ALA A 725 7.68 15.23 -41.12
C ALA A 725 7.37 16.56 -41.83
N ARG A 726 7.44 16.57 -43.16
CA ARG A 726 7.04 17.72 -44.00
C ARG A 726 6.35 17.24 -45.26
N GLY A 727 5.52 18.08 -45.86
CA GLY A 727 4.89 17.80 -47.15
C GLY A 727 3.91 18.89 -47.55
N ARG A 728 3.04 18.58 -48.51
CA ARG A 728 1.90 19.42 -48.87
C ARG A 728 0.60 18.76 -48.46
N ILE A 729 -0.36 19.55 -47.99
CA ILE A 729 -1.67 19.12 -47.54
C ILE A 729 -2.74 20.12 -47.98
N ARG A 730 -3.85 19.60 -48.50
CA ARG A 730 -5.03 20.40 -48.83
C ARG A 730 -6.31 19.60 -48.61
N LEU A 731 -7.39 20.31 -48.28
CA LEU A 731 -8.72 19.74 -48.36
C LEU A 731 -9.16 19.64 -49.83
N ALA A 732 -9.97 18.65 -50.14
CA ALA A 732 -10.57 18.53 -51.46
C ALA A 732 -11.60 19.64 -51.71
N GLU A 733 -11.68 20.10 -52.96
CA GLU A 733 -12.69 21.07 -53.38
C GLU A 733 -14.08 20.42 -53.41
N GLU A 734 -15.13 21.24 -53.33
CA GLU A 734 -16.50 20.75 -53.34
C GLU A 734 -16.84 20.11 -54.70
N GLY A 735 -17.10 18.80 -54.69
CA GLY A 735 -17.32 18.01 -55.91
C GLY A 735 -16.06 17.38 -56.52
N GLU A 736 -14.86 17.63 -55.97
CA GLU A 736 -13.62 16.97 -56.39
C GLU A 736 -13.66 15.48 -56.03
N ARG A 737 -13.49 14.61 -57.03
CA ARG A 737 -13.31 13.17 -56.81
C ARG A 737 -11.87 12.91 -56.36
N VAL A 738 -11.67 12.81 -55.05
CA VAL A 738 -10.34 12.59 -54.43
C VAL A 738 -9.71 11.25 -54.85
N LEU A 739 -10.54 10.25 -55.11
CA LEU A 739 -10.12 8.87 -55.37
C LEU A 739 -10.48 8.46 -56.79
N ASP A 740 -9.44 8.21 -57.60
CA ASP A 740 -9.56 8.02 -59.06
C ASP A 740 -10.32 6.74 -59.47
N LYS A 741 -10.48 5.76 -58.57
CA LYS A 741 -11.11 4.45 -58.82
C LYS A 741 -12.11 4.08 -57.72
N GLU A 742 -13.08 3.24 -58.06
CA GLU A 742 -14.00 2.63 -57.10
C GLU A 742 -13.25 1.75 -56.06
N PRO A 743 -13.86 1.50 -54.89
CA PRO A 743 -13.27 0.63 -53.88
C PRO A 743 -12.94 -0.75 -54.47
N PRO A 744 -11.83 -1.38 -54.03
CA PRO A 744 -11.49 -2.72 -54.47
C PRO A 744 -12.56 -3.74 -54.03
N GLU A 745 -12.91 -4.68 -54.91
CA GLU A 745 -13.73 -5.86 -54.58
C GLU A 745 -12.85 -7.10 -54.46
N ALA A 746 -13.22 -8.03 -53.57
CA ALA A 746 -12.55 -9.31 -53.42
C ALA A 746 -12.53 -10.09 -54.75
N PRO A 747 -11.37 -10.62 -55.19
CA PRO A 747 -11.33 -11.47 -56.38
C PRO A 747 -12.18 -12.75 -56.17
N GLU A 748 -12.85 -13.23 -57.22
CA GLU A 748 -13.51 -14.55 -57.21
C GLU A 748 -12.48 -15.62 -56.83
N ASP A 749 -12.82 -16.45 -55.83
CA ASP A 749 -11.96 -17.44 -55.18
C ASP A 749 -10.94 -18.06 -56.14
N SER A 750 -9.68 -17.67 -56.02
CA SER A 750 -8.58 -18.38 -56.66
C SER A 750 -7.86 -19.20 -55.60
N GLU A 751 -7.60 -20.47 -55.88
CA GLU A 751 -6.88 -21.47 -55.07
C GLU A 751 -5.47 -20.96 -54.61
N ALA A 752 -5.42 -19.98 -53.71
CA ALA A 752 -4.21 -19.30 -53.29
C ALA A 752 -3.88 -19.58 -51.82
N TYR A 753 -2.61 -19.87 -51.54
CA TYR A 753 -2.04 -19.94 -50.20
C TYR A 753 -1.96 -18.52 -49.63
N ASP A 754 -2.94 -18.14 -48.82
CA ASP A 754 -2.94 -16.85 -48.11
C ASP A 754 -2.42 -17.01 -46.69
N LEU A 755 -1.76 -15.97 -46.18
CA LEU A 755 -1.35 -15.87 -44.78
C LEU A 755 -2.50 -15.32 -43.95
N ASP A 756 -2.78 -15.96 -42.83
CA ASP A 756 -3.64 -15.36 -41.80
C ASP A 756 -2.89 -14.24 -41.05
N GLY A 757 -3.63 -13.45 -40.26
CA GLY A 757 -3.02 -12.37 -39.50
C GLY A 757 -1.90 -12.83 -38.56
N ALA A 758 -2.02 -14.00 -37.93
CA ALA A 758 -1.02 -14.51 -37.01
C ALA A 758 0.30 -14.82 -37.73
N ASP A 759 0.23 -15.40 -38.92
CA ASP A 759 1.39 -15.67 -39.78
C ASP A 759 2.02 -14.40 -40.34
N VAL A 760 1.20 -13.42 -40.74
CA VAL A 760 1.68 -12.09 -41.17
C VAL A 760 2.49 -11.43 -40.05
N TYR A 761 1.92 -11.33 -38.84
CA TYR A 761 2.58 -10.68 -37.72
C TYR A 761 3.75 -11.49 -37.14
N LYS A 762 3.75 -12.81 -37.33
CA LYS A 762 4.93 -13.65 -37.06
C LYS A 762 6.09 -13.30 -38.00
N GLU A 763 5.84 -13.18 -39.31
CA GLU A 763 6.87 -12.77 -40.28
C GLU A 763 7.38 -11.34 -40.02
N LEU A 764 6.48 -10.40 -39.73
CA LEU A 764 6.86 -9.03 -39.34
C LEU A 764 7.71 -9.01 -38.06
N ARG A 765 7.34 -9.79 -37.03
CA ARG A 765 8.14 -9.91 -35.80
C ARG A 765 9.54 -10.48 -36.04
N LEU A 766 9.67 -11.47 -36.93
CA LEU A 766 10.98 -12.01 -37.33
C LEU A 766 11.88 -10.98 -38.02
N ARG A 767 11.29 -9.99 -38.71
CA ARG A 767 12.00 -8.85 -39.32
C ARG A 767 12.32 -7.72 -38.35
N GLY A 768 11.78 -7.76 -37.12
CA GLY A 768 12.01 -6.77 -36.07
C GLY A 768 10.82 -5.86 -35.78
N TYR A 769 9.63 -6.11 -36.33
CA TYR A 769 8.43 -5.32 -36.04
C TYR A 769 7.55 -6.01 -35.01
N GLU A 770 7.57 -5.54 -33.76
CA GLU A 770 6.72 -6.06 -32.71
C GLU A 770 5.41 -5.25 -32.65
N TYR A 771 4.46 -5.55 -33.55
CA TYR A 771 3.14 -4.93 -33.49
C TYR A 771 2.23 -5.63 -32.47
N TYR A 772 1.44 -4.86 -31.72
CA TYR A 772 0.46 -5.35 -30.75
C TYR A 772 -0.86 -4.58 -30.85
N GLY A 773 -1.94 -5.18 -30.32
CA GLY A 773 -3.25 -4.52 -30.23
C GLY A 773 -3.79 -4.08 -31.59
N SER A 774 -4.29 -2.85 -31.65
CA SER A 774 -4.92 -2.28 -32.86
C SER A 774 -3.97 -2.10 -34.06
N PHE A 775 -2.65 -2.14 -33.84
CA PHE A 775 -1.68 -2.19 -34.95
C PHE A 775 -1.63 -3.55 -35.65
N GLN A 776 -2.30 -4.58 -35.11
CA GLN A 776 -2.48 -5.88 -35.76
C GLN A 776 -3.75 -5.93 -36.65
N ALA A 777 -3.91 -4.94 -37.53
CA ALA A 777 -5.12 -4.80 -38.34
C ALA A 777 -5.15 -5.64 -39.64
N ILE A 778 -4.07 -6.33 -40.03
CA ILE A 778 -4.08 -7.23 -41.20
C ILE A 778 -4.71 -8.57 -40.79
N LEU A 779 -5.90 -8.87 -41.32
CA LEU A 779 -6.62 -10.13 -41.07
C LEU A 779 -6.11 -11.27 -41.95
N LYS A 780 -5.78 -10.94 -43.20
CA LYS A 780 -5.36 -11.89 -44.22
C LYS A 780 -4.52 -11.18 -45.28
N ALA A 781 -3.48 -11.81 -45.82
CA ALA A 781 -2.69 -11.27 -46.91
C ALA A 781 -2.27 -12.36 -47.90
N GLY A 782 -2.42 -12.09 -49.19
CA GLY A 782 -2.03 -13.02 -50.25
C GLY A 782 -0.51 -13.09 -50.44
N VAL A 783 0.01 -14.29 -50.66
CA VAL A 783 1.44 -14.53 -50.89
C VAL A 783 1.88 -14.19 -52.33
N GLN A 784 1.02 -14.49 -53.32
CA GLN A 784 1.37 -14.35 -54.74
C GLN A 784 0.67 -13.19 -55.45
N LYS A 785 -0.60 -12.91 -55.08
CA LYS A 785 -1.37 -11.77 -55.60
C LYS A 785 -1.49 -10.73 -54.51
N PRO A 786 -1.35 -9.42 -54.81
CA PRO A 786 -1.27 -8.42 -53.77
C PRO A 786 -2.66 -7.95 -53.33
N HIS A 787 -3.36 -8.87 -52.68
CA HIS A 787 -4.63 -8.64 -52.05
C HIS A 787 -4.49 -8.91 -50.56
N ALA A 788 -5.20 -8.14 -49.75
CA ALA A 788 -5.21 -8.29 -48.30
C ALA A 788 -6.56 -7.87 -47.74
N LYS A 789 -6.82 -8.24 -46.49
CA LYS A 789 -8.02 -7.84 -45.76
C LYS A 789 -7.63 -7.15 -44.47
N LEU A 790 -8.17 -5.94 -44.28
CA LEU A 790 -7.82 -5.06 -43.17
C LEU A 790 -9.00 -4.86 -42.23
N LYS A 791 -8.74 -4.87 -40.93
CA LYS A 791 -9.70 -4.53 -39.88
C LYS A 791 -9.75 -3.02 -39.68
N TRP A 792 -10.94 -2.49 -39.47
CA TRP A 792 -11.15 -1.12 -39.02
C TRP A 792 -11.57 -1.10 -37.56
N GLU A 793 -10.90 -0.30 -36.74
CA GLU A 793 -11.18 -0.13 -35.31
C GLU A 793 -11.36 1.35 -34.95
N ASP A 794 -12.01 2.10 -35.84
CA ASP A 794 -12.25 3.55 -35.68
C ASP A 794 -10.96 4.39 -35.49
N ASN A 795 -9.86 3.95 -36.11
CA ASN A 795 -8.56 4.57 -35.94
C ASN A 795 -7.76 4.66 -37.26
N TRP A 796 -7.75 5.86 -37.83
CA TRP A 796 -7.02 6.18 -39.06
C TRP A 796 -5.51 5.90 -39.00
N VAL A 797 -4.87 6.09 -37.84
CA VAL A 797 -3.43 5.87 -37.69
C VAL A 797 -3.11 4.40 -37.91
N THR A 798 -3.85 3.51 -37.24
CA THR A 798 -3.65 2.06 -37.33
C THR A 798 -4.03 1.49 -38.70
N PHE A 799 -5.11 2.00 -39.31
CA PHE A 799 -5.57 1.54 -40.62
C PHE A 799 -4.60 1.92 -41.74
N ILE A 800 -4.11 3.17 -41.74
CA ILE A 800 -3.11 3.63 -42.70
C ILE A 800 -1.78 2.89 -42.44
N ASP A 801 -1.40 2.67 -41.18
CA ASP A 801 -0.19 1.91 -40.84
C ASP A 801 -0.26 0.46 -41.34
N ALA A 802 -1.42 -0.21 -41.24
CA ALA A 802 -1.61 -1.55 -41.80
C ALA A 802 -1.36 -1.59 -43.32
N MET A 803 -1.72 -0.53 -44.06
CA MET A 803 -1.37 -0.41 -45.47
C MET A 803 0.15 -0.23 -45.69
N LEU A 804 0.84 0.48 -44.78
CA LEU A 804 2.31 0.57 -44.80
C LEU A 804 2.96 -0.79 -44.49
N GLN A 805 2.41 -1.54 -43.53
CA GLN A 805 2.84 -2.89 -43.17
C GLN A 805 2.74 -3.86 -44.36
N LEU A 806 1.67 -3.78 -45.16
CA LEU A 806 1.52 -4.56 -46.40
C LEU A 806 2.64 -4.27 -47.41
N SER A 807 3.10 -3.02 -47.51
CA SER A 807 4.26 -2.70 -48.34
C SER A 807 5.57 -3.26 -47.77
N VAL A 808 5.71 -3.36 -46.45
CA VAL A 808 6.90 -4.00 -45.85
C VAL A 808 6.95 -5.49 -46.21
N LEU A 809 5.79 -6.16 -46.25
CA LEU A 809 5.68 -7.57 -46.64
C LEU A 809 6.08 -7.83 -48.10
N SER A 810 5.93 -6.85 -49.00
CA SER A 810 6.30 -7.02 -50.41
C SER A 810 7.81 -7.12 -50.65
N TYR A 811 8.65 -6.76 -49.67
CA TYR A 811 10.11 -6.88 -49.80
C TYR A 811 10.57 -8.34 -49.62
N PRO A 812 11.40 -8.88 -50.53
CA PRO A 812 11.80 -10.29 -50.53
C PRO A 812 12.84 -10.66 -49.47
N HIS A 813 13.48 -9.67 -48.82
CA HIS A 813 14.52 -9.89 -47.81
C HIS A 813 14.01 -9.53 -46.41
N ARG A 814 14.48 -10.25 -45.39
CA ARG A 814 14.14 -10.00 -43.96
C ARG A 814 14.94 -8.85 -43.34
N SER A 815 15.10 -7.77 -44.08
CA SER A 815 15.75 -6.56 -43.58
C SER A 815 14.75 -5.72 -42.78
N PHE A 816 15.21 -5.10 -41.69
CA PHE A 816 14.42 -4.13 -40.94
C PHE A 816 14.43 -2.80 -41.69
N ILE A 817 13.25 -2.34 -42.15
CA ILE A 817 13.08 -1.14 -42.99
C ILE A 817 12.09 -0.13 -42.38
N LEU A 818 12.27 1.16 -42.62
CA LEU A 818 11.34 2.21 -42.15
C LEU A 818 10.90 3.12 -43.31
N PRO A 819 9.64 3.60 -43.32
CA PRO A 819 9.17 4.57 -44.31
C PRO A 819 9.98 5.88 -44.28
N VAL A 820 10.32 6.40 -45.46
CA VAL A 820 11.10 7.66 -45.63
C VAL A 820 10.32 8.70 -46.44
N SER A 821 9.54 8.28 -47.44
CA SER A 821 8.70 9.21 -48.19
C SER A 821 7.42 8.58 -48.70
N ILE A 822 6.38 9.40 -48.85
CA ILE A 822 5.08 9.03 -49.43
C ILE A 822 4.75 10.07 -50.50
N GLN A 823 4.74 9.65 -51.77
CA GLN A 823 4.47 10.57 -52.89
C GLN A 823 3.05 11.15 -52.81
N SER A 824 2.05 10.31 -52.55
CA SER A 824 0.67 10.77 -52.36
C SER A 824 -0.09 9.88 -51.39
N CYS A 825 -0.82 10.51 -50.47
CA CYS A 825 -1.81 9.88 -49.60
C CYS A 825 -3.14 10.64 -49.75
N ARG A 826 -4.18 9.94 -50.20
CA ARG A 826 -5.50 10.51 -50.42
C ARG A 826 -6.53 9.80 -49.56
N ILE A 827 -7.32 10.58 -48.84
CA ILE A 827 -8.30 10.05 -47.87
C ILE A 827 -9.66 10.70 -48.13
N ASP A 828 -10.67 9.87 -48.36
CA ASP A 828 -12.07 10.28 -48.42
C ASP A 828 -12.86 9.52 -47.33
N PRO A 829 -13.22 10.21 -46.23
CA PRO A 829 -13.95 9.59 -45.13
C PRO A 829 -15.36 9.12 -45.50
N LYS A 830 -16.02 9.79 -46.47
CA LYS A 830 -17.39 9.41 -46.89
C LYS A 830 -17.37 8.08 -47.61
N ILE A 831 -16.47 7.93 -48.58
CA ILE A 831 -16.25 6.66 -49.28
C ILE A 831 -15.79 5.58 -48.30
N HIS A 832 -14.94 5.93 -47.33
CA HIS A 832 -14.51 4.98 -46.30
C HIS A 832 -15.71 4.45 -45.49
N ALA A 833 -16.58 5.33 -45.00
CA ALA A 833 -17.77 4.96 -44.22
C ALA A 833 -18.73 4.08 -45.01
N GLU A 834 -18.95 4.35 -46.31
CA GLU A 834 -19.77 3.51 -47.19
C GLU A 834 -19.20 2.09 -47.35
N VAL A 835 -17.88 1.96 -47.48
CA VAL A 835 -17.21 0.65 -47.60
C VAL A 835 -17.27 -0.11 -46.28
N ILE A 836 -17.00 0.55 -45.16
CA ILE A 836 -17.08 -0.06 -43.82
C ILE A 836 -18.49 -0.54 -43.51
N GLY A 837 -19.51 0.27 -43.83
CA GLY A 837 -20.92 -0.09 -43.63
C GLY A 837 -21.35 -1.33 -44.42
N LYS A 838 -20.71 -1.60 -45.57
CA LYS A 838 -20.94 -2.82 -46.37
C LYS A 838 -20.12 -4.03 -45.88
N ALA A 839 -18.91 -3.80 -45.38
CA ALA A 839 -17.98 -4.85 -44.97
C ALA A 839 -18.30 -5.47 -43.59
N GLY A 840 -18.78 -4.67 -42.64
CA GLY A 840 -19.02 -5.12 -41.25
C GLY A 840 -17.78 -5.74 -40.59
N ASP A 841 -17.98 -6.76 -39.77
CA ASP A 841 -16.88 -7.48 -39.08
C ASP A 841 -15.99 -8.31 -40.02
N ALA A 842 -16.38 -8.45 -41.30
CA ALA A 842 -15.62 -9.25 -42.25
C ALA A 842 -14.29 -8.58 -42.64
N GLY A 843 -14.13 -7.27 -42.40
CA GLY A 843 -12.96 -6.48 -42.78
C GLY A 843 -13.01 -5.94 -44.22
N VAL A 844 -12.15 -4.96 -44.52
CA VAL A 844 -12.09 -4.22 -45.77
C VAL A 844 -11.06 -4.81 -46.71
N ASP A 845 -11.43 -4.98 -47.98
CA ASP A 845 -10.49 -5.43 -49.00
C ASP A 845 -9.44 -4.34 -49.33
N ALA A 846 -8.20 -4.78 -49.47
CA ALA A 846 -7.06 -3.97 -49.82
C ALA A 846 -6.37 -4.56 -51.05
N ILE A 847 -6.10 -3.74 -52.06
CA ILE A 847 -5.33 -4.11 -53.26
C ILE A 847 -4.09 -3.25 -53.35
N CYS A 848 -2.97 -3.90 -53.60
CA CYS A 848 -1.68 -3.35 -53.26
C CYS A 848 -0.72 -3.62 -54.45
N ASN A 849 -0.81 -2.85 -55.53
CA ASN A 849 0.00 -3.11 -56.72
C ASN A 849 1.48 -2.71 -56.50
N TRP A 850 2.36 -3.71 -56.42
CA TRP A 850 3.79 -3.54 -56.16
C TRP A 850 4.55 -2.91 -57.33
N ASP A 851 4.20 -3.25 -58.57
CA ASP A 851 4.83 -2.69 -59.77
C ASP A 851 4.53 -1.19 -59.93
N LEU A 852 3.32 -0.78 -59.52
CA LEU A 852 2.89 0.62 -59.52
C LEU A 852 3.20 1.36 -58.22
N ASN A 853 3.68 0.65 -57.19
CA ASN A 853 3.89 1.14 -55.83
C ASN A 853 2.65 1.90 -55.30
N THR A 854 1.48 1.25 -55.39
CA THR A 854 0.20 1.79 -54.93
C THR A 854 -0.50 0.81 -54.01
N CYS A 855 -1.13 1.30 -52.94
CA CYS A 855 -2.03 0.50 -52.13
C CYS A 855 -3.35 1.23 -51.87
N ARG A 856 -4.46 0.50 -51.99
CA ARG A 856 -5.82 1.02 -51.91
C ARG A 856 -6.63 0.15 -50.97
N ALA A 857 -7.23 0.76 -49.95
CA ALA A 857 -8.14 0.08 -49.01
C ALA A 857 -9.21 1.06 -48.52
N GLY A 858 -10.49 0.67 -48.60
CA GLY A 858 -11.62 1.54 -48.23
C GLY A 858 -11.54 2.93 -48.88
N GLY A 859 -11.64 3.99 -48.07
CA GLY A 859 -11.44 5.37 -48.51
C GLY A 859 -9.99 5.89 -48.54
N VAL A 860 -8.96 5.04 -48.39
CA VAL A 860 -7.54 5.47 -48.39
C VAL A 860 -6.78 4.96 -49.61
N ALA A 861 -6.01 5.84 -50.28
CA ALA A 861 -5.12 5.48 -51.39
C ALA A 861 -3.71 6.01 -51.12
N LEU A 862 -2.73 5.11 -51.13
CA LEU A 862 -1.31 5.41 -51.00
C LEU A 862 -0.60 5.17 -52.32
N ARG A 863 0.34 6.04 -52.67
CA ARG A 863 1.20 5.93 -53.86
C ARG A 863 2.63 6.37 -53.55
N GLY A 864 3.60 5.67 -54.13
CA GLY A 864 5.01 6.05 -54.13
C GLY A 864 5.62 6.00 -52.73
N LEU A 865 5.37 4.91 -52.00
CA LEU A 865 6.01 4.68 -50.70
C LEU A 865 7.48 4.27 -50.90
N SER A 866 8.38 4.95 -50.22
CA SER A 866 9.81 4.61 -50.19
C SER A 866 10.23 4.29 -48.78
N ALA A 867 11.04 3.24 -48.60
CA ALA A 867 11.56 2.79 -47.32
C ALA A 867 13.08 2.53 -47.41
N SER A 868 13.78 2.67 -46.29
CA SER A 868 15.22 2.43 -46.18
C SER A 868 15.54 1.45 -45.06
N VAL A 869 16.69 0.77 -45.16
CA VAL A 869 17.16 -0.19 -44.14
C VAL A 869 17.57 0.56 -42.86
N ALA A 870 17.04 0.13 -41.73
CA ALA A 870 17.39 0.61 -40.40
C ALA A 870 18.29 -0.41 -39.67
N GLN A 871 19.25 0.08 -38.88
CA GLN A 871 20.11 -0.79 -38.06
C GLN A 871 19.34 -1.34 -36.86
N ARG A 872 19.47 -2.66 -36.63
CA ARG A 872 18.94 -3.31 -35.43
C ARG A 872 19.86 -3.10 -34.24
N ARG A 873 19.29 -2.96 -33.05
CA ARG A 873 20.07 -2.92 -31.81
C ARG A 873 20.66 -4.31 -31.50
N PRO A 874 21.89 -4.41 -30.97
CA PRO A 874 22.33 -5.64 -30.31
C PRO A 874 21.38 -5.97 -29.14
N LEU A 875 20.97 -7.24 -29.06
CA LEU A 875 20.03 -7.73 -28.02
C LEU A 875 20.57 -7.38 -26.61
N GLN A 876 19.68 -6.88 -25.75
CA GLN A 876 20.02 -6.40 -24.40
C GLN A 876 20.00 -7.52 -23.34
N GLN A 877 19.55 -8.72 -23.71
CA GLN A 877 19.59 -9.90 -22.83
C GLN A 877 20.92 -10.61 -23.01
N ASN A 878 21.79 -10.50 -22.00
CA ASN A 878 22.96 -11.35 -21.88
C ASN A 878 22.47 -12.73 -21.42
N PRO A 879 22.52 -13.79 -22.25
CA PRO A 879 22.23 -15.13 -21.76
C PRO A 879 23.24 -15.47 -20.66
N VAL A 880 22.76 -16.06 -19.57
CA VAL A 880 23.66 -16.67 -18.58
C VAL A 880 24.22 -17.93 -19.21
N LEU A 881 25.55 -18.02 -19.28
CA LEU A 881 26.25 -19.18 -19.81
C LEU A 881 26.85 -19.94 -18.63
N GLU A 882 26.30 -21.12 -18.34
CA GLU A 882 26.77 -22.00 -17.27
C GLU A 882 27.48 -23.23 -17.84
N GLU A 883 28.45 -23.76 -17.09
CA GLU A 883 29.13 -25.00 -17.44
C GLU A 883 28.89 -26.08 -16.38
N TYR A 884 28.49 -27.28 -16.80
CA TYR A 884 28.14 -28.39 -15.91
C TYR A 884 29.30 -29.38 -15.78
N ARG A 885 30.14 -29.21 -14.75
CA ARG A 885 31.34 -30.05 -14.48
C ARG A 885 31.21 -30.84 -13.18
N PHE A 886 31.89 -32.00 -13.11
CA PHE A 886 32.09 -32.69 -11.84
C PHE A 886 33.10 -31.92 -10.98
N VAL A 887 32.73 -31.67 -9.72
CA VAL A 887 33.58 -30.96 -8.76
C VAL A 887 33.71 -31.82 -7.50
N PRO A 888 34.94 -32.19 -7.10
CA PRO A 888 35.14 -32.93 -5.86
C PRO A 888 34.88 -32.05 -4.62
N TYR A 889 34.39 -32.66 -3.55
CA TYR A 889 34.11 -31.96 -2.28
C TYR A 889 35.38 -31.38 -1.63
N GLU A 890 36.52 -32.04 -1.82
CA GLU A 890 37.85 -31.57 -1.46
C GLU A 890 38.63 -31.25 -2.74
N ASP A 891 39.47 -30.23 -2.71
CA ASP A 891 40.28 -29.87 -3.87
C ASP A 891 41.31 -30.95 -4.21
N ASP A 892 41.53 -31.16 -5.51
CA ASP A 892 42.72 -31.87 -5.98
C ASP A 892 43.97 -30.99 -5.87
N GLU A 893 45.14 -31.62 -5.95
CA GLU A 893 46.41 -30.92 -5.73
C GLU A 893 46.67 -29.84 -6.77
N ALA A 894 46.27 -30.06 -8.03
CA ALA A 894 46.50 -29.13 -9.14
C ALA A 894 45.64 -27.85 -9.04
N THR A 895 44.36 -27.98 -8.71
CA THR A 895 43.47 -26.82 -8.54
C THR A 895 43.85 -25.99 -7.31
N ARG A 896 44.31 -26.64 -6.24
CA ARG A 896 44.85 -25.96 -5.06
C ARG A 896 46.13 -25.19 -5.38
N GLU A 897 47.06 -25.79 -6.12
CA GLU A 897 48.32 -25.15 -6.51
C GLU A 897 48.10 -23.94 -7.42
N GLN A 898 47.13 -24.01 -8.34
CA GLN A 898 46.76 -22.88 -9.20
C GLN A 898 46.25 -21.68 -8.38
N ARG A 899 45.39 -21.92 -7.37
CA ARG A 899 44.91 -20.86 -6.46
C ARG A 899 46.02 -20.31 -5.57
N GLU A 900 46.90 -21.17 -5.08
CA GLU A 900 48.04 -20.77 -4.27
C GLU A 900 49.00 -19.85 -5.05
N SER A 901 49.27 -20.14 -6.32
CA SER A 901 50.19 -19.35 -7.15
C SER A 901 49.79 -17.87 -7.23
N ARG A 902 48.49 -17.58 -7.37
CA ARG A 902 47.96 -16.21 -7.43
C ARG A 902 48.14 -15.44 -6.12
N VAL A 903 47.91 -16.11 -4.99
CA VAL A 903 48.12 -15.51 -3.66
C VAL A 903 49.61 -15.31 -3.38
N ARG A 904 50.44 -16.27 -3.79
CA ARG A 904 51.90 -16.22 -3.61
C ARG A 904 52.52 -15.01 -4.29
N GLU A 905 52.16 -14.74 -5.55
CA GLU A 905 52.66 -13.57 -6.30
C GLU A 905 52.32 -12.25 -5.59
N TYR A 906 51.08 -12.10 -5.11
CA TYR A 906 50.65 -10.92 -4.35
C TYR A 906 51.42 -10.75 -3.02
N VAL A 907 51.67 -11.85 -2.30
CA VAL A 907 52.47 -11.83 -1.07
C VAL A 907 53.92 -11.44 -1.36
N GLU A 908 54.53 -11.96 -2.42
CA GLU A 908 55.89 -11.60 -2.84
C GLU A 908 55.99 -10.13 -3.26
N ALA A 909 54.96 -9.54 -3.86
CA ALA A 909 54.86 -8.11 -4.13
C ALA A 909 54.82 -7.29 -2.83
N CYS A 910 53.98 -7.67 -1.87
CA CYS A 910 53.92 -7.04 -0.55
C CYS A 910 55.26 -7.14 0.20
N CYS A 911 55.95 -8.28 0.12
CA CYS A 911 57.31 -8.45 0.68
C CYS A 911 58.31 -7.48 0.05
N GLY A 912 58.25 -7.27 -1.27
CA GLY A 912 59.09 -6.30 -1.97
C GLY A 912 58.90 -4.86 -1.47
N VAL A 913 57.66 -4.44 -1.24
CA VAL A 913 57.38 -3.11 -0.63
C VAL A 913 57.87 -3.05 0.81
N ALA A 914 57.66 -4.11 1.60
CA ALA A 914 58.14 -4.19 2.98
C ALA A 914 59.68 -4.09 3.07
N HIS A 915 60.42 -4.71 2.13
CA HIS A 915 61.86 -4.52 1.99
C HIS A 915 62.24 -3.06 1.74
N ARG A 916 61.56 -2.36 0.82
CA ARG A 916 61.79 -0.91 0.58
C ARG A 916 61.54 -0.06 1.82
N ILE A 917 60.53 -0.40 2.63
CA ILE A 917 60.25 0.31 3.89
C ILE A 917 61.43 0.13 4.86
N VAL A 918 61.94 -1.09 5.03
CA VAL A 918 63.10 -1.38 5.89
C VAL A 918 64.36 -0.68 5.39
N ASP A 919 64.60 -0.65 4.08
CA ASP A 919 65.76 0.02 3.48
C ASP A 919 65.71 1.55 3.64
N SER A 920 64.50 2.12 3.67
CA SER A 920 64.28 3.56 3.89
C SER A 920 64.48 4.01 5.34
N TYR A 921 64.52 3.08 6.31
CA TYR A 921 64.60 3.37 7.74
C TYR A 921 66.05 3.21 8.27
N GLY A 922 66.55 4.23 8.99
CA GLY A 922 67.87 4.26 9.63
C GLY A 922 67.96 3.45 10.93
N ASP A 923 68.84 3.84 11.86
CA ASP A 923 69.22 3.11 13.08
C ASP A 923 68.07 2.33 13.75
N GLY A 924 68.18 1.00 13.70
CA GLY A 924 67.10 0.03 14.00
C GLY A 924 67.09 -1.21 13.08
N LYS A 925 67.91 -1.19 12.00
CA LYS A 925 67.98 -2.21 10.93
C LYS A 925 68.03 -3.67 11.38
N ALA A 926 68.77 -4.00 12.44
CA ALA A 926 69.06 -5.41 12.77
C ALA A 926 67.82 -6.24 13.15
N HIS A 927 66.87 -5.67 13.92
CA HIS A 927 65.73 -6.44 14.45
C HIS A 927 64.55 -6.58 13.47
N LEU A 928 64.45 -5.69 12.47
CA LEU A 928 63.40 -5.71 11.43
C LEU A 928 63.83 -6.51 10.21
N HIS A 929 65.13 -6.51 9.88
CA HIS A 929 65.67 -7.32 8.79
C HIS A 929 65.48 -8.82 9.04
N ASP A 930 65.54 -9.29 10.30
CA ASP A 930 65.28 -10.68 10.69
C ASP A 930 63.82 -11.14 10.47
N VAL A 931 62.86 -10.21 10.39
CA VAL A 931 61.43 -10.54 10.20
C VAL A 931 61.09 -10.79 8.73
N ILE A 932 61.81 -10.12 7.83
CA ILE A 932 61.60 -10.22 6.38
C ILE A 932 62.68 -11.09 5.71
N ASN A 933 63.84 -11.31 6.35
CA ASN A 933 64.86 -12.24 5.84
C ASN A 933 64.31 -13.67 5.75
N GLY A 934 64.12 -14.15 4.53
CA GLY A 934 63.62 -15.49 4.24
C GLY A 934 62.43 -15.51 3.27
N TYR A 935 61.78 -14.37 3.03
CA TYR A 935 60.70 -14.27 2.05
C TYR A 935 61.22 -13.79 0.70
N ARG A 936 60.68 -14.34 -0.39
CA ARG A 936 61.01 -13.92 -1.76
C ARG A 936 60.27 -12.62 -2.10
N ALA A 937 60.93 -11.75 -2.84
CA ALA A 937 60.33 -10.57 -3.44
C ALA A 937 60.33 -10.72 -4.97
N ILE A 938 59.32 -10.17 -5.63
CA ILE A 938 59.25 -10.13 -7.09
C ILE A 938 60.33 -9.20 -7.69
N PRO A 939 60.70 -9.38 -8.97
CA PRO A 939 61.61 -8.48 -9.68
C PRO A 939 61.14 -7.01 -9.66
N GLU A 940 62.11 -6.08 -9.65
CA GLU A 940 61.88 -4.64 -9.41
C GLU A 940 61.00 -3.94 -10.48
N ASP A 941 61.05 -4.43 -11.71
CA ASP A 941 60.22 -3.99 -12.84
C ASP A 941 58.75 -4.36 -12.64
N GLN A 942 58.48 -5.57 -12.11
CA GLN A 942 57.13 -6.03 -11.78
C GLN A 942 56.60 -5.36 -10.51
N LEU A 943 57.46 -5.19 -9.49
CA LEU A 943 57.11 -4.49 -8.25
C LEU A 943 56.63 -3.06 -8.52
N SER A 944 57.24 -2.37 -9.49
CA SER A 944 56.85 -1.00 -9.85
C SER A 944 55.44 -0.93 -10.45
N GLN A 945 55.02 -1.95 -11.22
CA GLN A 945 53.65 -2.03 -11.76
C GLN A 945 52.59 -2.19 -10.65
N TYR A 946 52.85 -3.04 -9.66
CA TYR A 946 51.97 -3.24 -8.51
C TYR A 946 51.82 -1.97 -7.65
N ILE A 947 52.86 -1.12 -7.59
CA ILE A 947 52.84 0.15 -6.86
C ILE A 947 52.12 1.26 -7.64
N GLU A 948 52.31 1.33 -8.96
CA GLU A 948 51.67 2.35 -9.81
C GLU A 948 50.18 2.11 -10.00
N ASN A 949 49.74 0.84 -10.07
CA ASN A 949 48.35 0.45 -10.28
C ASN A 949 47.92 -0.70 -9.34
N PRO A 950 47.74 -0.47 -8.03
CA PRO A 950 47.19 -1.48 -7.13
C PRO A 950 45.73 -1.79 -7.52
N ALA A 951 45.36 -3.08 -7.52
CA ALA A 951 43.98 -3.50 -7.74
C ALA A 951 43.10 -3.20 -6.51
N GLU A 952 41.78 -3.11 -6.69
CA GLU A 952 40.84 -2.77 -5.61
C GLU A 952 40.89 -3.73 -4.40
N ASN A 953 41.27 -4.99 -4.63
CA ASN A 953 41.44 -6.01 -3.60
C ASN A 953 42.89 -6.10 -3.07
N HIS A 954 43.76 -5.14 -3.33
CA HIS A 954 45.15 -5.11 -2.84
C HIS A 954 45.32 -4.24 -1.58
N GLY A 955 44.40 -4.31 -0.62
CA GLY A 955 44.36 -3.44 0.56
C GLY A 955 45.64 -3.48 1.43
N LEU A 956 46.26 -4.65 1.61
CA LEU A 956 47.50 -4.81 2.39
C LEU A 956 48.68 -4.10 1.69
N LEU A 957 48.76 -4.22 0.38
CA LEU A 957 49.78 -3.56 -0.45
C LEU A 957 49.64 -2.04 -0.39
N GLU A 958 48.42 -1.51 -0.44
CA GLU A 958 48.19 -0.07 -0.33
C GLU A 958 48.58 0.48 1.04
N VAL A 959 48.32 -0.27 2.13
CA VAL A 959 48.80 0.08 3.47
C VAL A 959 50.32 0.16 3.48
N LEU A 960 51.00 -0.82 2.89
CA LEU A 960 52.46 -0.83 2.79
C LEU A 960 52.97 0.35 1.94
N ILE A 961 52.29 0.70 0.85
CA ILE A 961 52.64 1.86 -0.01
C ILE A 961 52.44 3.18 0.75
N SER A 962 51.34 3.33 1.50
CA SER A 962 51.08 4.50 2.35
C SER A 962 52.18 4.66 3.41
N VAL A 963 52.55 3.57 4.08
CA VAL A 963 53.65 3.55 5.04
C VAL A 963 54.99 3.91 4.38
N LEU A 964 55.27 3.39 3.17
CA LEU A 964 56.49 3.69 2.41
C LEU A 964 56.57 5.16 1.97
N ASN A 965 55.44 5.78 1.66
CA ASN A 965 55.39 7.20 1.27
C ASN A 965 55.55 8.13 2.48
N GLU A 966 54.90 7.80 3.60
CA GLU A 966 54.95 8.59 4.84
C GLU A 966 56.25 8.40 5.63
N SER A 967 56.92 7.24 5.53
CA SER A 967 58.20 6.95 6.18
C SER A 967 59.32 7.90 5.76
N LYS A 968 59.17 8.59 4.62
CA LYS A 968 60.11 9.63 4.15
C LYS A 968 59.99 10.95 4.92
N SER A 969 58.93 11.15 5.72
CA SER A 969 58.63 12.42 6.42
C SER A 969 58.39 12.32 7.93
N SER A 970 58.22 11.12 8.48
CA SER A 970 57.82 10.87 9.88
C SER A 970 59.02 10.54 10.78
N THR A 971 58.95 10.92 12.06
CA THR A 971 59.98 10.62 13.08
C THR A 971 59.79 9.28 13.80
N SER A 972 58.68 8.56 13.58
CA SER A 972 58.43 7.23 14.15
C SER A 972 57.63 6.31 13.22
N LEU A 973 58.22 5.18 12.82
CA LEU A 973 57.60 4.18 11.95
C LEU A 973 56.36 3.52 12.59
N ALA A 974 56.38 3.29 13.90
CA ALA A 974 55.28 2.61 14.61
C ALA A 974 53.98 3.44 14.58
N SER A 975 54.07 4.76 14.75
CA SER A 975 52.89 5.65 14.66
C SER A 975 52.36 5.78 13.24
N THR A 976 53.24 5.79 12.24
CA THR A 976 52.87 5.81 10.82
C THR A 976 52.11 4.54 10.43
N VAL A 977 52.62 3.37 10.86
CA VAL A 977 51.95 2.09 10.63
C VAL A 977 50.58 2.05 11.33
N GLN A 978 50.47 2.51 12.58
CA GLN A 978 49.18 2.56 13.29
C GLN A 978 48.17 3.49 12.59
N SER A 979 48.61 4.65 12.10
CA SER A 979 47.77 5.59 11.36
C SER A 979 47.30 5.00 10.02
N ALA A 980 48.20 4.42 9.24
CA ALA A 980 47.89 3.81 7.94
C ALA A 980 46.96 2.60 8.06
N LEU A 981 47.14 1.79 9.12
CA LEU A 981 46.23 0.69 9.44
C LEU A 981 44.83 1.24 9.73
N LEU A 982 44.69 2.23 10.62
CA LEU A 982 43.39 2.82 10.98
C LEU A 982 42.68 3.47 9.79
N SER A 983 43.40 4.18 8.93
CA SER A 983 42.83 4.86 7.76
C SER A 983 42.41 3.91 6.63
N SER A 984 42.99 2.71 6.59
CA SER A 984 42.79 1.74 5.50
C SER A 984 42.07 0.45 5.93
N MET A 985 41.46 0.44 7.12
CA MET A 985 40.76 -0.73 7.69
C MET A 985 39.69 -1.32 6.76
N GLU A 986 38.95 -0.48 6.03
CA GLU A 986 37.93 -0.96 5.08
C GLU A 986 38.54 -1.71 3.89
N ARG A 987 39.68 -1.24 3.39
CA ARG A 987 40.36 -1.85 2.25
C ARG A 987 41.04 -3.16 2.62
N LEU A 988 41.57 -3.26 3.85
CA LEU A 988 42.13 -4.51 4.39
C LEU A 988 41.09 -5.64 4.50
N GLN A 989 39.81 -5.32 4.66
CA GLN A 989 38.73 -6.34 4.67
C GLN A 989 38.43 -6.89 3.28
N LYS A 990 38.60 -6.07 2.24
CA LYS A 990 38.45 -6.44 0.83
C LYS A 990 39.74 -7.03 0.25
N ASP A 991 40.78 -7.17 1.07
CA ASP A 991 42.07 -7.68 0.63
C ASP A 991 41.99 -9.10 0.08
N LEU A 992 42.80 -9.38 -0.94
CA LEU A 992 42.88 -10.67 -1.62
C LEU A 992 43.16 -11.81 -0.62
N LEU A 993 43.97 -11.58 0.41
CA LEU A 993 44.28 -12.61 1.40
C LEU A 993 43.07 -13.01 2.25
N ASN A 994 42.03 -12.17 2.32
CA ASN A 994 40.79 -12.44 3.06
C ASN A 994 39.64 -12.89 2.14
N THR A 995 39.70 -12.56 0.84
CA THR A 995 38.59 -12.74 -0.11
C THR A 995 38.89 -13.72 -1.25
N ALA A 996 40.11 -14.25 -1.38
CA ALA A 996 40.52 -15.12 -2.50
C ALA A 996 39.66 -16.37 -2.71
N LEU A 997 38.96 -16.85 -1.67
CA LEU A 997 38.05 -17.99 -1.75
C LEU A 997 36.57 -17.59 -1.88
N PHE A 998 36.24 -16.30 -1.91
CA PHE A 998 34.86 -15.79 -2.09
C PHE A 998 34.50 -15.55 -3.55
N GLU A 999 35.49 -15.58 -4.43
CA GLU A 999 35.31 -15.59 -5.90
C GLU A 999 34.59 -16.87 -6.37
N GLU A 1000 34.05 -16.86 -7.60
CA GLU A 1000 33.00 -17.77 -8.06
C GLU A 1000 33.22 -19.25 -7.70
N ASP A 1001 34.26 -19.90 -8.24
CA ASP A 1001 34.35 -21.36 -8.16
C ASP A 1001 34.32 -21.92 -6.73
N PRO A 1002 35.20 -21.53 -5.79
CA PRO A 1002 35.27 -22.20 -4.48
C PRO A 1002 34.01 -22.00 -3.63
N LEU A 1003 33.48 -20.78 -3.59
CA LEU A 1003 32.31 -20.44 -2.79
C LEU A 1003 31.03 -21.01 -3.41
N ARG A 1004 30.87 -20.89 -4.72
CA ARG A 1004 29.70 -21.42 -5.44
C ARG A 1004 29.57 -22.92 -5.25
N HIS A 1005 30.67 -23.68 -5.42
CA HIS A 1005 30.66 -25.13 -5.29
C HIS A 1005 30.14 -25.60 -3.93
N LEU A 1006 30.52 -24.95 -2.82
CA LEU A 1006 30.06 -25.31 -1.49
C LEU A 1006 28.62 -24.86 -1.23
N LEU A 1007 28.21 -23.70 -1.74
CA LEU A 1007 26.83 -23.21 -1.63
C LEU A 1007 25.85 -24.08 -2.43
N ASP A 1008 26.24 -24.60 -3.59
CA ASP A 1008 25.42 -25.52 -4.37
C ASP A 1008 25.14 -26.81 -3.59
N VAL A 1009 26.14 -27.35 -2.88
CA VAL A 1009 25.94 -28.49 -1.96
C VAL A 1009 24.89 -28.16 -0.89
N VAL A 1010 24.88 -26.93 -0.36
CA VAL A 1010 23.89 -26.49 0.63
C VAL A 1010 22.51 -26.38 0.01
N VAL A 1011 22.38 -25.71 -1.13
CA VAL A 1011 21.10 -25.52 -1.84
C VAL A 1011 20.49 -26.87 -2.21
N GLU A 1012 21.30 -27.76 -2.79
CA GLU A 1012 20.88 -29.10 -3.14
C GLU A 1012 20.44 -29.91 -1.93
N ASN A 1013 20.91 -29.63 -0.71
CA ASN A 1013 20.61 -30.41 0.49
C ASN A 1013 19.64 -29.73 1.46
N THR A 1014 19.10 -28.57 1.10
CA THR A 1014 18.15 -27.77 1.90
C THR A 1014 16.72 -27.90 1.34
N SER A 1015 15.72 -27.31 2.00
CA SER A 1015 14.35 -27.32 1.50
C SER A 1015 14.26 -26.56 0.17
N LEU A 1016 13.59 -27.14 -0.82
CA LEU A 1016 13.57 -26.61 -2.20
C LEU A 1016 12.73 -25.34 -2.35
N THR A 1017 11.95 -24.98 -1.33
CA THR A 1017 11.07 -23.81 -1.36
C THR A 1017 11.67 -22.62 -0.62
N LYS A 1018 12.50 -22.86 0.39
CA LYS A 1018 13.04 -21.80 1.24
C LYS A 1018 14.39 -22.15 1.86
N ILE A 1019 15.31 -21.20 1.85
CA ILE A 1019 16.57 -21.26 2.59
C ILE A 1019 16.71 -20.03 3.49
N ARG A 1020 16.96 -20.25 4.78
CA ARG A 1020 17.30 -19.19 5.74
C ARG A 1020 18.81 -19.19 5.96
N VAL A 1021 19.44 -18.08 5.60
CA VAL A 1021 20.88 -17.86 5.74
C VAL A 1021 21.12 -16.84 6.83
N LEU A 1022 22.02 -17.16 7.77
CA LEU A 1022 22.50 -16.24 8.80
C LEU A 1022 23.99 -16.04 8.61
N GLU A 1023 24.44 -14.81 8.51
CA GLU A 1023 25.86 -14.48 8.58
C GLU A 1023 26.19 -13.84 9.93
N LEU A 1024 27.14 -14.41 10.65
CA LEU A 1024 27.60 -13.87 11.94
C LEU A 1024 28.81 -12.96 11.70
N ALA A 1025 28.63 -11.67 11.99
CA ALA A 1025 29.69 -10.69 11.96
C ALA A 1025 30.12 -10.33 13.40
N GLY A 1026 31.43 -10.19 13.63
CA GLY A 1026 31.99 -9.95 14.96
C GLY A 1026 31.99 -8.47 15.40
N GLN A 1027 32.54 -8.16 16.60
CA GLN A 1027 32.69 -6.80 17.16
C GLN A 1027 33.58 -5.82 16.36
N GLY A 1028 34.37 -6.31 15.38
CA GLY A 1028 35.04 -5.47 14.40
C GLY A 1028 34.22 -5.37 13.11
N ARG A 1029 34.47 -4.37 12.25
CA ARG A 1029 33.99 -4.43 10.87
C ARG A 1029 34.70 -5.64 10.21
N VAL A 1030 34.02 -6.78 10.09
CA VAL A 1030 34.55 -8.01 9.47
C VAL A 1030 34.16 -8.01 7.99
N SER A 1031 34.99 -8.60 7.13
CA SER A 1031 34.64 -8.82 5.72
C SER A 1031 33.37 -9.66 5.62
N LEU A 1032 32.28 -9.08 5.17
CA LEU A 1032 31.02 -9.78 4.96
C LEU A 1032 31.10 -10.60 3.69
N MET A 1033 30.83 -11.90 3.77
CA MET A 1033 30.60 -12.77 2.63
C MET A 1033 29.26 -12.48 1.92
N THR A 1034 28.38 -11.70 2.56
CA THR A 1034 27.01 -11.39 2.11
C THR A 1034 26.92 -11.00 0.63
N PRO A 1035 27.74 -10.08 0.07
CA PRO A 1035 27.62 -9.68 -1.33
C PRO A 1035 27.82 -10.84 -2.31
N TRP A 1036 28.74 -11.76 -2.00
CA TRP A 1036 29.03 -12.94 -2.82
C TRP A 1036 28.05 -14.09 -2.56
N ALA A 1037 27.79 -14.43 -1.29
CA ALA A 1037 26.88 -15.51 -0.97
C ALA A 1037 25.43 -15.23 -1.42
N HIS A 1038 24.98 -13.98 -1.32
CA HIS A 1038 23.66 -13.57 -1.81
C HIS A 1038 23.57 -13.68 -3.34
N SER A 1039 24.61 -13.25 -4.07
CA SER A 1039 24.63 -13.32 -5.54
C SER A 1039 24.64 -14.75 -6.07
N TYR A 1040 25.12 -15.73 -5.30
CA TYR A 1040 25.07 -17.14 -5.70
C TYR A 1040 23.78 -17.85 -5.28
N VAL A 1041 23.24 -17.56 -4.09
CA VAL A 1041 22.05 -18.28 -3.60
C VAL A 1041 20.75 -17.73 -4.21
N SER A 1042 20.66 -16.42 -4.48
CA SER A 1042 19.42 -15.72 -4.81
C SER A 1042 18.99 -15.75 -6.30
N PRO A 1043 19.87 -15.50 -7.30
CA PRO A 1043 19.45 -15.29 -8.70
C PRO A 1043 19.24 -16.58 -9.51
N TYR A 1044 19.96 -17.66 -9.18
CA TYR A 1044 20.09 -18.82 -10.06
C TYR A 1044 19.05 -19.93 -9.78
N ASN A 1045 18.25 -19.80 -8.72
CA ASN A 1045 17.24 -20.78 -8.33
C ASN A 1045 15.83 -20.16 -8.37
N VAL A 1046 15.18 -20.20 -9.54
CA VAL A 1046 13.88 -19.55 -9.83
C VAL A 1046 12.74 -19.92 -8.86
N GLN A 1047 12.87 -21.02 -8.10
CA GLN A 1047 11.86 -21.50 -7.14
C GLN A 1047 12.27 -21.41 -5.66
N LEU A 1048 13.52 -21.04 -5.35
CA LEU A 1048 14.02 -21.01 -3.98
C LEU A 1048 13.85 -19.61 -3.37
N LYS A 1049 13.03 -19.49 -2.32
CA LYS A 1049 12.93 -18.24 -1.56
C LYS A 1049 14.09 -18.12 -0.58
N THR A 1050 14.94 -17.13 -0.78
CA THR A 1050 16.08 -16.85 0.10
C THR A 1050 15.71 -15.82 1.16
N GLU A 1051 15.88 -16.17 2.43
CA GLU A 1051 15.81 -15.24 3.56
C GLU A 1051 17.20 -15.07 4.16
N TYR A 1052 17.86 -13.97 3.83
CA TYR A 1052 19.22 -13.71 4.26
C TYR A 1052 19.23 -12.69 5.41
N THR A 1053 19.95 -13.02 6.50
CA THR A 1053 20.09 -12.16 7.68
C THR A 1053 21.55 -11.99 8.06
N VAL A 1054 21.97 -10.75 8.32
CA VAL A 1054 23.31 -10.43 8.86
C VAL A 1054 23.17 -10.04 10.32
N ALA A 1055 23.84 -10.76 11.20
CA ALA A 1055 23.89 -10.49 12.64
C ALA A 1055 25.18 -9.76 12.99
N HIS A 1056 25.07 -8.55 13.53
CA HIS A 1056 26.23 -7.71 13.87
C HIS A 1056 26.01 -6.99 15.22
N PRO A 1057 27.06 -6.73 16.03
CA PRO A 1057 26.91 -6.02 17.32
C PRO A 1057 26.42 -4.58 17.23
N SER A 1058 26.63 -3.93 16.08
CA SER A 1058 26.12 -2.59 15.79
C SER A 1058 25.64 -2.52 14.34
N PRO A 1059 24.41 -2.94 14.02
CA PRO A 1059 23.91 -3.03 12.64
C PRO A 1059 24.03 -1.73 11.85
N ASP A 1060 23.87 -0.58 12.50
CA ASP A 1060 23.98 0.75 11.90
C ASP A 1060 25.41 1.12 11.47
N ALA A 1061 26.42 0.35 11.89
CA ALA A 1061 27.80 0.57 11.53
C ALA A 1061 28.21 -0.09 10.19
N ILE A 1062 27.30 -0.87 9.57
CA ILE A 1062 27.52 -1.53 8.27
C ILE A 1062 27.19 -0.54 7.14
N PRO A 1063 28.12 -0.28 6.20
CA PRO A 1063 27.84 0.55 5.02
C PRO A 1063 26.71 0.00 4.15
N ALA A 1064 25.83 0.88 3.65
CA ALA A 1064 24.64 0.48 2.88
C ALA A 1064 24.96 -0.22 1.55
N ASP A 1065 26.13 0.04 0.96
CA ASP A 1065 26.64 -0.61 -0.25
C ASP A 1065 27.07 -2.08 -0.03
N GLN A 1066 27.25 -2.50 1.22
CA GLN A 1066 27.61 -3.89 1.57
C GLN A 1066 26.40 -4.79 1.84
N ILE A 1067 25.20 -4.23 1.86
CA ILE A 1067 23.95 -4.95 2.12
C ILE A 1067 23.13 -4.99 0.83
N PRO A 1068 23.04 -6.16 0.14
CA PRO A 1068 22.19 -6.32 -1.02
C PRO A 1068 20.70 -6.06 -0.70
N GLU A 1069 19.93 -5.67 -1.72
CA GLU A 1069 18.49 -5.46 -1.60
C GLU A 1069 17.77 -6.73 -1.12
N GLY A 1070 16.96 -6.62 -0.06
CA GLY A 1070 16.22 -7.75 0.53
C GLY A 1070 16.90 -8.48 1.69
N VAL A 1071 18.12 -8.09 2.08
CA VAL A 1071 18.84 -8.66 3.25
C VAL A 1071 18.46 -7.95 4.56
N ARG A 1072 18.15 -8.71 5.62
CA ARG A 1072 17.80 -8.17 6.95
C ARG A 1072 19.04 -8.05 7.83
N THR A 1073 19.14 -7.00 8.65
CA THR A 1073 20.16 -6.89 9.70
C THR A 1073 19.55 -7.03 11.10
N ILE A 1074 20.29 -7.66 12.03
CA ILE A 1074 19.89 -7.82 13.43
C ILE A 1074 21.07 -7.57 14.38
N THR A 1075 20.77 -7.02 15.56
CA THR A 1075 21.77 -6.79 16.61
C THR A 1075 22.14 -8.10 17.29
N TRP A 1076 23.44 -8.40 17.42
CA TRP A 1076 23.94 -9.62 18.06
C TRP A 1076 25.29 -9.43 18.75
N SER A 1077 25.50 -10.01 19.93
CA SER A 1077 26.81 -10.06 20.60
C SER A 1077 27.10 -11.46 21.14
N PRO A 1078 28.37 -11.95 21.08
CA PRO A 1078 28.81 -13.24 21.63
C PRO A 1078 28.42 -13.47 23.10
N SER A 1079 28.30 -12.39 23.88
CA SER A 1079 28.06 -12.42 25.33
C SER A 1079 26.58 -12.31 25.74
N THR A 1080 25.65 -12.10 24.81
CA THR A 1080 24.21 -11.91 25.08
C THR A 1080 23.36 -12.91 24.30
N VAL A 1081 23.54 -14.21 24.56
CA VAL A 1081 22.65 -15.23 24.00
C VAL A 1081 21.36 -15.23 24.84
N SER A 1082 20.37 -14.43 24.43
CA SER A 1082 18.98 -14.62 24.87
C SER A 1082 18.25 -15.44 23.80
N GLN A 1083 17.71 -16.60 24.19
CA GLN A 1083 17.11 -17.63 23.31
C GLN A 1083 15.85 -17.20 22.53
N GLY A 1084 15.51 -15.90 22.48
CA GLY A 1084 14.25 -15.40 21.91
C GLY A 1084 14.35 -14.57 20.63
N GLN A 1085 15.55 -14.12 20.21
CA GLN A 1085 15.70 -13.21 19.07
C GLN A 1085 16.36 -13.81 17.82
N MET A 1086 17.02 -14.97 17.93
CA MET A 1086 17.74 -15.60 16.81
C MET A 1086 16.91 -16.71 16.17
N PRO A 1087 16.62 -16.64 14.85
CA PRO A 1087 15.91 -17.70 14.15
C PRO A 1087 16.81 -18.93 14.00
N GLU A 1088 16.26 -20.14 14.16
CA GLU A 1088 16.92 -21.34 13.66
C GLU A 1088 17.08 -21.24 12.14
N VAL A 1089 18.30 -21.38 11.63
CA VAL A 1089 18.64 -21.17 10.21
C VAL A 1089 19.21 -22.41 9.54
N ASP A 1090 19.05 -22.46 8.21
CA ASP A 1090 19.47 -23.58 7.36
C ASP A 1090 20.97 -23.56 7.06
N LEU A 1091 21.53 -22.37 6.88
CA LEU A 1091 22.96 -22.12 6.64
C LEU A 1091 23.44 -20.99 7.56
N VAL A 1092 24.53 -21.25 8.27
CA VAL A 1092 25.27 -20.21 9.02
C VAL A 1092 26.58 -19.94 8.28
N ILE A 1093 26.87 -18.68 7.99
CA ILE A 1093 28.10 -18.23 7.35
C ILE A 1093 28.92 -17.45 8.37
N VAL A 1094 30.21 -17.77 8.48
CA VAL A 1094 31.15 -17.07 9.34
C VAL A 1094 32.48 -16.89 8.61
N ALA A 1095 32.98 -15.65 8.58
CA ALA A 1095 34.32 -15.34 8.11
C ALA A 1095 35.22 -14.96 9.30
N CYS A 1096 36.23 -15.78 9.57
CA CYS A 1096 37.22 -15.58 10.61
C CYS A 1096 38.51 -14.99 10.01
N GLY A 1097 38.68 -13.68 10.15
CA GLY A 1097 39.93 -12.98 9.83
C GLY A 1097 40.99 -13.12 10.93
N VAL A 1098 42.15 -12.51 10.71
CA VAL A 1098 43.34 -12.61 11.59
C VAL A 1098 43.28 -11.75 12.87
N THR A 1099 42.28 -10.88 13.01
CA THR A 1099 42.16 -9.89 14.11
C THR A 1099 41.34 -10.37 15.31
N GLY A 1100 41.03 -11.68 15.42
CA GLY A 1100 40.62 -12.32 16.68
C GLY A 1100 39.31 -11.81 17.31
N VAL A 1101 38.25 -11.72 16.50
CA VAL A 1101 36.97 -11.15 16.94
C VAL A 1101 36.03 -12.17 17.59
N PHE A 1102 36.10 -13.43 17.14
CA PHE A 1102 35.46 -14.56 17.81
C PHE A 1102 36.47 -15.18 18.79
N GLY A 1103 36.01 -15.80 19.87
CA GLY A 1103 36.91 -16.48 20.83
C GLY A 1103 37.74 -17.61 20.20
N GLY A 1104 38.36 -18.45 21.02
CA GLY A 1104 39.05 -19.64 20.49
C GLY A 1104 38.08 -20.62 19.78
N PRO A 1105 38.60 -21.62 19.05
CA PRO A 1105 37.82 -22.59 18.26
C PRO A 1105 36.62 -23.20 19.01
N GLU A 1106 36.80 -23.52 20.30
CA GLU A 1106 35.74 -24.09 21.16
C GLU A 1106 34.56 -23.13 21.42
N THR A 1107 34.85 -21.84 21.59
CA THR A 1107 33.82 -20.82 21.82
C THR A 1107 32.99 -20.62 20.56
N LEU A 1108 33.65 -20.52 19.40
CA LEU A 1108 32.97 -20.40 18.12
C LEU A 1108 32.12 -21.64 17.80
N ALA A 1109 32.63 -22.84 18.05
CA ALA A 1109 31.87 -24.08 17.85
C ALA A 1109 30.61 -24.15 18.74
N GLN A 1110 30.66 -23.62 19.97
CA GLN A 1110 29.50 -23.52 20.85
C GLN A 1110 28.45 -22.55 20.30
N GLU A 1111 28.86 -21.38 19.84
CA GLU A 1111 27.97 -20.36 19.24
C GLU A 1111 27.28 -20.91 17.99
N LEU A 1112 28.05 -21.48 17.06
CA LEU A 1112 27.55 -22.10 15.83
C LEU A 1112 26.53 -23.21 16.11
N SER A 1113 26.77 -24.05 17.12
CA SER A 1113 25.84 -25.11 17.53
C SER A 1113 24.50 -24.58 18.03
N SER A 1114 24.47 -23.38 18.64
CA SER A 1114 23.26 -22.78 19.21
C SER A 1114 22.32 -22.17 18.17
N VAL A 1115 22.85 -21.72 17.02
CA VAL A 1115 22.08 -21.04 15.96
C VAL A 1115 21.81 -21.93 14.74
N CYS A 1116 22.72 -22.86 14.44
CA CYS A 1116 22.56 -23.79 13.33
C CYS A 1116 21.46 -24.81 13.67
N LYS A 1117 20.42 -24.86 12.84
CA LYS A 1117 19.37 -25.87 12.99
C LYS A 1117 19.93 -27.27 12.89
N ASP A 1118 19.19 -28.21 13.42
CA ASP A 1118 19.43 -29.63 13.24
C ASP A 1118 19.46 -30.03 11.75
N ARG A 1119 20.55 -30.69 11.31
CA ARG A 1119 20.88 -30.99 9.89
C ARG A 1119 21.15 -29.78 8.99
N GLY A 1120 21.27 -28.59 9.57
CA GLY A 1120 21.74 -27.40 8.89
C GLY A 1120 23.23 -27.45 8.56
N PHE A 1121 23.67 -26.41 7.85
CA PHE A 1121 25.04 -26.25 7.39
C PHE A 1121 25.73 -25.07 8.08
N VAL A 1122 27.05 -25.16 8.20
CA VAL A 1122 27.92 -24.05 8.59
C VAL A 1122 28.99 -23.92 7.51
N LEU A 1123 29.07 -22.75 6.89
CA LEU A 1123 30.16 -22.37 6.00
C LEU A 1123 31.10 -21.45 6.77
N LEU A 1124 32.32 -21.92 6.97
CA LEU A 1124 33.36 -21.24 7.74
C LEU A 1124 34.52 -20.89 6.81
N SER A 1125 34.81 -19.60 6.67
CA SER A 1125 36.07 -19.12 6.10
C SER A 1125 37.05 -18.82 7.22
N HIS A 1126 38.28 -19.32 7.15
CA HIS A 1126 39.30 -19.03 8.17
C HIS A 1126 40.71 -19.00 7.60
N ARG A 1127 41.59 -18.24 8.26
CA ARG A 1127 43.01 -18.08 7.92
C ARG A 1127 43.86 -19.10 8.69
N THR A 1128 44.65 -19.90 7.97
CA THR A 1128 45.49 -20.97 8.55
C THR A 1128 46.92 -20.54 8.82
N ALA A 1129 47.41 -19.51 8.12
CA ALA A 1129 48.76 -18.98 8.29
C ALA A 1129 48.81 -17.45 8.10
N LEU A 1130 49.83 -16.82 8.71
CA LEU A 1130 50.18 -15.41 8.52
C LEU A 1130 51.31 -15.29 7.51
N THR A 1131 51.26 -14.27 6.68
CA THR A 1131 52.29 -13.94 5.70
C THR A 1131 53.41 -13.09 6.30
N GLY A 1132 54.59 -13.06 5.67
CA GLY A 1132 55.72 -12.21 6.08
C GLY A 1132 55.34 -10.73 6.28
N PRO A 1133 54.58 -10.09 5.36
CA PRO A 1133 54.13 -8.70 5.52
C PRO A 1133 53.13 -8.49 6.68
N GLU A 1134 52.23 -9.44 6.94
CA GLU A 1134 51.30 -9.39 8.07
C GLU A 1134 52.05 -9.49 9.42
N LEU A 1135 53.05 -10.37 9.51
CA LEU A 1135 53.95 -10.48 10.66
C LEU A 1135 54.79 -9.21 10.87
N PHE A 1136 55.26 -8.61 9.78
CA PHE A 1136 55.99 -7.34 9.80
C PHE A 1136 55.13 -6.20 10.36
N LEU A 1137 53.90 -6.03 9.85
CA LEU A 1137 52.98 -5.00 10.34
C LEU A 1137 52.51 -5.24 11.78
N SER A 1138 52.25 -6.50 12.15
CA SER A 1138 51.86 -6.87 13.53
C SER A 1138 52.96 -6.50 14.53
N LYS A 1139 54.22 -6.82 14.22
CA LYS A 1139 55.36 -6.54 15.10
C LYS A 1139 55.65 -5.04 15.23
N LEU A 1140 55.39 -4.24 14.20
CA LEU A 1140 55.55 -2.78 14.20
C LEU A 1140 54.39 -2.02 14.88
N SER A 1141 53.16 -2.50 14.71
CA SER A 1141 51.95 -1.85 15.26
C SER A 1141 51.60 -2.27 16.68
N GLY A 1142 52.11 -3.43 17.14
CA GLY A 1142 51.73 -4.05 18.41
C GLY A 1142 50.36 -4.73 18.39
N VAL A 1143 49.71 -4.87 17.22
CA VAL A 1143 48.41 -5.53 17.08
C VAL A 1143 48.61 -7.04 17.01
N PRO A 1144 48.07 -7.84 17.96
CA PRO A 1144 48.23 -9.29 17.93
C PRO A 1144 47.36 -9.90 16.83
N LEU A 1145 48.00 -10.59 15.87
CA LEU A 1145 47.32 -11.40 14.86
C LEU A 1145 47.27 -12.86 15.31
N ARG A 1146 46.14 -13.53 15.08
CA ARG A 1146 45.93 -14.95 15.44
C ARG A 1146 45.40 -15.74 14.26
N VAL A 1147 45.87 -16.96 14.12
CA VAL A 1147 45.40 -17.96 13.15
C VAL A 1147 45.21 -19.29 13.87
N HIS A 1148 44.34 -20.13 13.32
CA HIS A 1148 44.05 -21.45 13.86
C HIS A 1148 44.33 -22.51 12.79
N THR A 1149 44.80 -23.67 13.22
CA THR A 1149 45.02 -24.78 12.30
C THR A 1149 43.69 -25.43 11.93
N MET A 1150 43.65 -26.09 10.77
CA MET A 1150 42.49 -26.89 10.35
C MET A 1150 42.12 -27.95 11.38
N GLU A 1151 43.12 -28.58 12.02
CA GLU A 1151 42.91 -29.64 13.03
C GLU A 1151 42.23 -29.11 14.29
N GLU A 1152 42.63 -27.93 14.77
CA GLU A 1152 42.01 -27.25 15.91
C GLU A 1152 40.53 -26.91 15.64
N MET A 1153 40.24 -26.31 14.48
CA MET A 1153 38.87 -25.94 14.08
C MET A 1153 37.98 -27.17 13.87
N THR A 1154 38.49 -28.17 13.16
CA THR A 1154 37.74 -29.39 12.86
C THR A 1154 37.46 -30.19 14.13
N SER A 1155 38.41 -30.23 15.09
CA SER A 1155 38.23 -30.95 16.35
C SER A 1155 37.17 -30.29 17.24
N ALA A 1156 37.18 -28.96 17.36
CA ALA A 1156 36.19 -28.21 18.13
C ALA A 1156 34.76 -28.38 17.57
N LEU A 1157 34.60 -28.32 16.25
CA LEU A 1157 33.32 -28.53 15.58
C LEU A 1157 32.85 -29.99 15.66
N LYS A 1158 33.75 -30.97 15.51
CA LYS A 1158 33.43 -32.40 15.73
C LYS A 1158 32.93 -32.68 17.15
N ALA A 1159 33.54 -32.05 18.16
CA ALA A 1159 33.09 -32.17 19.56
C ALA A 1159 31.64 -31.69 19.77
N ARG A 1160 31.11 -30.87 18.84
CA ARG A 1160 29.73 -30.36 18.84
C ARG A 1160 28.83 -31.00 17.77
N LYS A 1161 29.18 -32.21 17.32
CA LYS A 1161 28.44 -33.01 16.33
C LYS A 1161 28.39 -32.41 14.91
N PHE A 1162 29.36 -31.59 14.52
CA PHE A 1162 29.51 -31.17 13.12
C PHE A 1162 30.44 -32.12 12.36
N GLN A 1163 30.05 -32.49 11.14
CA GLN A 1163 30.87 -33.27 10.21
C GLN A 1163 31.29 -32.39 9.03
N LEU A 1164 32.57 -32.46 8.67
CA LEU A 1164 33.09 -31.81 7.47
C LEU A 1164 32.53 -32.48 6.21
N VAL A 1165 31.92 -31.69 5.32
CA VAL A 1165 31.27 -32.15 4.07
C VAL A 1165 32.10 -31.78 2.85
N GLY A 1166 32.73 -30.60 2.86
CA GLY A 1166 33.57 -30.14 1.77
C GLY A 1166 34.55 -29.07 2.22
N MET A 1167 35.63 -28.91 1.46
CA MET A 1167 36.71 -27.99 1.76
C MET A 1167 37.31 -27.44 0.47
N LYS A 1168 37.57 -26.13 0.47
CA LYS A 1168 38.37 -25.44 -0.54
C LYS A 1168 39.53 -24.71 0.11
N SER A 1169 40.72 -24.80 -0.46
CA SER A 1169 41.94 -24.24 0.15
C SER A 1169 42.84 -23.59 -0.89
N ASN A 1170 43.62 -22.60 -0.43
CA ASN A 1170 44.76 -22.03 -1.15
C ASN A 1170 46.05 -22.04 -0.30
N ASN A 1171 46.13 -22.94 0.69
CA ASN A 1171 47.19 -23.07 1.71
C ASN A 1171 47.32 -21.91 2.72
N LEU A 1172 46.77 -20.73 2.46
CA LEU A 1172 46.76 -19.59 3.39
C LEU A 1172 45.40 -19.39 4.09
N SER A 1173 44.34 -19.75 3.38
CA SER A 1173 42.93 -19.67 3.78
C SER A 1173 42.23 -20.97 3.41
N GLU A 1174 41.20 -21.30 4.17
CA GLU A 1174 40.33 -22.44 3.90
C GLU A 1174 38.87 -22.03 4.02
N LEU A 1175 38.05 -22.59 3.14
CA LEU A 1175 36.61 -22.52 3.18
C LEU A 1175 36.08 -23.92 3.51
N LEU A 1176 35.51 -24.07 4.70
CA LEU A 1176 35.08 -25.35 5.26
C LEU A 1176 33.56 -25.39 5.35
N LEU A 1177 32.95 -26.40 4.74
CA LEU A 1177 31.52 -26.66 4.85
C LEU A 1177 31.26 -27.80 5.83
N PHE A 1178 30.57 -27.50 6.92
CA PHE A 1178 30.17 -28.48 7.93
C PHE A 1178 28.66 -28.72 7.91
N ARG A 1179 28.25 -29.91 8.34
CA ARG A 1179 26.85 -30.28 8.54
C ARG A 1179 26.63 -30.78 9.98
N LYS A 1180 25.58 -30.29 10.64
CA LYS A 1180 25.21 -30.69 12.01
C LYS A 1180 24.51 -32.05 12.02
N ILE A 1181 25.03 -33.01 12.79
CA ILE A 1181 24.49 -34.37 12.93
C ILE A 1181 23.73 -34.50 14.25
N ILE A 1182 22.56 -35.14 14.22
CA ILE A 1182 21.70 -35.35 15.39
C ILE A 1182 21.88 -36.76 15.96
N GLU A 1183 21.86 -37.78 15.09
CA GLU A 1183 21.88 -39.21 15.42
C GLU A 1183 22.72 -40.01 14.40
N THR A 1184 23.25 -41.15 14.81
CA THR A 1184 23.79 -42.17 13.90
C THR A 1184 22.65 -42.71 13.04
N VAL A 1185 22.82 -42.68 11.71
CA VAL A 1185 21.81 -43.15 10.75
C VAL A 1185 21.48 -44.62 11.02
N ASP A 1186 20.22 -44.89 11.38
CA ASP A 1186 19.70 -46.24 11.47
C ASP A 1186 19.46 -46.79 10.05
N VAL A 1187 20.37 -47.66 9.60
CA VAL A 1187 20.34 -48.28 8.27
C VAL A 1187 19.06 -49.09 8.07
N THR A 1188 18.45 -49.61 9.14
CA THR A 1188 17.22 -50.42 9.05
C THR A 1188 15.98 -49.60 8.66
N LYS A 1189 16.02 -48.27 8.83
CA LYS A 1189 14.94 -47.34 8.49
C LYS A 1189 15.10 -46.69 7.11
N GLN A 1190 16.16 -47.03 6.35
CA GLN A 1190 16.41 -46.51 5.01
C GLN A 1190 15.84 -47.47 3.96
N ALA A 1191 15.23 -46.94 2.89
CA ALA A 1191 14.85 -47.71 1.72
C ALA A 1191 15.90 -47.56 0.63
N PHE A 1192 16.28 -48.64 -0.06
CA PHE A 1192 17.24 -48.61 -1.16
C PHE A 1192 16.58 -49.14 -2.43
N ILE A 1193 16.60 -48.36 -3.51
CA ILE A 1193 16.01 -48.70 -4.81
C ILE A 1193 17.12 -48.67 -5.85
N ARG A 1194 17.30 -49.80 -6.54
CA ARG A 1194 18.28 -49.89 -7.63
C ARG A 1194 17.64 -49.38 -8.92
N VAL A 1195 18.28 -48.40 -9.53
CA VAL A 1195 17.85 -47.76 -10.78
C VAL A 1195 18.64 -48.39 -11.92
N LYS A 1196 17.92 -49.11 -12.78
CA LYS A 1196 18.43 -49.73 -14.01
C LYS A 1196 17.77 -49.07 -15.22
N ASN A 1197 18.52 -48.94 -16.31
CA ASN A 1197 17.99 -48.34 -17.55
C ASN A 1197 17.13 -49.32 -18.36
N ASP A 1198 17.31 -50.63 -18.16
CA ASP A 1198 16.72 -51.65 -19.03
C ASP A 1198 15.25 -51.97 -18.68
N ASP A 1199 14.86 -51.84 -17.41
CA ASP A 1199 13.49 -52.07 -16.95
C ASP A 1199 13.03 -50.99 -15.94
N LEU A 1200 12.05 -50.16 -16.34
CA LEU A 1200 11.49 -49.09 -15.49
C LEU A 1200 10.63 -49.60 -14.31
N ASN A 1201 10.80 -50.86 -13.92
CA ASN A 1201 10.05 -51.51 -12.83
C ASN A 1201 10.29 -50.81 -11.48
N TRP A 1202 11.47 -50.24 -11.28
CA TRP A 1202 11.82 -49.47 -10.09
C TRP A 1202 10.96 -48.19 -9.93
N VAL A 1203 10.32 -47.69 -10.99
CA VAL A 1203 9.42 -46.51 -10.92
C VAL A 1203 8.21 -46.81 -10.05
N GLN A 1204 7.62 -48.01 -10.17
CA GLN A 1204 6.48 -48.37 -9.33
C GLN A 1204 6.90 -48.53 -7.86
N THR A 1205 8.04 -49.19 -7.63
CA THR A 1205 8.63 -49.30 -6.28
C THR A 1205 8.92 -47.94 -5.66
N LEU A 1206 9.41 -46.98 -6.46
CA LEU A 1206 9.66 -45.62 -6.02
C LEU A 1206 8.37 -44.89 -5.66
N LYS A 1207 7.30 -45.02 -6.46
CA LYS A 1207 5.98 -44.45 -6.15
C LYS A 1207 5.43 -44.98 -4.83
N ASP A 1208 5.43 -46.30 -4.67
CA ASP A 1208 4.90 -46.94 -3.47
C ASP A 1208 5.68 -46.53 -2.22
N LYS A 1209 7.02 -46.48 -2.33
CA LYS A 1209 7.88 -46.04 -1.23
C LYS A 1209 7.77 -44.55 -0.93
N ALA A 1210 7.56 -43.69 -1.94
CA ALA A 1210 7.35 -42.26 -1.74
C ALA A 1210 6.07 -42.00 -0.93
N VAL A 1211 4.97 -42.71 -1.23
CA VAL A 1211 3.73 -42.64 -0.44
C VAL A 1211 3.94 -43.14 0.99
N GLU A 1212 4.64 -44.26 1.17
CA GLU A 1212 4.96 -44.80 2.50
C GLU A 1212 5.82 -43.83 3.34
N HIS A 1213 6.78 -43.14 2.71
CA HIS A 1213 7.71 -42.25 3.40
C HIS A 1213 7.15 -40.83 3.63
N ASP A 1214 6.05 -40.44 2.99
CA ASP A 1214 5.49 -39.08 3.13
C ASP A 1214 5.05 -38.75 4.57
N SER A 1215 4.59 -39.75 5.33
CA SER A 1215 4.23 -39.61 6.75
C SER A 1215 5.38 -39.89 7.73
N LYS A 1216 6.57 -40.28 7.25
CA LYS A 1216 7.71 -40.64 8.10
C LYS A 1216 8.50 -39.41 8.56
N ALA A 1217 9.23 -39.57 9.68
CA ALA A 1217 10.08 -38.52 10.21
C ALA A 1217 11.23 -38.19 9.25
N VAL A 1218 11.65 -36.93 9.24
CA VAL A 1218 12.80 -36.45 8.46
C VAL A 1218 14.03 -37.26 8.89
N GLY A 1219 14.65 -38.02 7.99
CA GLY A 1219 15.80 -38.91 8.28
C GLY A 1219 15.64 -40.35 7.81
N GLU A 1220 14.41 -40.79 7.59
CA GLU A 1220 14.10 -42.06 6.93
C GLU A 1220 14.02 -41.82 5.42
N ASN A 1221 15.14 -42.00 4.71
CA ASN A 1221 15.27 -41.63 3.30
C ASN A 1221 15.10 -42.84 2.37
N ILE A 1222 14.75 -42.53 1.12
CA ILE A 1222 14.76 -43.46 -0.01
C ILE A 1222 16.01 -43.16 -0.84
N TRP A 1223 16.93 -44.11 -0.92
CA TRP A 1223 18.18 -43.98 -1.66
C TRP A 1223 18.06 -44.64 -3.03
N LEU A 1224 18.12 -43.83 -4.08
CA LEU A 1224 18.24 -44.28 -5.45
C LEU A 1224 19.70 -44.63 -5.74
N LEU A 1225 19.94 -45.87 -6.16
CA LEU A 1225 21.27 -46.42 -6.44
C LEU A 1225 21.40 -46.71 -7.93
N ALA A 1226 22.30 -46.01 -8.61
CA ALA A 1226 22.59 -46.31 -10.02
C ALA A 1226 23.32 -47.66 -10.13
N GLU A 1227 22.78 -48.61 -10.89
CA GLU A 1227 23.38 -49.93 -11.12
C GLU A 1227 23.70 -50.11 -12.62
N GLY A 1228 24.97 -50.40 -12.92
CA GLY A 1228 25.39 -50.93 -14.23
C GLY A 1228 25.52 -49.97 -15.41
N ALA A 1229 25.31 -48.66 -15.27
CA ALA A 1229 25.44 -47.73 -16.40
C ALA A 1229 26.07 -46.37 -16.02
N ASP A 1230 27.05 -45.93 -16.80
CA ASP A 1230 27.64 -44.59 -16.74
C ASP A 1230 26.67 -43.48 -17.19
N VAL A 1231 25.47 -43.85 -17.67
CA VAL A 1231 24.44 -42.96 -18.23
C VAL A 1231 23.05 -43.16 -17.58
N SER A 1232 23.00 -43.43 -16.28
CA SER A 1232 21.72 -43.65 -15.56
C SER A 1232 20.81 -42.41 -15.45
N GLY A 1233 21.34 -41.19 -15.66
CA GLY A 1233 20.57 -39.95 -15.51
C GLY A 1233 20.02 -39.68 -14.10
N ILE A 1234 20.50 -40.44 -13.09
CA ILE A 1234 19.93 -40.46 -11.73
C ILE A 1234 19.98 -39.10 -11.01
N VAL A 1235 20.97 -38.27 -11.35
CA VAL A 1235 21.13 -36.91 -10.80
C VAL A 1235 19.97 -36.02 -11.25
N GLY A 1236 19.70 -35.98 -12.56
CA GLY A 1236 18.57 -35.22 -13.13
C GLY A 1236 17.22 -35.73 -12.62
N LEU A 1237 17.04 -37.05 -12.58
CA LEU A 1237 15.83 -37.67 -12.02
C LEU A 1237 15.60 -37.25 -10.56
N THR A 1238 16.65 -37.30 -9.73
CA THR A 1238 16.53 -36.95 -8.32
C THR A 1238 16.19 -35.47 -8.14
N ASN A 1239 16.77 -34.60 -8.97
CA ASN A 1239 16.44 -33.17 -8.96
C ASN A 1239 14.98 -32.90 -9.30
N CYS A 1240 14.41 -33.62 -10.28
CA CYS A 1240 12.98 -33.53 -10.60
C CYS A 1240 12.10 -34.05 -9.45
N VAL A 1241 12.29 -35.30 -9.02
CA VAL A 1241 11.36 -35.94 -8.07
C VAL A 1241 11.41 -35.27 -6.70
N ARG A 1242 12.56 -34.70 -6.28
CA ARG A 1242 12.62 -33.95 -5.02
C ARG A 1242 11.73 -32.71 -5.00
N GLN A 1243 11.44 -32.12 -6.16
CA GLN A 1243 10.53 -30.98 -6.30
C GLN A 1243 9.04 -31.40 -6.36
N GLU A 1244 8.75 -32.70 -6.42
CA GLU A 1244 7.38 -33.25 -6.41
C GLU A 1244 6.86 -33.54 -5.00
N THR A 1245 5.53 -33.59 -4.85
CA THR A 1245 4.86 -33.97 -3.60
C THR A 1245 5.29 -35.39 -3.18
N GLY A 1246 5.71 -35.58 -1.92
CA GLY A 1246 6.27 -36.85 -1.43
C GLY A 1246 7.77 -37.05 -1.71
N GLY A 1247 8.40 -36.17 -2.51
CA GLY A 1247 9.81 -36.27 -2.91
C GLY A 1247 10.85 -35.91 -1.84
N ARG A 1248 10.43 -35.35 -0.70
CA ARG A 1248 11.33 -34.79 0.33
C ARG A 1248 12.29 -35.81 0.97
N HIS A 1249 11.92 -37.10 0.94
CA HIS A 1249 12.71 -38.21 1.50
C HIS A 1249 13.68 -38.84 0.50
N ILE A 1250 13.65 -38.45 -0.78
CA ILE A 1250 14.46 -39.10 -1.82
C ILE A 1250 15.88 -38.53 -1.84
N ARG A 1251 16.86 -39.43 -1.85
CA ARG A 1251 18.30 -39.16 -1.97
C ARG A 1251 18.85 -40.10 -3.04
N TYR A 1252 20.03 -39.78 -3.57
CA TYR A 1252 20.72 -40.69 -4.49
C TYR A 1252 22.13 -40.99 -3.98
N ALA A 1253 22.66 -42.14 -4.38
CA ALA A 1253 24.06 -42.49 -4.21
C ALA A 1253 24.54 -43.32 -5.40
N ARG A 1254 25.84 -43.25 -5.71
CA ARG A 1254 26.46 -44.14 -6.71
C ARG A 1254 26.90 -45.43 -6.02
N ALA A 1255 26.61 -46.59 -6.63
CA ALA A 1255 26.78 -47.90 -6.01
C ALA A 1255 28.24 -48.26 -5.62
N THR A 1256 29.25 -47.56 -6.15
CA THR A 1256 30.65 -47.71 -5.72
C THR A 1256 30.88 -47.34 -4.24
N MET A 1257 29.97 -46.59 -3.62
CA MET A 1257 30.10 -46.13 -2.23
C MET A 1257 29.61 -47.13 -1.16
N LEU A 1258 28.97 -48.25 -1.55
CA LEU A 1258 28.37 -49.21 -0.61
C LEU A 1258 29.32 -50.33 -0.13
N LEU A 1259 30.48 -50.51 -0.78
CA LEU A 1259 31.47 -51.51 -0.33
C LEU A 1259 32.19 -51.11 0.97
N LEU A 1260 32.19 -49.82 1.34
CA LEU A 1260 32.82 -49.31 2.57
C LEU A 1260 31.91 -49.39 3.81
N LEU A 1261 30.58 -49.39 3.64
CA LEU A 1261 29.64 -49.54 4.77
C LEU A 1261 29.43 -51.00 5.17
N ALA A 1262 29.70 -51.95 4.27
CA ALA A 1262 29.64 -53.39 4.56
C ALA A 1262 30.94 -53.96 5.17
N SER A 1263 32.08 -53.26 5.08
CA SER A 1263 33.39 -53.79 5.48
C SER A 1263 33.77 -53.60 6.95
N VAL A 1264 32.92 -52.97 7.78
CA VAL A 1264 33.16 -52.84 9.24
C VAL A 1264 32.72 -54.11 10.00
N GLY A 1265 32.26 -55.15 9.30
CA GLY A 1265 31.68 -56.36 9.88
C GLY A 1265 32.43 -57.69 9.65
N MET A 1266 33.63 -57.73 9.05
CA MET A 1266 34.39 -59.01 8.95
C MET A 1266 35.91 -58.81 9.01
N ALA A 1267 36.53 -59.64 9.85
CA ALA A 1267 37.96 -59.71 10.14
C ALA A 1267 38.81 -60.20 8.96
N HIS A 1268 40.06 -59.72 8.94
CA HIS A 1268 41.27 -60.28 8.30
C HIS A 1268 41.12 -61.22 7.09
N THR A 1269 41.68 -60.80 5.95
CA THR A 1269 42.74 -61.55 5.25
C THR A 1269 43.49 -60.64 4.27
N ARG A 1270 44.81 -60.83 4.21
CA ARG A 1270 45.75 -60.22 3.26
C ARG A 1270 45.47 -60.75 1.86
N ASP A 1271 45.46 -59.87 0.85
CA ASP A 1271 46.44 -59.89 -0.24
C ASP A 1271 46.25 -58.69 -1.16
N GLY A 1272 47.38 -58.15 -1.63
CA GLY A 1272 47.46 -56.91 -2.39
C GLY A 1272 47.00 -57.01 -3.84
N GLY A 1273 46.61 -55.86 -4.37
CA GLY A 1273 46.37 -55.66 -5.80
C GLY A 1273 45.71 -54.31 -6.05
N PHE A 1274 46.47 -53.38 -6.61
CA PHE A 1274 46.03 -52.12 -7.23
C PHE A 1274 44.72 -52.28 -8.00
N VAL A 1275 43.81 -51.29 -7.94
CA VAL A 1275 43.20 -50.62 -9.11
C VAL A 1275 42.59 -49.28 -8.65
N ARG A 1276 43.00 -48.20 -9.35
CA ARG A 1276 42.37 -46.87 -9.39
C ARG A 1276 41.00 -46.97 -10.09
N ASP A 1277 39.96 -46.38 -9.51
CA ASP A 1277 38.96 -45.50 -10.19
C ASP A 1277 37.84 -45.10 -9.22
#